data_AF-A0A137QNC9-F1
#
_entry.id   AF-A0A137QNC9-F1
#
_cell.length_a   1.000
_cell.length_b   1.000
_cell.length_c   1.000
_cell.angle_alpha   90.00
_cell.angle_beta   90.00
_cell.angle_gamma   90.00
#
_symmetry.space_group_name_H-M   'P 1'
#
loop_
_entity.id
_entity.type
_entity.pdbx_description
1 polymer ?
#
loop_
_entity_poly.entity_id
_entity_poly.type
_entity_poly.pdbx_seq_one_letter_code
_entity_poly.pdbx_strand_id
1 'polypeptide(L)'
;MSALGIFSRIGYARAAPKTRRFIPSSRGLASLKKPASLFDPLDTFSERHIGPDDAETAKMLETIGYKTMDDFINATVPPKIRIAAYAISNDSIKPYSESQLKAKARALGNQNKVFKNFIGMGYHNAVVPPVIQRNIFENPAWYTQYTPYQPEISQGRLESLVNFQTMVSSLTAMDIANASLLDEATAAAEGMVMAFVSGNSKKKTFLVDSGVFPQTIAVLQTRAKGFGIRVVTGDIESLLQSESASDICGVLVQYPDVDGAIRDFSKVAEKTHSVNGLSVAATDLLALTRLKPPGEWDADIVVGNTARFGVPTGYGGPHAAFFAVKDKLKRKMPGRLIGRSRDAEGKPAYRLSLQTREQHIRREKATSNICTSQALLANMAAMYAVYHGPQGLSRIAERVHGFTQVFVNIVTGLGYKLVNGSFFDTVTIDVTPVLTSAELLHKKAVDAGINLRRIDDICIGATFDESVTPQDLVSLINVFASGASASPISLADLAEPKESSIPDAMKRTTSFLPHPVFNKHHSETEMLRYINHLASKDLSLAHAMIPLGSCTMKLNSTSSMIPLSWPQYGNIHPFAPYDQVHGYHTVIKELEDYLCQITGFHSASLQPNSGAAGEYTGLCVIRAYHESCGEGQRDVCLIPLSAHGTNPASAAMAGLRVVAVKVHSDGNLDLEDLRAKAEKHKDNLAAFMITYPSTFGVFEDGVQEACKIIHDNGGQVYLDGANLNAQIGLTNPATCGGDVCHMNLHKTFAIPHGGGGPGVGPICVAEHLAPFLPSHPAMPVKNKDAIEAVSAAPFGSASINLISWAYIKMLGGKGLVDASKVALLNANYMAARLSGHYTLRYKNGNGRVAHELLIDLAEFDKAAGLKVTDFAKRLQDYGFHPPTCSWPIQTCMLIEPTESESLEEIDRFCDAMIQIRKEAEDIITGKQPKDNNLLKNAPHPISFMTLPGEKWTRPYTREEAALDWSTSKSMLIFAQACKIIHDNGGQVYLDGANLNAQIGLTNPATCGGDVCHMNLHKTFAIPHGGGGPGVGPICVAEHLAPFLPSHPAMPVKNKDAIEAVSAAPFGSASINLISWAYIKMLGGKGLVDASKVALLNANYMAARLSGHYTLRYKNGNGRVAHELLIDLAEFDKAAGLKVTDFAKRLQDYGFHPPTCSWPIQTCMLIEPTESESLEEIDRFCDAMIQIRKEAEDIITGKQPKDNNLLKNAPHPISFMTLPGEKWTRPYTREEAAYPLPWLHEKKFWPSVSRLDDAYGDLNLICDCPTVEELAS
;
A
#
# COMPACT_ATOMS: atom_id res chain seq x y z
N MET A 1 4.13 -59.04 -34.99
CA MET A 1 2.70 -58.82 -35.32
C MET A 1 2.62 -57.39 -35.86
N SER A 2 2.26 -57.08 -37.11
CA SER A 2 1.14 -57.51 -37.98
C SER A 2 -0.23 -57.00 -37.54
N ALA A 3 -1.07 -56.41 -38.39
CA ALA A 3 -0.89 -55.86 -39.75
C ALA A 3 -2.15 -55.08 -40.18
N LEU A 4 -2.04 -54.18 -41.18
CA LEU A 4 -3.11 -53.69 -42.07
C LEU A 4 -4.29 -52.91 -41.42
N GLY A 5 -5.01 -52.05 -42.15
CA GLY A 5 -4.70 -51.53 -43.49
C GLY A 5 -5.74 -50.55 -44.05
N ILE A 6 -5.30 -49.84 -45.09
CA ILE A 6 -6.02 -49.56 -46.34
C ILE A 6 -7.48 -49.05 -46.24
N PHE A 7 -7.67 -47.77 -46.60
CA PHE A 7 -8.55 -47.40 -47.73
C PHE A 7 -7.97 -46.17 -48.45
N SER A 8 -8.31 -45.97 -49.73
CA SER A 8 -7.58 -45.02 -50.59
C SER A 8 -8.45 -44.33 -51.64
N ARG A 9 -8.08 -43.08 -51.95
CA ARG A 9 -8.48 -42.27 -53.14
C ARG A 9 -9.97 -41.96 -53.30
N ILE A 10 -10.27 -40.66 -53.27
CA ILE A 10 -10.70 -39.88 -54.44
C ILE A 10 -10.02 -38.50 -54.29
N GLY A 11 -9.73 -37.83 -55.39
CA GLY A 11 -9.19 -36.46 -55.38
C GLY A 11 -9.74 -35.65 -56.53
N TYR A 12 -10.13 -34.41 -56.26
CA TYR A 12 -10.33 -33.35 -57.25
C TYR A 12 -9.92 -32.01 -56.65
N ALA A 13 -9.44 -31.10 -57.51
CA ALA A 13 -8.74 -29.90 -57.07
C ALA A 13 -9.65 -28.68 -56.89
N ARG A 14 -9.27 -27.81 -55.96
CA ARG A 14 -9.29 -26.35 -56.15
C ARG A 14 -8.32 -25.69 -55.16
N ALA A 15 -7.43 -24.84 -55.68
CA ALA A 15 -6.58 -24.01 -54.85
C ALA A 15 -7.39 -22.81 -54.33
N ALA A 16 -7.36 -22.60 -53.01
CA ALA A 16 -7.84 -21.38 -52.37
C ALA A 16 -6.62 -20.63 -51.79
N PRO A 17 -6.61 -19.29 -51.71
CA PRO A 17 -5.50 -18.54 -51.15
C PRO A 17 -5.28 -18.91 -49.68
N LYS A 18 -4.03 -19.19 -49.29
CA LYS A 18 -3.65 -19.35 -47.88
C LYS A 18 -3.64 -17.98 -47.20
N THR A 19 -4.81 -17.52 -46.75
CA THR A 19 -4.87 -16.51 -45.69
C THR A 19 -4.17 -17.10 -44.46
N ARG A 20 -3.00 -16.56 -44.12
CA ARG A 20 -2.37 -16.85 -42.82
C ARG A 20 -3.30 -16.30 -41.74
N ARG A 21 -4.13 -17.17 -41.14
CA ARG A 21 -4.61 -16.90 -39.78
C ARG A 21 -3.37 -16.75 -38.92
N PHE A 22 -3.21 -15.58 -38.29
CA PHE A 22 -2.31 -15.46 -37.15
C PHE A 22 -2.81 -16.44 -36.09
N ILE A 23 -2.04 -17.50 -35.87
CA ILE A 23 -2.05 -18.22 -34.60
C ILE A 23 -1.02 -17.46 -33.76
N PRO A 24 -1.42 -16.79 -32.66
CA PRO A 24 -0.45 -16.19 -31.76
C PRO A 24 0.56 -17.25 -31.31
N SER A 25 1.82 -16.87 -31.14
CA SER A 25 2.84 -17.75 -30.56
C SER A 25 2.58 -17.87 -29.06
N SER A 26 1.56 -18.64 -28.69
CA SER A 26 1.18 -18.91 -27.29
C SER A 26 2.40 -19.44 -26.54
N ARG A 27 2.73 -18.80 -25.41
CA ARG A 27 3.85 -19.21 -24.55
C ARG A 27 3.72 -20.69 -24.19
N GLY A 28 4.83 -21.41 -24.23
CA GLY A 28 4.84 -22.85 -23.93
C GLY A 28 4.37 -23.12 -22.50
N LEU A 29 3.68 -24.25 -22.28
CA LEU A 29 3.19 -24.67 -20.96
C LEU A 29 4.29 -24.85 -19.89
N ALA A 30 5.57 -24.82 -20.29
CA ALA A 30 6.71 -24.61 -19.42
C ALA A 30 7.64 -23.58 -20.06
N SER A 31 7.83 -22.44 -19.39
CA SER A 31 8.73 -21.35 -19.79
C SER A 31 10.09 -21.36 -19.06
N LEU A 32 10.22 -22.19 -18.02
CA LEU A 32 11.42 -22.24 -17.18
C LEU A 32 12.54 -23.00 -17.86
N LYS A 33 13.78 -22.51 -17.67
CA LYS A 33 14.96 -23.15 -18.25
C LYS A 33 15.25 -24.46 -17.54
N LYS A 34 15.72 -25.45 -18.30
CA LYS A 34 16.23 -26.69 -17.71
C LYS A 34 17.49 -26.35 -16.90
N PRO A 35 17.60 -26.75 -15.63
CA PRO A 35 18.82 -26.54 -14.84
C PRO A 35 20.03 -27.23 -15.51
N ALA A 36 21.21 -26.62 -15.36
CA ALA A 36 22.45 -27.13 -15.94
C ALA A 36 22.98 -28.36 -15.17
N SER A 37 22.64 -28.44 -13.88
CA SER A 37 23.04 -29.49 -12.94
C SER A 37 21.84 -30.00 -12.13
N LEU A 38 21.93 -31.25 -11.65
CA LEU A 38 20.99 -31.80 -10.67
C LEU A 38 21.04 -31.06 -9.32
N PHE A 39 22.12 -30.31 -9.07
CA PHE A 39 22.37 -29.56 -7.83
C PHE A 39 21.98 -28.08 -7.91
N ASP A 40 21.48 -27.61 -9.05
CA ASP A 40 21.01 -26.22 -9.20
C ASP A 40 19.64 -26.04 -8.49
N PRO A 41 19.38 -24.88 -7.89
CA PRO A 41 18.05 -24.57 -7.34
C PRO A 41 17.00 -24.45 -8.44
N LEU A 42 15.79 -24.95 -8.18
CA LEU A 42 14.63 -24.85 -9.10
C LEU A 42 13.78 -23.60 -8.85
N ASP A 43 14.08 -22.84 -7.80
CA ASP A 43 13.43 -21.61 -7.36
C ASP A 43 14.34 -20.38 -7.57
N THR A 44 14.93 -20.28 -8.77
CA THR A 44 15.68 -19.12 -9.23
C THR A 44 14.74 -17.93 -9.51
N PHE A 45 15.10 -16.75 -9.04
CA PHE A 45 14.24 -15.57 -9.09
C PHE A 45 14.28 -14.81 -10.43
N SER A 46 15.38 -14.87 -11.19
CA SER A 46 15.52 -14.10 -12.44
C SER A 46 14.46 -14.47 -13.48
N GLU A 47 14.06 -15.75 -13.55
CA GLU A 47 12.97 -16.27 -14.41
C GLU A 47 11.56 -15.99 -13.85
N ARG A 48 11.47 -15.25 -12.74
CA ARG A 48 10.23 -14.70 -12.15
C ARG A 48 10.17 -13.18 -12.26
N HIS A 49 11.34 -12.53 -12.23
CA HIS A 49 11.48 -11.08 -12.23
C HIS A 49 11.50 -10.46 -13.63
N ILE A 50 12.09 -11.15 -14.59
CA ILE A 50 12.16 -10.73 -15.99
C ILE A 50 10.96 -11.34 -16.73
N GLY A 51 10.14 -10.49 -17.34
CA GLY A 51 8.89 -10.88 -17.98
C GLY A 51 9.07 -11.69 -19.28
N PRO A 52 9.86 -11.20 -20.25
CA PRO A 52 10.12 -11.91 -21.51
C PRO A 52 11.10 -13.07 -21.34
N ASP A 53 10.80 -14.23 -21.94
CA ASP A 53 11.72 -15.36 -22.01
C ASP A 53 12.74 -15.24 -23.17
N ASP A 54 13.63 -16.22 -23.33
CA ASP A 54 14.69 -16.17 -24.35
C ASP A 54 14.15 -16.12 -25.79
N ALA A 55 12.98 -16.73 -26.05
CA ALA A 55 12.37 -16.73 -27.38
C ALA A 55 11.61 -15.42 -27.66
N GLU A 56 10.94 -14.89 -26.65
CA GLU A 56 10.33 -13.55 -26.69
C GLU A 56 11.41 -12.48 -26.89
N THR A 57 12.51 -12.54 -26.14
CA THR A 57 13.70 -11.67 -26.26
C THR A 57 14.29 -11.71 -27.68
N ALA A 58 14.41 -12.91 -28.28
CA ALA A 58 14.90 -13.06 -29.65
C ALA A 58 13.95 -12.43 -30.69
N LYS A 59 12.63 -12.66 -30.57
CA LYS A 59 11.59 -12.00 -31.40
C LYS A 59 11.67 -10.47 -31.29
N MET A 60 11.88 -9.94 -30.09
CA MET A 60 11.99 -8.49 -29.86
C MET A 60 13.25 -7.92 -30.52
N LEU A 61 14.41 -8.55 -30.33
CA LEU A 61 15.67 -8.15 -30.98
C LEU A 61 15.57 -8.17 -32.52
N GLU A 62 15.00 -9.24 -33.10
CA GLU A 62 14.74 -9.32 -34.54
C GLU A 62 13.84 -8.15 -35.01
N THR A 63 12.77 -7.85 -34.28
CA THR A 63 11.84 -6.76 -34.59
C THR A 63 12.50 -5.39 -34.57
N ILE A 64 13.45 -5.14 -33.65
CA ILE A 64 14.18 -3.86 -33.55
C ILE A 64 15.45 -3.78 -34.42
N GLY A 65 15.79 -4.86 -35.13
CA GLY A 65 16.84 -4.93 -36.15
C GLY A 65 18.19 -5.53 -35.71
N TYR A 66 18.27 -6.22 -34.57
CA TYR A 66 19.51 -6.75 -34.00
C TYR A 66 19.51 -8.28 -33.90
N LYS A 67 20.71 -8.89 -33.96
CA LYS A 67 20.88 -10.36 -33.84
C LYS A 67 21.20 -10.81 -32.42
N THR A 68 21.83 -9.95 -31.62
CA THR A 68 22.19 -10.23 -30.23
C THR A 68 21.83 -9.05 -29.34
N MET A 69 21.66 -9.32 -28.05
CA MET A 69 21.47 -8.27 -27.04
C MET A 69 22.66 -7.31 -27.01
N ASP A 70 23.89 -7.81 -27.16
CA ASP A 70 25.08 -6.97 -27.07
C ASP A 70 25.25 -6.05 -28.30
N ASP A 71 24.82 -6.45 -29.50
CA ASP A 71 24.73 -5.55 -30.66
C ASP A 71 23.74 -4.39 -30.41
N PHE A 72 22.61 -4.68 -29.75
CA PHE A 72 21.61 -3.68 -29.40
C PHE A 72 22.11 -2.72 -28.30
N ILE A 73 22.73 -3.24 -27.24
CA ILE A 73 23.38 -2.43 -26.20
C ILE A 73 24.53 -1.60 -26.79
N ASN A 74 25.28 -2.15 -27.75
CA ASN A 74 26.34 -1.45 -28.47
C ASN A 74 25.84 -0.19 -29.19
N ALA A 75 24.60 -0.21 -29.70
CA ALA A 75 23.96 0.93 -30.36
C ALA A 75 23.22 1.88 -29.39
N THR A 76 22.95 1.44 -28.15
CA THR A 76 22.09 2.16 -27.20
C THR A 76 22.89 2.97 -26.18
N VAL A 77 23.93 2.38 -25.57
CA VAL A 77 24.72 3.01 -24.50
C VAL A 77 26.04 3.59 -25.06
N PRO A 78 26.36 4.88 -24.90
CA PRO A 78 27.62 5.50 -25.35
C PRO A 78 28.87 4.71 -24.91
N PRO A 79 29.84 4.40 -25.80
CA PRO A 79 31.02 3.62 -25.45
C PRO A 79 31.90 4.23 -24.34
N LYS A 80 31.97 5.57 -24.24
CA LYS A 80 32.87 6.29 -23.33
C LYS A 80 32.58 6.09 -21.84
N ILE A 81 31.32 5.78 -21.49
CA ILE A 81 30.84 5.67 -20.11
C ILE A 81 30.67 4.22 -19.65
N ARG A 82 30.99 3.23 -20.50
CA ARG A 82 30.71 1.84 -20.18
C ARG A 82 31.70 1.30 -19.14
N ILE A 83 31.16 0.64 -18.13
CA ILE A 83 31.97 -0.14 -17.19
C ILE A 83 32.37 -1.49 -17.82
N ALA A 84 33.43 -2.09 -17.30
CA ALA A 84 33.85 -3.42 -17.76
C ALA A 84 32.78 -4.47 -17.43
N ALA A 85 32.54 -5.41 -18.34
CA ALA A 85 31.45 -6.41 -18.22
C ALA A 85 31.56 -7.37 -17.01
N TYR A 86 32.70 -7.37 -16.31
CA TYR A 86 32.92 -8.12 -15.07
C TYR A 86 32.73 -7.29 -13.78
N ALA A 87 32.50 -5.98 -13.86
CA ALA A 87 32.38 -5.10 -12.70
C ALA A 87 31.16 -5.40 -11.82
N ILE A 88 30.09 -5.90 -12.44
CA ILE A 88 28.90 -6.45 -11.77
C ILE A 88 28.69 -7.88 -12.28
N SER A 89 29.21 -8.87 -11.55
CA SER A 89 29.13 -10.29 -11.87
C SER A 89 28.57 -11.12 -10.70
N ASN A 90 28.20 -12.39 -10.97
CA ASN A 90 27.78 -13.33 -9.92
C ASN A 90 28.91 -13.72 -8.94
N ASP A 91 30.16 -13.46 -9.28
CA ASP A 91 31.30 -13.64 -8.38
C ASP A 91 31.37 -12.50 -7.35
N SER A 92 31.01 -11.29 -7.78
CA SER A 92 30.97 -10.08 -6.94
C SER A 92 29.69 -9.98 -6.09
N ILE A 93 28.52 -10.25 -6.68
CA ILE A 93 27.22 -10.24 -6.02
C ILE A 93 26.56 -11.60 -6.29
N LYS A 94 26.73 -12.54 -5.37
CA LYS A 94 26.28 -13.92 -5.54
C LYS A 94 24.75 -14.04 -5.44
N PRO A 95 24.06 -14.64 -6.45
CA PRO A 95 22.62 -14.88 -6.38
C PRO A 95 22.25 -15.98 -5.39
N TYR A 96 21.07 -15.84 -4.78
CA TYR A 96 20.38 -16.81 -3.95
C TYR A 96 19.05 -17.22 -4.60
N SER A 97 18.64 -18.48 -4.42
CA SER A 97 17.26 -18.89 -4.71
C SER A 97 16.28 -18.31 -3.69
N GLU A 98 14.98 -18.31 -3.98
CA GLU A 98 13.95 -17.73 -3.08
C GLU A 98 13.95 -18.41 -1.69
N SER A 99 14.14 -19.74 -1.65
CA SER A 99 14.29 -20.50 -0.40
C SER A 99 15.59 -20.15 0.34
N GLN A 100 16.68 -19.90 -0.37
CA GLN A 100 17.96 -19.49 0.21
C GLN A 100 17.89 -18.07 0.79
N LEU A 101 17.23 -17.13 0.11
CA LEU A 101 16.91 -15.81 0.65
C LEU A 101 16.12 -15.96 1.96
N LYS A 102 15.01 -16.70 1.92
CA LYS A 102 14.12 -16.91 3.09
C LYS A 102 14.89 -17.49 4.28
N ALA A 103 15.84 -18.40 4.05
CA ALA A 103 16.72 -18.95 5.07
C ALA A 103 17.71 -17.91 5.64
N LYS A 104 18.44 -17.16 4.79
CA LYS A 104 19.35 -16.07 5.23
C LYS A 104 18.59 -14.97 5.97
N ALA A 105 17.44 -14.54 5.47
CA ALA A 105 16.60 -13.52 6.08
C ALA A 105 16.13 -13.95 7.49
N ARG A 106 15.79 -15.24 7.67
CA ARG A 106 15.45 -15.78 9.00
C ARG A 106 16.68 -15.86 9.91
N ALA A 107 17.82 -16.29 9.38
CA ALA A 107 19.08 -16.38 10.13
C ALA A 107 19.60 -15.01 10.60
N LEU A 108 19.44 -13.95 9.79
CA LEU A 108 19.72 -12.57 10.20
C LEU A 108 18.67 -12.05 11.19
N GLY A 109 17.38 -12.32 10.96
CA GLY A 109 16.31 -11.90 11.86
C GLY A 109 16.48 -12.48 13.27
N ASN A 110 16.95 -13.72 13.38
CA ASN A 110 17.26 -14.36 14.66
C ASN A 110 18.46 -13.73 15.42
N GLN A 111 19.17 -12.76 14.82
CA GLN A 111 20.22 -11.94 15.48
C GLN A 111 19.66 -10.62 16.04
N ASN A 112 18.42 -10.28 15.71
CA ASN A 112 17.69 -9.17 16.33
C ASN A 112 16.93 -9.69 17.57
N LYS A 113 17.07 -9.00 18.71
CA LYS A 113 16.39 -9.34 19.96
C LYS A 113 15.07 -8.57 20.05
N VAL A 114 13.94 -9.27 20.04
CA VAL A 114 12.61 -8.66 20.17
C VAL A 114 12.33 -8.39 21.66
N PHE A 115 12.86 -7.28 22.17
CA PHE A 115 12.65 -6.81 23.54
C PHE A 115 11.34 -6.02 23.68
N LYS A 116 10.81 -5.90 24.91
CA LYS A 116 9.70 -4.98 25.22
C LYS A 116 10.26 -3.56 25.36
N ASN A 117 9.85 -2.64 24.48
CA ASN A 117 10.40 -1.29 24.43
C ASN A 117 9.48 -0.28 25.10
N PHE A 118 9.96 0.40 26.14
CA PHE A 118 9.32 1.55 26.79
C PHE A 118 10.13 2.85 26.58
N ILE A 119 10.80 2.97 25.42
CA ILE A 119 11.72 4.08 25.12
C ILE A 119 10.96 5.36 24.70
N GLY A 120 9.83 5.22 24.00
CA GLY A 120 9.03 6.35 23.51
C GLY A 120 9.74 7.15 22.42
N MET A 121 9.92 8.45 22.65
CA MET A 121 10.57 9.40 21.73
C MET A 121 9.91 9.45 20.34
N GLY A 122 8.57 9.42 20.27
CA GLY A 122 7.79 9.41 19.03
C GLY A 122 7.56 8.04 18.40
N TYR A 123 8.02 6.96 19.06
CA TYR A 123 7.88 5.58 18.58
C TYR A 123 7.32 4.64 19.67
N HIS A 124 6.32 3.84 19.28
CA HIS A 124 5.55 2.95 20.14
C HIS A 124 5.38 1.59 19.46
N ASN A 125 5.29 0.48 20.22
CA ASN A 125 5.03 -0.84 19.62
C ASN A 125 3.54 -0.91 19.21
N ALA A 126 3.25 -0.82 17.91
CA ALA A 126 1.87 -0.86 17.41
C ALA A 126 1.28 -2.28 17.46
N VAL A 127 -0.01 -2.37 17.83
CA VAL A 127 -0.81 -3.58 17.61
C VAL A 127 -1.48 -3.45 16.25
N VAL A 128 -1.01 -4.19 15.26
CA VAL A 128 -1.58 -4.19 13.90
C VAL A 128 -2.79 -5.14 13.86
N PRO A 129 -4.01 -4.68 13.52
CA PRO A 129 -5.16 -5.57 13.36
C PRO A 129 -4.88 -6.58 12.22
N PRO A 130 -5.05 -7.90 12.44
CA PRO A 130 -4.69 -8.91 11.43
C PRO A 130 -5.39 -8.73 10.07
N VAL A 131 -6.63 -8.24 10.06
CA VAL A 131 -7.36 -7.91 8.83
C VAL A 131 -6.71 -6.78 8.02
N ILE A 132 -6.11 -5.78 8.68
CA ILE A 132 -5.36 -4.69 8.03
C ILE A 132 -3.99 -5.19 7.57
N GLN A 133 -3.29 -5.95 8.43
CA GLN A 133 -2.01 -6.57 8.06
C GLN A 133 -2.16 -7.43 6.80
N ARG A 134 -3.18 -8.30 6.77
CA ARG A 134 -3.36 -9.26 5.69
C ARG A 134 -3.90 -8.66 4.40
N ASN A 135 -4.87 -7.74 4.50
CA ASN A 135 -5.62 -7.26 3.33
C ASN A 135 -5.17 -5.88 2.83
N ILE A 136 -4.22 -5.22 3.51
CA ILE A 136 -3.54 -3.99 3.04
C ILE A 136 -2.03 -4.18 2.99
N PHE A 137 -1.37 -4.43 4.13
CA PHE A 137 0.10 -4.47 4.20
C PHE A 137 0.71 -5.63 3.40
N GLU A 138 0.09 -6.82 3.44
CA GLU A 138 0.49 -8.00 2.66
C GLU A 138 -0.23 -8.11 1.29
N ASN A 139 -1.05 -7.12 0.89
CA ASN A 139 -1.90 -7.20 -0.30
C ASN A 139 -1.36 -6.36 -1.48
N PRO A 140 -0.95 -6.96 -2.62
CA PRO A 140 -0.45 -6.22 -3.78
C PRO A 140 -1.48 -5.27 -4.40
N ALA A 141 -2.79 -5.48 -4.18
CA ALA A 141 -3.83 -4.56 -4.62
C ALA A 141 -3.88 -3.22 -3.84
N TRP A 142 -3.07 -3.08 -2.78
CA TRP A 142 -2.87 -1.82 -2.05
C TRP A 142 -1.46 -1.25 -2.17
N TYR A 143 -0.43 -2.08 -2.34
CA TYR A 143 0.96 -1.62 -2.35
C TYR A 143 1.61 -1.45 -3.73
N THR A 144 1.07 -2.02 -4.81
CA THR A 144 1.76 -2.00 -6.13
C THR A 144 1.42 -0.78 -7.00
N GLN A 145 0.26 -0.15 -6.80
CA GLN A 145 -0.08 1.10 -7.47
C GLN A 145 0.80 2.26 -6.96
N TYR A 146 0.93 3.35 -7.74
CA TYR A 146 1.62 4.57 -7.31
C TYR A 146 0.63 5.73 -7.06
N THR A 147 1.18 6.94 -6.92
CA THR A 147 0.47 8.21 -6.74
C THR A 147 -0.81 8.29 -7.58
N PRO A 148 -1.96 8.74 -7.04
CA PRO A 148 -3.24 8.78 -7.75
C PRO A 148 -3.32 9.93 -8.77
N TYR A 149 -2.44 9.91 -9.78
CA TYR A 149 -2.44 10.83 -10.92
C TYR A 149 -3.68 10.65 -11.82
N GLN A 150 -4.35 9.50 -11.71
CA GLN A 150 -5.52 9.11 -12.51
C GLN A 150 -6.69 8.78 -11.56
N PRO A 151 -7.40 9.81 -11.05
CA PRO A 151 -8.33 9.66 -9.93
C PRO A 151 -9.49 8.69 -10.19
N GLU A 152 -9.94 8.54 -11.44
CA GLU A 152 -11.09 7.68 -11.80
C GLU A 152 -10.83 6.18 -11.52
N ILE A 153 -9.56 5.79 -11.58
CA ILE A 153 -9.05 4.44 -11.34
C ILE A 153 -8.27 4.35 -10.01
N SER A 154 -8.55 5.28 -9.10
CA SER A 154 -7.84 5.45 -7.81
C SER A 154 -8.75 5.86 -6.63
N GLN A 155 -10.07 5.76 -6.76
CA GLN A 155 -10.99 6.28 -5.74
C GLN A 155 -10.89 5.56 -4.39
N GLY A 156 -10.43 4.30 -4.36
CA GLY A 156 -10.30 3.52 -3.14
C GLY A 156 -9.22 4.08 -2.21
N ARG A 157 -7.99 4.25 -2.74
CA ARG A 157 -6.92 4.88 -1.96
C ARG A 157 -7.14 6.37 -1.72
N LEU A 158 -7.86 7.07 -2.61
CA LEU A 158 -8.23 8.48 -2.38
C LEU A 158 -9.25 8.63 -1.23
N GLU A 159 -10.29 7.79 -1.18
CA GLU A 159 -11.27 7.76 -0.08
C GLU A 159 -10.58 7.43 1.26
N SER A 160 -9.70 6.43 1.27
CA SER A 160 -8.89 6.08 2.45
C SER A 160 -7.96 7.21 2.91
N LEU A 161 -7.41 8.02 2.00
CA LEU A 161 -6.62 9.21 2.34
C LEU A 161 -7.49 10.39 2.81
N VAL A 162 -8.76 10.49 2.39
CA VAL A 162 -9.72 11.44 3.00
C VAL A 162 -10.11 10.99 4.41
N ASN A 163 -10.26 9.67 4.65
CA ASN A 163 -10.42 9.13 6.01
C ASN A 163 -9.21 9.50 6.89
N PHE A 164 -7.97 9.42 6.37
CA PHE A 164 -6.76 9.88 7.08
C PHE A 164 -6.82 11.38 7.41
N GLN A 165 -7.11 12.24 6.43
CA GLN A 165 -7.20 13.69 6.64
C GLN A 165 -8.28 14.04 7.69
N THR A 166 -9.46 13.43 7.58
CA THR A 166 -10.58 13.61 8.53
C THR A 166 -10.24 13.12 9.93
N MET A 167 -9.55 11.99 10.05
CA MET A 167 -9.04 11.46 11.32
C MET A 167 -8.09 12.46 11.99
N VAL A 168 -7.11 12.97 11.25
CA VAL A 168 -6.14 13.95 11.77
C VAL A 168 -6.84 15.25 12.18
N SER A 169 -7.65 15.85 11.30
CA SER A 169 -8.37 17.09 11.59
C SER A 169 -9.29 16.96 12.81
N SER A 170 -10.04 15.87 12.92
CA SER A 170 -10.96 15.64 14.04
C SER A 170 -10.24 15.39 15.38
N LEU A 171 -9.11 14.67 15.36
CA LEU A 171 -8.31 14.44 16.57
C LEU A 171 -7.54 15.71 16.99
N THR A 172 -6.99 16.47 16.05
CA THR A 172 -6.20 17.70 16.33
C THR A 172 -7.06 18.97 16.54
N ALA A 173 -8.36 18.91 16.22
CA ALA A 173 -9.29 20.04 16.18
C ALA A 173 -8.85 21.15 15.19
N MET A 174 -8.30 20.76 14.03
CA MET A 174 -7.75 21.65 13.01
C MET A 174 -8.56 21.60 11.70
N ASP A 175 -8.73 22.76 11.06
CA ASP A 175 -9.56 22.93 9.86
C ASP A 175 -9.21 21.98 8.69
N ILE A 176 -7.91 21.70 8.48
CA ILE A 176 -7.45 20.90 7.33
C ILE A 176 -6.16 20.14 7.63
N ALA A 177 -6.05 18.91 7.09
CA ALA A 177 -4.87 18.06 7.15
C ALA A 177 -4.43 17.58 5.75
N ASN A 178 -3.18 17.14 5.61
CA ASN A 178 -2.60 16.69 4.34
C ASN A 178 -2.54 15.15 4.19
N ALA A 179 -2.23 14.67 2.98
CA ALA A 179 -2.11 13.26 2.63
C ALA A 179 -0.69 12.69 2.96
N SER A 180 -0.27 12.88 4.21
CA SER A 180 1.00 12.49 4.85
C SER A 180 2.30 13.20 4.42
N LEU A 181 3.22 13.30 5.38
CA LEU A 181 4.64 13.61 5.22
C LEU A 181 5.52 12.40 5.64
N LEU A 182 6.84 12.55 5.55
CA LEU A 182 7.82 11.47 5.63
C LEU A 182 8.05 10.92 7.05
N ASP A 183 8.26 11.80 8.03
CA ASP A 183 8.37 11.49 9.46
C ASP A 183 8.06 12.75 10.30
N GLU A 184 7.96 12.62 11.63
CA GLU A 184 7.59 13.73 12.53
C GLU A 184 8.62 14.87 12.53
N ALA A 185 9.91 14.54 12.47
CA ALA A 185 10.99 15.50 12.50
C ALA A 185 11.00 16.39 11.25
N THR A 186 10.80 15.78 10.07
CA THR A 186 10.63 16.49 8.80
C THR A 186 9.30 17.26 8.76
N ALA A 187 8.21 16.74 9.33
CA ALA A 187 6.94 17.48 9.45
C ALA A 187 7.08 18.75 10.31
N ALA A 188 7.76 18.67 11.45
CA ALA A 188 8.09 19.84 12.26
C ALA A 188 8.98 20.85 11.51
N ALA A 189 9.94 20.37 10.71
CA ALA A 189 10.79 21.22 9.88
C ALA A 189 10.03 21.94 8.76
N GLU A 190 9.03 21.30 8.13
CA GLU A 190 8.10 21.99 7.20
C GLU A 190 7.24 23.03 7.95
N GLY A 191 6.88 22.79 9.22
CA GLY A 191 6.18 23.75 10.08
C GLY A 191 7.00 25.02 10.34
N MET A 192 8.29 24.85 10.66
CA MET A 192 9.25 25.96 10.79
C MET A 192 9.38 26.76 9.48
N VAL A 193 9.49 26.08 8.33
CA VAL A 193 9.58 26.74 7.01
C VAL A 193 8.28 27.49 6.69
N MET A 194 7.10 26.94 7.02
CA MET A 194 5.83 27.63 6.86
C MET A 194 5.71 28.88 7.75
N ALA A 195 6.21 28.83 8.99
CA ALA A 195 6.27 29.97 9.89
C ALA A 195 7.17 31.08 9.32
N PHE A 196 8.39 30.73 8.87
CA PHE A 196 9.32 31.63 8.19
C PHE A 196 8.71 32.30 6.95
N VAL A 197 8.10 31.52 6.04
CA VAL A 197 7.41 32.01 4.83
C VAL A 197 6.11 32.77 5.18
N SER A 198 5.61 32.67 6.41
CA SER A 198 4.50 33.51 6.90
C SER A 198 4.94 34.83 7.51
N GLY A 199 6.15 34.89 8.08
CA GLY A 199 6.89 36.13 8.35
C GLY A 199 7.46 36.83 7.10
N ASN A 200 6.94 36.50 5.90
CA ASN A 200 7.46 36.95 4.59
C ASN A 200 8.98 36.73 4.41
N SER A 201 9.53 35.68 5.02
CA SER A 201 10.97 35.35 5.02
C SER A 201 11.89 36.46 5.56
N LYS A 202 11.36 37.43 6.32
CA LYS A 202 12.13 38.54 6.93
C LYS A 202 12.61 38.21 8.33
N LYS A 203 11.73 37.60 9.12
CA LYS A 203 11.97 37.16 10.49
C LYS A 203 12.74 35.86 10.52
N LYS A 204 13.84 35.77 11.28
CA LYS A 204 14.80 34.65 11.19
C LYS A 204 14.90 33.79 12.44
N THR A 205 14.31 34.16 13.58
CA THR A 205 14.39 33.38 14.81
C THR A 205 13.18 32.44 14.95
N PHE A 206 13.43 31.14 15.13
CA PHE A 206 12.41 30.14 15.43
C PHE A 206 12.73 29.50 16.78
N LEU A 207 11.77 29.53 17.71
CA LEU A 207 11.96 29.05 19.08
C LEU A 207 11.48 27.60 19.21
N VAL A 208 12.19 26.79 19.97
CA VAL A 208 11.89 25.36 20.16
C VAL A 208 11.93 25.05 21.65
N ASP A 209 10.84 24.54 22.18
CA ASP A 209 10.77 24.12 23.58
C ASP A 209 11.75 22.98 23.89
N SER A 210 12.39 23.00 25.05
CA SER A 210 13.34 21.96 25.49
C SER A 210 12.73 20.56 25.61
N GLY A 211 11.40 20.45 25.66
CA GLY A 211 10.65 19.20 25.66
C GLY A 211 10.42 18.57 24.27
N VAL A 212 10.90 19.19 23.19
CA VAL A 212 10.84 18.63 21.82
C VAL A 212 11.88 17.51 21.66
N PHE A 213 11.53 16.44 20.93
CA PHE A 213 12.41 15.28 20.79
C PHE A 213 13.79 15.64 20.17
N PRO A 214 14.93 15.07 20.65
CA PRO A 214 16.26 15.39 20.15
C PRO A 214 16.46 15.21 18.64
N GLN A 215 15.89 14.14 18.05
CA GLN A 215 15.95 13.93 16.60
C GLN A 215 15.17 15.00 15.81
N THR A 216 14.08 15.54 16.37
CA THR A 216 13.30 16.63 15.78
C THR A 216 14.10 17.92 15.80
N ILE A 217 14.81 18.21 16.90
CA ILE A 217 15.72 19.36 17.02
C ILE A 217 16.87 19.27 15.99
N ALA A 218 17.48 18.10 15.82
CA ALA A 218 18.56 17.91 14.84
C ALA A 218 18.09 18.17 13.39
N VAL A 219 16.95 17.59 12.97
CA VAL A 219 16.40 17.81 11.62
C VAL A 219 15.97 19.27 11.41
N LEU A 220 15.44 19.94 12.44
CA LEU A 220 15.17 21.38 12.41
C LEU A 220 16.45 22.19 12.17
N GLN A 221 17.53 21.89 12.90
CA GLN A 221 18.83 22.56 12.73
C GLN A 221 19.40 22.32 11.32
N THR A 222 19.32 21.10 10.78
CA THR A 222 19.72 20.78 9.41
C THR A 222 18.92 21.59 8.39
N ARG A 223 17.58 21.64 8.52
CA ARG A 223 16.70 22.38 7.60
C ARG A 223 16.88 23.90 7.70
N ALA A 224 17.11 24.43 8.90
CA ALA A 224 17.27 25.85 9.15
C ALA A 224 18.47 26.49 8.43
N LYS A 225 19.57 25.72 8.26
CA LYS A 225 20.78 26.16 7.54
C LYS A 225 20.51 26.63 6.10
N GLY A 226 19.55 26.03 5.40
CA GLY A 226 19.21 26.40 4.03
C GLY A 226 18.47 27.73 3.90
N PHE A 227 17.65 28.08 4.90
CA PHE A 227 16.85 29.31 4.92
C PHE A 227 17.50 30.46 5.71
N GLY A 228 18.63 30.20 6.39
CA GLY A 228 19.28 31.15 7.29
C GLY A 228 18.43 31.45 8.53
N ILE A 229 17.69 30.45 9.02
CA ILE A 229 16.88 30.51 10.24
C ILE A 229 17.79 30.20 11.45
N ARG A 230 17.65 30.97 12.52
CA ARG A 230 18.25 30.68 13.83
C ARG A 230 17.26 29.90 14.68
N VAL A 231 17.54 28.61 14.88
CA VAL A 231 16.83 27.77 15.85
C VAL A 231 17.37 28.07 17.25
N VAL A 232 16.50 28.36 18.21
CA VAL A 232 16.87 28.60 19.62
C VAL A 232 16.08 27.64 20.50
N THR A 233 16.77 26.82 21.28
CA THR A 233 16.16 25.77 22.13
C THR A 233 16.26 26.13 23.62
N GLY A 234 15.19 25.91 24.38
CA GLY A 234 15.12 26.20 25.82
C GLY A 234 13.68 26.22 26.35
N ASP A 235 13.45 26.68 27.58
CA ASP A 235 12.10 26.90 28.09
C ASP A 235 11.37 27.96 27.24
N ILE A 236 10.23 27.59 26.65
CA ILE A 236 9.56 28.43 25.66
C ILE A 236 8.95 29.70 26.26
N GLU A 237 8.51 29.68 27.52
CA GLU A 237 7.99 30.87 28.20
C GLU A 237 9.10 31.91 28.44
N SER A 238 10.30 31.47 28.80
CA SER A 238 11.49 32.31 28.97
C SER A 238 12.02 32.83 27.64
N LEU A 239 12.11 31.99 26.61
CA LEU A 239 12.58 32.39 25.28
C LEU A 239 11.67 33.47 24.66
N LEU A 240 10.34 33.35 24.80
CA LEU A 240 9.39 34.37 24.36
C LEU A 240 9.51 35.72 25.08
N GLN A 241 10.27 35.80 26.18
CA GLN A 241 10.54 37.05 26.91
C GLN A 241 11.95 37.61 26.64
N SER A 242 12.94 36.75 26.38
CA SER A 242 14.33 37.17 26.14
C SER A 242 14.64 37.47 24.67
N GLU A 243 13.95 36.84 23.72
CA GLU A 243 14.24 36.97 22.30
C GLU A 243 13.51 38.14 21.62
N SER A 244 14.09 38.62 20.51
CA SER A 244 13.57 39.80 19.82
C SER A 244 12.21 39.53 19.17
N ALA A 245 11.13 40.03 19.77
CA ALA A 245 9.75 39.93 19.26
C ALA A 245 9.61 40.29 17.77
N SER A 246 10.37 41.26 17.28
CA SER A 246 10.38 41.65 15.86
C SER A 246 10.93 40.58 14.90
N ASP A 247 11.73 39.63 15.39
CA ASP A 247 12.42 38.59 14.58
C ASP A 247 11.89 37.16 14.81
N ILE A 248 11.02 36.92 15.79
CA ILE A 248 10.42 35.60 16.04
C ILE A 248 9.40 35.26 14.95
N CYS A 249 9.70 34.27 14.08
CA CYS A 249 8.79 33.81 13.03
C CYS A 249 7.78 32.75 13.51
N GLY A 250 8.10 32.02 14.58
CA GLY A 250 7.20 31.05 15.20
C GLY A 250 7.85 30.28 16.35
N VAL A 251 7.07 29.37 16.94
CA VAL A 251 7.49 28.49 18.03
C VAL A 251 7.12 27.03 17.73
N LEU A 252 7.88 26.08 18.28
CA LEU A 252 7.51 24.66 18.33
C LEU A 252 7.47 24.18 19.79
N VAL A 253 6.38 23.49 20.15
CA VAL A 253 6.20 22.76 21.40
C VAL A 253 5.85 21.29 21.14
N GLN A 254 6.08 20.41 22.11
CA GLN A 254 5.74 18.98 22.06
C GLN A 254 4.64 18.68 23.10
N TYR A 255 3.65 17.85 22.75
CA TYR A 255 2.43 17.67 23.55
C TYR A 255 1.83 16.24 23.46
N PRO A 256 1.98 15.39 24.51
CA PRO A 256 2.87 15.54 25.66
C PRO A 256 4.33 15.75 25.24
N ASP A 257 5.14 16.36 26.10
CA ASP A 257 6.56 16.56 25.81
C ASP A 257 7.41 15.30 26.04
N VAL A 258 8.70 15.37 25.72
CA VAL A 258 9.63 14.23 25.80
C VAL A 258 9.62 13.54 27.16
N ASP A 259 9.55 14.27 28.26
CA ASP A 259 9.54 13.69 29.61
C ASP A 259 8.16 13.19 30.04
N GLY A 260 7.16 13.38 29.18
CA GLY A 260 5.78 12.95 29.31
C GLY A 260 4.87 13.99 29.94
N ALA A 261 5.34 15.21 30.19
CA ALA A 261 4.56 16.22 30.88
C ALA A 261 3.45 16.81 29.99
N ILE A 262 2.31 17.12 30.63
CA ILE A 262 1.18 17.79 30.00
C ILE A 262 1.16 19.24 30.50
N ARG A 263 1.45 20.18 29.60
CA ARG A 263 1.46 21.64 29.85
C ARG A 263 0.34 22.34 29.07
N ASP A 264 -0.16 23.45 29.60
CA ASP A 264 -1.11 24.34 28.90
C ASP A 264 -0.33 25.37 28.07
N PHE A 265 -0.35 25.22 26.75
CA PHE A 265 0.32 26.11 25.81
C PHE A 265 -0.55 27.27 25.32
N SER A 266 -1.78 27.46 25.83
CA SER A 266 -2.69 28.55 25.39
C SER A 266 -2.03 29.94 25.47
N LYS A 267 -1.28 30.22 26.53
CA LYS A 267 -0.51 31.49 26.71
C LYS A 267 0.70 31.60 25.79
N VAL A 268 1.29 30.47 25.40
CA VAL A 268 2.43 30.41 24.47
C VAL A 268 1.95 30.72 23.05
N ALA A 269 0.78 30.20 22.66
CA ALA A 269 0.11 30.58 21.41
C ALA A 269 -0.23 32.07 21.39
N GLU A 270 -0.93 32.59 22.41
CA GLU A 270 -1.30 34.01 22.54
C GLU A 270 -0.08 34.95 22.42
N LYS A 271 1.00 34.69 23.17
CA LYS A 271 2.27 35.44 23.08
C LYS A 271 2.85 35.37 21.67
N THR A 272 2.85 34.18 21.05
CA THR A 272 3.36 33.98 19.68
C THR A 272 2.56 34.75 18.63
N HIS A 273 1.24 34.84 18.78
CA HIS A 273 0.40 35.66 17.91
C HIS A 273 0.61 37.15 18.13
N SER A 274 0.81 37.59 19.38
CA SER A 274 1.06 39.01 19.69
C SER A 274 2.29 39.57 18.97
N VAL A 275 3.32 38.73 18.77
CA VAL A 275 4.52 39.10 18.00
C VAL A 275 4.37 38.89 16.49
N ASN A 276 3.26 38.35 16.00
CA ASN A 276 3.05 37.89 14.61
C ASN A 276 3.99 36.73 14.21
N GLY A 277 4.09 35.70 15.05
CA GLY A 277 4.62 34.38 14.69
C GLY A 277 3.50 33.36 14.48
N LEU A 278 3.84 32.12 14.12
CA LEU A 278 2.92 30.97 14.15
C LEU A 278 3.27 29.99 15.28
N SER A 279 2.25 29.43 15.93
CA SER A 279 2.41 28.39 16.95
C SER A 279 2.32 26.99 16.33
N VAL A 280 3.38 26.19 16.48
CA VAL A 280 3.47 24.80 15.98
C VAL A 280 3.46 23.82 17.15
N ALA A 281 2.66 22.75 17.04
CA ALA A 281 2.56 21.69 18.05
C ALA A 281 2.90 20.32 17.46
N ALA A 282 3.93 19.64 17.96
CA ALA A 282 4.17 18.22 17.71
C ALA A 282 3.41 17.39 18.76
N THR A 283 2.60 16.41 18.34
CA THR A 283 1.63 15.76 19.24
C THR A 283 1.28 14.31 18.88
N ASP A 284 0.78 13.57 19.87
CA ASP A 284 0.39 12.16 19.74
C ASP A 284 -1.13 11.99 19.59
N LEU A 285 -1.56 11.33 18.50
CA LEU A 285 -2.98 11.16 18.18
C LEU A 285 -3.77 10.26 19.15
N LEU A 286 -3.12 9.34 19.86
CA LEU A 286 -3.79 8.54 20.91
C LEU A 286 -4.00 9.39 22.16
N ALA A 287 -2.99 10.19 22.54
CA ALA A 287 -3.11 11.15 23.64
C ALA A 287 -4.26 12.14 23.39
N LEU A 288 -4.43 12.64 22.16
CA LEU A 288 -5.51 13.55 21.78
C LEU A 288 -6.94 12.95 21.84
N THR A 289 -7.09 11.65 22.13
CA THR A 289 -8.41 11.10 22.50
C THR A 289 -8.84 11.48 23.92
N ARG A 290 -7.88 11.84 24.79
CA ARG A 290 -8.07 12.19 26.21
C ARG A 290 -7.63 13.62 26.55
N LEU A 291 -6.69 14.17 25.81
CA LEU A 291 -6.13 15.51 26.02
C LEU A 291 -6.85 16.57 25.17
N LYS A 292 -7.03 17.77 25.73
CA LYS A 292 -7.50 18.96 25.03
C LYS A 292 -6.63 19.18 23.77
N PRO A 293 -7.18 19.09 22.55
CA PRO A 293 -6.39 19.07 21.32
C PRO A 293 -5.84 20.47 20.94
N PRO A 294 -4.76 20.56 20.14
CA PRO A 294 -4.06 21.83 19.93
C PRO A 294 -4.87 22.94 19.26
N GLY A 295 -5.86 22.62 18.41
CA GLY A 295 -6.78 23.62 17.87
C GLY A 295 -7.60 24.34 18.95
N GLU A 296 -7.97 23.65 20.05
CA GLU A 296 -8.72 24.25 21.17
C GLU A 296 -7.85 25.14 22.09
N TRP A 297 -6.53 25.16 21.90
CA TRP A 297 -5.63 26.18 22.49
C TRP A 297 -4.98 27.08 21.43
N ASP A 298 -5.60 27.15 20.24
CA ASP A 298 -5.26 28.02 19.10
C ASP A 298 -3.86 27.82 18.48
N ALA A 299 -3.31 26.60 18.50
CA ALA A 299 -2.16 26.26 17.65
C ALA A 299 -2.48 26.51 16.16
N ASP A 300 -1.53 27.03 15.37
CA ASP A 300 -1.74 27.31 13.94
C ASP A 300 -1.41 26.10 13.04
N ILE A 301 -0.45 25.28 13.48
CA ILE A 301 0.09 24.12 12.79
C ILE A 301 0.23 22.98 13.80
N VAL A 302 -0.19 21.77 13.43
CA VAL A 302 -0.12 20.58 14.27
C VAL A 302 0.48 19.42 13.47
N VAL A 303 1.48 18.74 14.04
CA VAL A 303 2.26 17.68 13.39
C VAL A 303 2.47 16.50 14.33
N GLY A 304 2.89 15.36 13.79
CA GLY A 304 3.24 14.19 14.60
C GLY A 304 3.32 12.90 13.76
N ASN A 305 3.58 11.78 14.44
CA ASN A 305 3.62 10.44 13.84
C ASN A 305 2.29 9.68 14.03
N THR A 306 1.76 9.01 13.00
CA THR A 306 0.59 8.11 13.15
C THR A 306 0.95 6.64 13.40
N ALA A 307 2.25 6.31 13.57
CA ALA A 307 2.74 4.92 13.69
C ALA A 307 1.95 4.04 14.67
N ARG A 308 1.61 4.57 15.86
CA ARG A 308 0.94 3.79 16.91
C ARG A 308 -0.48 3.36 16.54
N PHE A 309 -1.09 3.95 15.50
CA PHE A 309 -2.33 3.47 14.89
C PHE A 309 -2.04 2.33 13.90
N GLY A 310 -1.60 1.19 14.44
CA GLY A 310 -1.51 -0.07 13.68
C GLY A 310 -0.42 -0.14 12.60
N VAL A 311 0.71 0.57 12.72
CA VAL A 311 1.85 0.45 11.78
C VAL A 311 3.12 -0.06 12.50
N PRO A 312 3.79 -1.14 12.05
CA PRO A 312 4.97 -1.71 12.70
C PRO A 312 6.12 -0.70 12.91
N THR A 313 6.88 -0.81 14.00
CA THR A 313 8.00 0.11 14.32
C THR A 313 9.14 0.06 13.30
N GLY A 314 9.42 -1.11 12.73
CA GLY A 314 10.28 -1.27 11.55
C GLY A 314 11.70 -0.71 11.66
N TYR A 315 12.24 -0.60 12.89
CA TYR A 315 13.49 0.10 13.23
C TYR A 315 13.61 1.53 12.68
N GLY A 316 12.47 2.25 12.58
CA GLY A 316 12.42 3.67 12.22
C GLY A 316 11.29 4.04 11.27
N GLY A 317 10.76 3.06 10.53
CA GLY A 317 9.64 3.25 9.61
C GLY A 317 9.52 2.12 8.58
N PRO A 318 8.71 2.32 7.53
CA PRO A 318 8.03 3.57 7.19
C PRO A 318 6.81 3.84 8.09
N HIS A 319 6.55 5.12 8.39
CA HIS A 319 5.35 5.59 9.10
C HIS A 319 4.82 6.83 8.39
N ALA A 320 3.50 7.08 8.45
CA ALA A 320 2.96 8.34 7.98
C ALA A 320 3.06 9.40 9.08
N ALA A 321 3.74 10.52 8.79
CA ALA A 321 3.60 11.71 9.60
C ALA A 321 2.40 12.53 9.11
N PHE A 322 1.70 13.18 10.04
CA PHE A 322 0.57 14.06 9.72
C PHE A 322 0.98 15.53 9.81
N PHE A 323 0.27 16.37 9.07
CA PHE A 323 0.44 17.82 9.07
C PHE A 323 -0.93 18.47 8.90
N ALA A 324 -1.37 19.24 9.89
CA ALA A 324 -2.67 19.92 9.92
C ALA A 324 -2.52 21.40 10.28
N VAL A 325 -3.40 22.24 9.76
CA VAL A 325 -3.32 23.71 9.89
C VAL A 325 -4.69 24.37 9.96
N LYS A 326 -4.71 25.63 10.42
CA LYS A 326 -5.86 26.52 10.22
C LYS A 326 -6.03 26.86 8.73
N ASP A 327 -7.27 27.03 8.27
CA ASP A 327 -7.65 27.20 6.86
C ASP A 327 -6.85 28.31 6.15
N LYS A 328 -6.59 29.40 6.87
CA LYS A 328 -5.76 30.56 6.45
C LYS A 328 -4.38 30.17 5.89
N LEU A 329 -3.85 28.99 6.24
CA LEU A 329 -2.53 28.49 5.83
C LEU A 329 -2.57 27.47 4.68
N LYS A 330 -3.74 26.94 4.28
CA LYS A 330 -3.86 25.77 3.37
C LYS A 330 -3.11 25.91 2.04
N ARG A 331 -3.00 27.13 1.50
CA ARG A 331 -2.25 27.42 0.26
C ARG A 331 -0.72 27.32 0.39
N LYS A 332 -0.18 27.23 1.60
CA LYS A 332 1.25 27.03 1.90
C LYS A 332 1.58 25.59 2.30
N MET A 333 0.58 24.73 2.46
CA MET A 333 0.72 23.40 3.05
C MET A 333 1.67 22.50 2.23
N PRO A 334 2.64 21.81 2.87
CA PRO A 334 3.53 20.86 2.19
C PRO A 334 2.79 19.59 1.78
N GLY A 335 3.34 18.89 0.78
CA GLY A 335 2.84 17.58 0.36
C GLY A 335 1.48 17.62 -0.37
N ARG A 336 0.93 16.43 -0.58
CA ARG A 336 -0.33 16.22 -1.30
C ARG A 336 -1.53 16.52 -0.40
N LEU A 337 -2.64 16.89 -1.02
CA LEU A 337 -3.91 17.15 -0.36
C LEU A 337 -5.00 16.48 -1.19
N ILE A 338 -5.80 15.60 -0.58
CA ILE A 338 -6.98 15.06 -1.26
C ILE A 338 -8.15 16.01 -1.04
N GLY A 339 -8.95 16.26 -2.07
CA GLY A 339 -10.19 17.01 -1.96
C GLY A 339 -11.35 16.36 -2.72
N ARG A 340 -12.56 16.60 -2.22
CA ARG A 340 -13.82 16.27 -2.86
C ARG A 340 -14.07 17.23 -4.02
N SER A 341 -14.34 16.70 -5.20
CA SER A 341 -14.89 17.40 -6.36
C SER A 341 -16.12 16.62 -6.86
N ARG A 342 -16.48 16.83 -8.12
CA ARG A 342 -17.54 16.12 -8.84
C ARG A 342 -17.02 15.50 -10.14
N ASP A 343 -17.71 14.45 -10.59
CA ASP A 343 -17.53 13.87 -11.93
C ASP A 343 -18.42 14.55 -12.99
N ALA A 344 -18.35 14.10 -14.24
CA ALA A 344 -19.13 14.66 -15.35
C ALA A 344 -20.64 14.39 -15.27
N GLU A 345 -21.09 13.48 -14.41
CA GLU A 345 -22.51 13.27 -14.06
C GLU A 345 -22.93 14.10 -12.82
N GLY A 346 -21.99 14.84 -12.22
CA GLY A 346 -22.20 15.67 -11.03
C GLY A 346 -22.05 14.92 -9.70
N LYS A 347 -21.65 13.65 -9.72
CA LYS A 347 -21.51 12.81 -8.50
C LYS A 347 -20.24 13.17 -7.73
N PRO A 348 -20.22 13.08 -6.38
CA PRO A 348 -19.00 13.28 -5.60
C PRO A 348 -17.87 12.33 -6.03
N ALA A 349 -16.67 12.89 -6.21
CA ALA A 349 -15.47 12.14 -6.59
C ALA A 349 -14.21 12.83 -6.02
N TYR A 350 -13.22 12.05 -5.56
CA TYR A 350 -12.01 12.55 -4.92
C TYR A 350 -10.85 12.77 -5.91
N ARG A 351 -9.97 13.73 -5.62
CA ARG A 351 -8.77 14.05 -6.42
C ARG A 351 -7.65 14.67 -5.58
N LEU A 352 -6.44 14.74 -6.15
CA LEU A 352 -5.38 15.61 -5.65
C LEU A 352 -5.74 17.08 -5.91
N SER A 353 -5.74 17.92 -4.87
CA SER A 353 -6.19 19.32 -4.92
C SER A 353 -5.10 20.34 -4.57
N LEU A 354 -5.23 21.54 -5.14
CA LEU A 354 -4.23 22.62 -5.07
C LEU A 354 -2.82 22.16 -5.50
N GLN A 355 -2.73 21.31 -6.53
CA GLN A 355 -1.46 20.70 -7.00
C GLN A 355 -0.41 21.74 -7.42
N THR A 356 -0.83 22.98 -7.72
CA THR A 356 0.08 24.11 -7.99
C THR A 356 0.97 24.51 -6.80
N ARG A 357 0.85 23.87 -5.63
CA ARG A 357 1.83 23.95 -4.52
C ARG A 357 3.04 23.02 -4.69
N GLU A 358 2.92 21.98 -5.52
CA GLU A 358 3.84 20.84 -5.56
C GLU A 358 4.98 21.01 -6.57
N GLN A 359 6.08 20.29 -6.33
CA GLN A 359 7.33 20.34 -7.10
C GLN A 359 7.15 20.19 -8.61
N HIS A 360 6.22 19.32 -9.06
CA HIS A 360 6.06 18.96 -10.47
C HIS A 360 5.46 20.09 -11.33
N ILE A 361 4.80 21.08 -10.70
CA ILE A 361 4.32 22.30 -11.36
C ILE A 361 5.22 23.49 -11.02
N ARG A 362 5.64 23.65 -9.76
CA ARG A 362 6.26 24.88 -9.27
C ARG A 362 7.78 24.88 -9.11
N ARG A 363 8.46 23.73 -9.22
CA ARG A 363 9.93 23.63 -9.18
C ARG A 363 10.50 24.38 -7.96
N GLU A 364 11.43 25.32 -8.14
CA GLU A 364 12.05 26.11 -7.06
C GLU A 364 11.07 26.99 -6.25
N LYS A 365 9.81 27.12 -6.67
CA LYS A 365 8.76 27.91 -6.01
C LYS A 365 7.69 27.04 -5.31
N ALA A 366 7.92 25.73 -5.21
CA ALA A 366 7.05 24.80 -4.52
C ALA A 366 7.03 25.06 -3.00
N THR A 367 6.04 24.52 -2.31
CA THR A 367 5.91 24.66 -0.84
C THR A 367 6.92 23.80 -0.08
N SER A 368 7.33 22.67 -0.66
CA SER A 368 8.36 21.75 -0.20
C SER A 368 8.91 20.98 -1.41
N ASN A 369 10.05 20.29 -1.25
CA ASN A 369 10.60 19.40 -2.28
C ASN A 369 9.96 17.99 -2.25
N ILE A 370 9.10 17.67 -1.29
CA ILE A 370 8.49 16.34 -1.16
C ILE A 370 7.73 15.91 -2.43
N CYS A 371 7.86 14.63 -2.79
CA CYS A 371 7.14 14.00 -3.90
C CYS A 371 6.47 12.71 -3.42
N THR A 372 7.20 11.57 -3.38
CA THR A 372 6.80 10.37 -2.65
C THR A 372 6.60 10.72 -1.17
N SER A 373 5.48 10.29 -0.57
CA SER A 373 5.17 10.46 0.86
C SER A 373 5.06 9.08 1.53
N GLN A 374 4.00 8.81 2.31
CA GLN A 374 3.83 7.59 3.12
C GLN A 374 2.40 7.01 2.98
N ALA A 375 1.82 7.10 1.78
CA ALA A 375 0.40 6.87 1.50
C ALA A 375 -0.15 5.50 1.97
N LEU A 376 0.58 4.40 1.78
CA LEU A 376 0.17 3.07 2.27
C LEU A 376 0.02 3.04 3.80
N LEU A 377 0.88 3.76 4.52
CA LEU A 377 0.91 3.78 5.98
C LEU A 377 -0.16 4.74 6.54
N ALA A 378 -0.45 5.82 5.80
CA ALA A 378 -1.61 6.68 6.06
C ALA A 378 -2.93 5.89 5.90
N ASN A 379 -3.02 5.03 4.88
CA ASN A 379 -4.17 4.13 4.70
C ASN A 379 -4.29 3.09 5.83
N MET A 380 -3.19 2.51 6.30
CA MET A 380 -3.22 1.61 7.47
C MET A 380 -3.70 2.33 8.74
N ALA A 381 -3.20 3.54 9.01
CA ALA A 381 -3.62 4.33 10.17
C ALA A 381 -5.08 4.79 10.11
N ALA A 382 -5.56 5.18 8.92
CA ALA A 382 -6.97 5.48 8.69
C ALA A 382 -7.86 4.24 8.94
N MET A 383 -7.45 3.07 8.43
CA MET A 383 -8.21 1.83 8.62
C MET A 383 -8.20 1.34 10.07
N TYR A 384 -7.13 1.57 10.82
CA TYR A 384 -7.09 1.34 12.27
C TYR A 384 -8.14 2.22 12.99
N ALA A 385 -8.20 3.52 12.68
CA ALA A 385 -9.21 4.41 13.24
C ALA A 385 -10.65 4.05 12.80
N VAL A 386 -10.84 3.56 11.57
CA VAL A 386 -12.13 3.04 11.08
C VAL A 386 -12.55 1.76 11.81
N TYR A 387 -11.62 0.84 12.06
CA TYR A 387 -11.88 -0.44 12.73
C TYR A 387 -12.22 -0.27 14.22
N HIS A 388 -11.50 0.60 14.92
CA HIS A 388 -11.71 0.83 16.35
C HIS A 388 -12.80 1.85 16.66
N GLY A 389 -13.00 2.85 15.79
CA GLY A 389 -13.89 3.98 16.04
C GLY A 389 -13.48 4.85 17.25
N PRO A 390 -14.18 5.96 17.51
CA PRO A 390 -13.83 6.85 18.62
C PRO A 390 -13.90 6.17 19.99
N GLN A 391 -14.82 5.22 20.18
CA GLN A 391 -14.97 4.48 21.44
C GLN A 391 -13.87 3.41 21.60
N GLY A 392 -13.39 2.78 20.53
CA GLY A 392 -12.27 1.84 20.60
C GLY A 392 -10.95 2.55 20.89
N LEU A 393 -10.66 3.64 20.19
CA LEU A 393 -9.48 4.48 20.45
C LEU A 393 -9.51 5.03 21.89
N SER A 394 -10.68 5.45 22.40
CA SER A 394 -10.85 5.85 23.80
C SER A 394 -10.45 4.75 24.78
N ARG A 395 -10.94 3.51 24.59
CA ARG A 395 -10.61 2.36 25.47
C ARG A 395 -9.13 2.00 25.43
N ILE A 396 -8.49 2.13 24.26
CA ILE A 396 -7.05 1.90 24.09
C ILE A 396 -6.27 2.95 24.88
N ALA A 397 -6.60 4.24 24.73
CA ALA A 397 -5.97 5.32 25.46
C ALA A 397 -6.21 5.26 26.98
N GLU A 398 -7.42 4.88 27.42
CA GLU A 398 -7.75 4.65 28.83
C GLU A 398 -6.90 3.52 29.43
N ARG A 399 -6.70 2.42 28.71
CA ARG A 399 -5.84 1.32 29.16
C ARG A 399 -4.36 1.72 29.24
N VAL A 400 -3.85 2.42 28.22
CA VAL A 400 -2.44 2.88 28.20
C VAL A 400 -2.18 3.87 29.33
N HIS A 401 -3.05 4.86 29.52
CA HIS A 401 -2.97 5.79 30.65
C HIS A 401 -3.07 5.04 31.98
N GLY A 402 -4.08 4.19 32.16
CA GLY A 402 -4.29 3.43 33.39
C GLY A 402 -3.10 2.55 33.76
N PHE A 403 -2.49 1.85 32.81
CA PHE A 403 -1.29 1.03 33.07
C PHE A 403 -0.08 1.89 33.47
N THR A 404 0.07 3.07 32.88
CA THR A 404 1.10 4.06 33.27
C THR A 404 0.88 4.53 34.71
N GLN A 405 -0.37 4.79 35.11
CA GLN A 405 -0.71 5.17 36.49
C GLN A 405 -0.49 4.03 37.49
N VAL A 406 -0.85 2.79 37.15
CA VAL A 406 -0.59 1.61 38.02
C VAL A 406 0.90 1.41 38.24
N PHE A 407 1.70 1.55 37.17
CA PHE A 407 3.16 1.56 37.27
C PHE A 407 3.66 2.66 38.23
N VAL A 408 3.25 3.91 38.03
CA VAL A 408 3.67 5.05 38.88
C VAL A 408 3.29 4.84 40.35
N ASN A 409 2.06 4.43 40.63
CA ASN A 409 1.57 4.25 42.01
C ASN A 409 2.42 3.22 42.77
N ILE A 410 2.77 2.10 42.12
CA ILE A 410 3.56 1.03 42.74
C ILE A 410 5.04 1.43 42.80
N VAL A 411 5.60 2.04 41.75
CA VAL A 411 7.01 2.45 41.71
C VAL A 411 7.33 3.59 42.68
N THR A 412 6.43 4.55 42.89
CA THR A 412 6.58 5.55 43.96
C THR A 412 6.38 4.93 45.35
N GLY A 413 5.51 3.92 45.49
CA GLY A 413 5.40 3.09 46.69
C GLY A 413 6.67 2.29 47.03
N LEU A 414 7.50 1.98 46.04
CA LEU A 414 8.84 1.39 46.19
C LEU A 414 9.94 2.43 46.51
N GLY A 415 9.58 3.71 46.69
CA GLY A 415 10.48 4.80 47.10
C GLY A 415 11.11 5.60 45.96
N TYR A 416 10.89 5.23 44.69
CA TYR A 416 11.38 6.01 43.55
C TYR A 416 10.61 7.34 43.41
N LYS A 417 11.25 8.36 42.81
CA LYS A 417 10.66 9.70 42.67
C LYS A 417 10.21 9.96 41.23
N LEU A 418 8.91 10.21 41.04
CA LEU A 418 8.38 10.75 39.79
C LEU A 418 8.85 12.20 39.59
N VAL A 419 9.26 12.56 38.38
CA VAL A 419 9.73 13.91 38.03
C VAL A 419 8.61 14.75 37.41
N ASN A 420 7.85 14.20 36.46
CA ASN A 420 6.74 14.90 35.80
C ASN A 420 5.40 14.68 36.53
N GLY A 421 4.80 15.74 37.06
CA GLY A 421 3.57 15.67 37.87
C GLY A 421 2.27 15.41 37.08
N SER A 422 2.28 15.56 35.75
CA SER A 422 1.18 15.23 34.84
C SER A 422 1.70 14.32 33.72
N PHE A 423 0.87 13.39 33.23
CA PHE A 423 1.24 12.49 32.14
C PHE A 423 0.06 11.82 31.45
N PHE A 424 0.27 11.44 30.19
CA PHE A 424 -0.60 10.50 29.47
C PHE A 424 -0.04 9.07 29.60
N ASP A 425 1.03 8.75 28.87
CA ASP A 425 1.61 7.41 28.76
C ASP A 425 3.11 7.34 29.05
N THR A 426 3.74 8.49 29.34
CA THR A 426 5.20 8.62 29.47
C THR A 426 5.54 9.25 30.81
N VAL A 427 6.50 8.67 31.52
CA VAL A 427 6.93 9.14 32.84
C VAL A 427 8.45 9.10 32.98
N THR A 428 8.96 10.10 33.70
CA THR A 428 10.37 10.27 34.02
C THR A 428 10.58 10.03 35.51
N ILE A 429 11.48 9.09 35.84
CA ILE A 429 11.72 8.62 37.22
C ILE A 429 13.16 8.92 37.62
N ASP A 430 13.31 9.68 38.69
CA ASP A 430 14.55 9.90 39.44
C ASP A 430 14.79 8.69 40.34
N VAL A 431 15.91 7.99 40.11
CA VAL A 431 16.25 6.76 40.83
C VAL A 431 17.09 7.01 42.09
N THR A 432 17.57 8.24 42.32
CA THR A 432 18.50 8.55 43.43
C THR A 432 17.99 8.26 44.85
N PRO A 433 16.68 8.24 45.16
CA PRO A 433 16.20 7.80 46.46
C PRO A 433 16.40 6.30 46.75
N VAL A 434 16.69 5.50 45.72
CA VAL A 434 16.71 4.02 45.78
C VAL A 434 18.02 3.42 45.25
N LEU A 435 18.60 4.00 44.20
CA LEU A 435 19.77 3.50 43.48
C LEU A 435 20.81 4.61 43.27
N THR A 436 22.09 4.25 43.27
CA THR A 436 23.18 5.20 43.05
C THR A 436 23.37 5.63 41.58
N SER A 437 22.73 4.96 40.63
CA SER A 437 22.72 5.32 39.20
C SER A 437 21.61 4.59 38.44
N ALA A 438 21.08 5.25 37.40
CA ALA A 438 20.17 4.69 36.41
C ALA A 438 20.73 3.44 35.70
N GLU A 439 22.05 3.31 35.54
CA GLU A 439 22.65 2.16 34.84
C GLU A 439 22.35 0.82 35.54
N LEU A 440 22.29 0.82 36.87
CA LEU A 440 21.94 -0.38 37.66
C LEU A 440 20.52 -0.87 37.35
N LEU A 441 19.61 0.05 37.03
CA LEU A 441 18.24 -0.26 36.65
C LEU A 441 18.13 -0.64 35.18
N HIS A 442 18.85 0.05 34.27
CA HIS A 442 18.93 -0.33 32.86
C HIS A 442 19.46 -1.74 32.68
N LYS A 443 20.48 -2.15 33.45
CA LYS A 443 20.98 -3.53 33.43
C LYS A 443 19.89 -4.53 33.85
N LYS A 444 19.20 -4.28 34.97
CA LYS A 444 18.08 -5.13 35.42
C LYS A 444 16.93 -5.20 34.40
N ALA A 445 16.67 -4.12 33.67
CA ALA A 445 15.70 -4.11 32.58
C ALA A 445 16.15 -5.00 31.41
N VAL A 446 17.40 -4.86 30.96
CA VAL A 446 17.99 -5.67 29.88
C VAL A 446 18.04 -7.15 30.23
N ASP A 447 18.39 -7.49 31.49
CA ASP A 447 18.36 -8.86 32.02
C ASP A 447 16.93 -9.46 32.01
N ALA A 448 15.89 -8.61 32.03
CA ALA A 448 14.48 -8.97 31.94
C ALA A 448 13.88 -8.87 30.51
N GLY A 449 14.67 -8.54 29.49
CA GLY A 449 14.20 -8.37 28.10
C GLY A 449 13.45 -7.06 27.84
N ILE A 450 13.71 -6.03 28.66
CA ILE A 450 13.02 -4.74 28.66
C ILE A 450 14.00 -3.61 28.34
N ASN A 451 13.60 -2.68 27.46
CA ASN A 451 14.31 -1.43 27.23
C ASN A 451 13.56 -0.24 27.86
N LEU A 452 14.28 0.59 28.62
CA LEU A 452 13.84 1.87 29.15
C LEU A 452 14.57 3.01 28.44
N ARG A 453 13.99 4.22 28.40
CA ARG A 453 14.71 5.40 27.87
C ARG A 453 15.82 5.81 28.83
N ARG A 454 17.03 5.94 28.30
CA ARG A 454 18.17 6.58 28.98
C ARG A 454 18.01 8.10 28.90
N ILE A 455 18.15 8.81 30.03
CA ILE A 455 18.10 10.28 30.07
C ILE A 455 19.47 10.79 30.48
N ASP A 456 19.90 10.44 31.69
CA ASP A 456 21.19 10.78 32.27
C ASP A 456 21.60 9.71 33.30
N ASP A 457 22.58 10.00 34.17
CA ASP A 457 23.08 9.05 35.17
C ASP A 457 22.10 8.76 36.33
N ILE A 458 21.04 9.57 36.49
CA ILE A 458 20.11 9.55 37.63
C ILE A 458 18.62 9.40 37.26
N CYS A 459 18.24 9.72 36.02
CA CYS A 459 16.87 9.66 35.52
C CYS A 459 16.70 8.63 34.40
N ILE A 460 15.56 7.93 34.43
CA ILE A 460 15.08 7.06 33.34
C ILE A 460 13.74 7.55 32.83
N GLY A 461 13.40 7.21 31.58
CA GLY A 461 12.07 7.36 31.02
C GLY A 461 11.39 6.01 30.74
N ALA A 462 10.07 5.95 30.95
CA ALA A 462 9.24 4.81 30.58
C ALA A 462 7.97 5.29 29.85
N THR A 463 7.82 4.88 28.59
CA THR A 463 6.65 5.15 27.73
C THR A 463 5.85 3.88 27.49
N PHE A 464 4.54 3.91 27.71
CA PHE A 464 3.62 2.79 27.56
C PHE A 464 2.88 2.83 26.21
N ASP A 465 2.46 1.65 25.73
CA ASP A 465 1.69 1.52 24.49
C ASP A 465 0.61 0.43 24.56
N GLU A 466 -0.22 0.34 23.51
CA GLU A 466 -1.32 -0.60 23.40
C GLU A 466 -0.88 -2.06 23.58
N SER A 467 0.34 -2.39 23.15
CA SER A 467 0.86 -3.76 23.22
C SER A 467 1.12 -4.23 24.65
N VAL A 468 1.18 -3.32 25.64
CA VAL A 468 1.48 -3.67 27.04
C VAL A 468 0.37 -4.55 27.62
N THR A 469 0.76 -5.75 28.03
CA THR A 469 -0.09 -6.70 28.77
C THR A 469 0.06 -6.50 30.28
N PRO A 470 -0.90 -6.98 31.10
CA PRO A 470 -0.72 -7.03 32.56
C PRO A 470 0.55 -7.76 33.00
N GLN A 471 1.00 -8.76 32.22
CA GLN A 471 2.22 -9.50 32.50
C GLN A 471 3.49 -8.69 32.15
N ASP A 472 3.47 -7.90 31.08
CA ASP A 472 4.55 -6.94 30.78
C ASP A 472 4.67 -5.89 31.88
N LEU A 473 3.53 -5.38 32.37
CA LEU A 473 3.44 -4.41 33.46
C LEU A 473 4.03 -4.98 34.77
N VAL A 474 3.66 -6.20 35.17
CA VAL A 474 4.25 -6.90 36.32
C VAL A 474 5.76 -7.12 36.14
N SER A 475 6.20 -7.55 34.95
CA SER A 475 7.63 -7.75 34.66
C SER A 475 8.42 -6.45 34.77
N LEU A 476 7.87 -5.34 34.24
CA LEU A 476 8.45 -4.00 34.36
C LEU A 476 8.52 -3.54 35.82
N ILE A 477 7.43 -3.64 36.59
CA ILE A 477 7.43 -3.24 38.01
C ILE A 477 8.44 -4.07 38.80
N ASN A 478 8.59 -5.37 38.48
CA ASN A 478 9.56 -6.24 39.15
C ASN A 478 11.03 -5.88 38.86
N VAL A 479 11.35 -5.17 37.76
CA VAL A 479 12.67 -4.55 37.56
C VAL A 479 12.93 -3.47 38.62
N PHE A 480 11.94 -2.63 38.92
CA PHE A 480 12.02 -1.57 39.93
C PHE A 480 12.03 -2.15 41.36
N ALA A 481 11.19 -3.15 41.65
CA ALA A 481 11.22 -3.88 42.93
C ALA A 481 12.59 -4.54 43.17
N SER A 482 13.17 -5.16 42.13
CA SER A 482 14.54 -5.71 42.19
C SER A 482 15.61 -4.63 42.38
N GLY A 483 15.38 -3.39 41.94
CA GLY A 483 16.24 -2.24 42.28
C GLY A 483 16.09 -1.82 43.75
N ALA A 484 14.86 -1.73 44.24
CA ALA A 484 14.54 -1.39 45.64
C ALA A 484 14.83 -2.50 46.65
N SER A 485 15.32 -3.67 46.20
CA SER A 485 15.48 -4.88 47.04
C SER A 485 14.19 -5.35 47.71
N ALA A 486 13.04 -5.02 47.10
CA ALA A 486 11.70 -5.39 47.55
C ALA A 486 11.27 -6.74 46.98
N SER A 487 10.26 -7.36 47.60
CA SER A 487 9.61 -8.57 47.07
C SER A 487 9.00 -8.31 45.69
N PRO A 488 9.08 -9.29 44.76
CA PRO A 488 8.39 -9.18 43.48
C PRO A 488 6.87 -9.25 43.66
N ILE A 489 6.14 -8.47 42.85
CA ILE A 489 4.68 -8.48 42.77
C ILE A 489 4.17 -9.49 41.74
N SER A 490 2.87 -9.77 41.81
CA SER A 490 2.10 -10.62 40.92
C SER A 490 0.95 -9.86 40.23
N LEU A 491 0.18 -10.55 39.38
CA LEU A 491 -1.05 -10.00 38.79
C LEU A 491 -2.15 -9.70 39.82
N ALA A 492 -2.11 -10.30 41.02
CA ALA A 492 -3.10 -10.08 42.07
C ALA A 492 -2.86 -8.78 42.87
N ASP A 493 -1.66 -8.19 42.73
CA ASP A 493 -1.25 -6.96 43.42
C ASP A 493 -1.55 -5.70 42.58
N LEU A 494 -2.06 -5.87 41.35
CA LEU A 494 -2.48 -4.77 40.49
C LEU A 494 -3.89 -4.29 40.89
N ALA A 495 -4.06 -2.99 41.08
CA ALA A 495 -5.33 -2.34 41.39
C ALA A 495 -5.59 -1.17 40.42
N GLU A 496 -6.85 -0.94 40.04
CA GLU A 496 -7.22 0.14 39.12
C GLU A 496 -6.96 1.54 39.75
N PRO A 497 -6.49 2.52 38.96
CA PRO A 497 -6.26 3.89 39.44
C PRO A 497 -7.59 4.60 39.71
N LYS A 498 -7.66 5.34 40.82
CA LYS A 498 -8.88 6.03 41.29
C LYS A 498 -9.03 7.47 40.78
N GLU A 499 -7.91 8.07 40.38
CA GLU A 499 -7.78 9.47 39.95
C GLU A 499 -6.99 9.47 38.64
N SER A 500 -7.13 10.50 37.80
CA SER A 500 -6.41 10.62 36.52
C SER A 500 -5.27 11.64 36.61
N SER A 501 -4.10 11.29 36.08
CA SER A 501 -2.90 12.16 36.04
C SER A 501 -2.94 13.20 34.91
N ILE A 502 -4.09 13.32 34.22
CA ILE A 502 -4.38 14.40 33.27
C ILE A 502 -5.10 15.52 34.05
N PRO A 503 -4.56 16.76 34.11
CA PRO A 503 -5.23 17.88 34.77
C PRO A 503 -6.59 18.20 34.15
N ASP A 504 -7.59 18.58 34.96
CA ASP A 504 -8.97 18.81 34.47
C ASP A 504 -9.07 19.82 33.31
N ALA A 505 -8.32 20.92 33.38
CA ALA A 505 -8.26 21.92 32.31
C ALA A 505 -7.66 21.40 30.97
N MET A 506 -6.97 20.26 31.02
CA MET A 506 -6.32 19.61 29.88
C MET A 506 -7.05 18.33 29.44
N LYS A 507 -8.21 17.99 30.02
CA LYS A 507 -9.05 16.88 29.56
C LYS A 507 -9.84 17.29 28.33
N ARG A 508 -9.94 16.39 27.35
CA ARG A 508 -10.78 16.60 26.16
C ARG A 508 -12.26 16.56 26.54
N THR A 509 -13.02 17.58 26.13
CA THR A 509 -14.47 17.64 26.27
C THR A 509 -15.22 17.53 24.93
N THR A 510 -14.52 17.71 23.81
CA THR A 510 -15.09 17.60 22.45
C THR A 510 -15.12 16.15 21.96
N SER A 511 -16.17 15.79 21.21
CA SER A 511 -16.21 14.53 20.46
C SER A 511 -15.18 14.51 19.33
N PHE A 512 -14.87 13.32 18.83
CA PHE A 512 -14.01 13.09 17.67
C PHE A 512 -14.53 11.93 16.83
N LEU A 513 -14.11 11.88 15.56
CA LEU A 513 -14.53 10.90 14.55
C LEU A 513 -16.07 10.73 14.42
N PRO A 514 -16.87 11.81 14.32
CA PRO A 514 -18.33 11.71 14.22
C PRO A 514 -18.82 11.17 12.87
N HIS A 515 -17.96 11.17 11.83
CA HIS A 515 -18.34 10.73 10.49
C HIS A 515 -18.69 9.22 10.48
N PRO A 516 -19.76 8.77 9.77
CA PRO A 516 -20.22 7.39 9.84
C PRO A 516 -19.21 6.31 9.42
N VAL A 517 -18.17 6.63 8.63
CA VAL A 517 -17.13 5.63 8.26
C VAL A 517 -16.46 5.04 9.50
N PHE A 518 -16.15 5.85 10.51
CA PHE A 518 -15.52 5.42 11.77
C PHE A 518 -16.47 4.70 12.72
N ASN A 519 -17.73 4.50 12.30
CA ASN A 519 -18.82 3.98 13.13
C ASN A 519 -19.63 2.88 12.41
N LYS A 520 -19.13 2.32 11.30
CA LYS A 520 -19.82 1.33 10.44
C LYS A 520 -19.07 0.03 10.15
N HIS A 521 -17.78 -0.06 10.47
CA HIS A 521 -16.91 -1.15 9.99
C HIS A 521 -16.08 -1.77 11.12
N HIS A 522 -16.76 -2.18 12.19
CA HIS A 522 -16.13 -2.62 13.46
C HIS A 522 -16.01 -4.14 13.59
N SER A 523 -16.82 -4.93 12.87
CA SER A 523 -16.55 -6.37 12.73
C SER A 523 -15.47 -6.64 11.67
N GLU A 524 -14.77 -7.77 11.81
CA GLU A 524 -13.75 -8.17 10.83
C GLU A 524 -14.36 -8.39 9.43
N THR A 525 -15.60 -8.88 9.34
CA THR A 525 -16.33 -9.07 8.09
C THR A 525 -16.67 -7.74 7.41
N GLU A 526 -17.15 -6.73 8.14
CA GLU A 526 -17.43 -5.40 7.58
C GLU A 526 -16.14 -4.70 7.14
N MET A 527 -15.07 -4.80 7.93
CA MET A 527 -13.76 -4.26 7.59
C MET A 527 -13.17 -4.94 6.35
N LEU A 528 -13.24 -6.27 6.26
CA LEU A 528 -12.83 -7.02 5.07
C LEU A 528 -13.62 -6.61 3.82
N ARG A 529 -14.95 -6.44 3.95
CA ARG A 529 -15.82 -5.95 2.87
C ARG A 529 -15.46 -4.53 2.46
N TYR A 530 -15.19 -3.63 3.41
CA TYR A 530 -14.79 -2.24 3.12
C TYR A 530 -13.42 -2.16 2.43
N ILE A 531 -12.39 -2.84 2.95
CA ILE A 531 -11.05 -2.91 2.34
C ILE A 531 -11.13 -3.46 0.91
N ASN A 532 -11.92 -4.51 0.68
CA ASN A 532 -12.11 -5.09 -0.66
C ASN A 532 -12.91 -4.15 -1.58
N HIS A 533 -13.94 -3.47 -1.07
CA HIS A 533 -14.72 -2.48 -1.82
C HIS A 533 -13.86 -1.29 -2.27
N LEU A 534 -12.92 -0.82 -1.45
CA LEU A 534 -11.96 0.21 -1.88
C LEU A 534 -10.93 -0.35 -2.85
N ALA A 535 -10.37 -1.54 -2.61
CA ALA A 535 -9.41 -2.17 -3.54
C ALA A 535 -9.99 -2.36 -4.96
N SER A 536 -11.29 -2.65 -5.09
CA SER A 536 -11.96 -2.75 -6.41
C SER A 536 -12.13 -1.44 -7.17
N LYS A 537 -11.87 -0.28 -6.54
CA LYS A 537 -11.87 1.07 -7.18
C LYS A 537 -10.48 1.47 -7.70
N ASP A 538 -9.46 0.64 -7.50
CA ASP A 538 -8.04 0.95 -7.65
C ASP A 538 -7.33 0.03 -8.67
N LEU A 539 -6.81 0.59 -9.76
CA LEU A 539 -5.97 -0.17 -10.70
C LEU A 539 -4.53 -0.25 -10.16
N SER A 540 -3.98 -1.46 -10.15
CA SER A 540 -2.69 -1.83 -9.55
C SER A 540 -1.99 -2.90 -10.41
N LEU A 541 -0.71 -3.23 -10.15
CA LEU A 541 0.05 -4.22 -10.95
C LEU A 541 -0.51 -5.65 -10.84
N ALA A 542 -1.47 -5.90 -9.95
CA ALA A 542 -2.26 -7.13 -9.92
C ALA A 542 -3.31 -7.22 -11.05
N HIS A 543 -3.48 -6.16 -11.86
CA HIS A 543 -4.48 -6.06 -12.93
C HIS A 543 -3.87 -5.98 -14.34
N ALA A 544 -2.90 -5.09 -14.55
CA ALA A 544 -2.27 -4.81 -15.84
C ALA A 544 -0.98 -4.01 -15.63
N MET A 545 -0.15 -3.89 -16.68
CA MET A 545 1.02 -3.00 -16.70
C MET A 545 0.64 -1.55 -16.37
N ILE A 546 1.49 -0.87 -15.59
CA ILE A 546 1.38 0.57 -15.29
C ILE A 546 2.66 1.25 -15.85
N PRO A 547 2.70 1.66 -17.13
CA PRO A 547 3.94 2.06 -17.79
C PRO A 547 4.31 3.53 -17.53
N LEU A 548 4.35 3.94 -16.26
CA LEU A 548 4.66 5.30 -15.83
C LEU A 548 6.16 5.62 -16.02
N GLY A 549 6.46 6.50 -16.98
CA GLY A 549 7.80 7.06 -17.19
C GLY A 549 8.43 7.68 -15.94
N SER A 550 9.74 7.49 -15.79
CA SER A 550 10.57 7.78 -14.61
C SER A 550 9.97 7.30 -13.27
N CYS A 551 9.26 6.17 -13.27
CA CYS A 551 8.68 5.58 -12.05
C CYS A 551 9.05 4.10 -11.82
N THR A 552 9.55 3.39 -12.84
CA THR A 552 9.98 1.99 -12.81
C THR A 552 9.01 1.10 -12.03
N MET A 553 7.80 0.91 -12.57
CA MET A 553 6.73 0.10 -11.98
C MET A 553 6.98 -1.42 -12.10
N LYS A 554 8.15 -1.90 -11.67
CA LYS A 554 8.60 -3.29 -11.77
C LYS A 554 7.99 -4.20 -10.69
N LEU A 555 8.21 -5.51 -10.81
CA LEU A 555 7.76 -6.50 -9.82
C LEU A 555 8.25 -6.20 -8.39
N ASN A 556 7.30 -6.01 -7.46
CA ASN A 556 7.55 -6.06 -6.02
C ASN A 556 7.32 -7.51 -5.55
N SER A 557 8.39 -8.32 -5.41
CA SER A 557 8.22 -9.77 -5.27
C SER A 557 7.79 -10.21 -3.87
N THR A 558 6.84 -11.14 -3.78
CA THR A 558 6.31 -11.67 -2.51
C THR A 558 7.40 -12.18 -1.57
N SER A 559 8.44 -12.83 -2.10
CA SER A 559 9.57 -13.33 -1.33
C SER A 559 10.45 -12.24 -0.69
N SER A 560 10.44 -11.02 -1.25
CA SER A 560 11.06 -9.82 -0.64
C SER A 560 10.16 -9.13 0.40
N MET A 561 8.83 -9.28 0.28
CA MET A 561 7.84 -8.69 1.19
C MET A 561 7.62 -9.51 2.47
N ILE A 562 7.67 -10.84 2.39
CA ILE A 562 7.40 -11.77 3.51
C ILE A 562 8.19 -11.47 4.81
N PRO A 563 9.48 -11.05 4.79
CA PRO A 563 10.22 -10.75 6.02
C PRO A 563 9.68 -9.56 6.83
N LEU A 564 8.94 -8.63 6.21
CA LEU A 564 8.50 -7.38 6.82
C LEU A 564 7.52 -7.60 7.98
N SER A 565 6.65 -8.61 7.88
CA SER A 565 5.68 -8.96 8.93
C SER A 565 6.26 -9.87 10.03
N TRP A 566 7.57 -10.17 10.02
CA TRP A 566 8.21 -10.93 11.09
C TRP A 566 8.58 -10.02 12.27
N PRO A 567 8.27 -10.37 13.53
CA PRO A 567 8.59 -9.53 14.70
C PRO A 567 10.07 -9.16 14.84
N GLN A 568 10.97 -10.03 14.35
CA GLN A 568 12.42 -9.79 14.29
C GLN A 568 12.83 -8.56 13.46
N TYR A 569 11.94 -8.03 12.62
CA TYR A 569 12.15 -6.82 11.83
C TYR A 569 11.06 -5.77 12.11
N GLY A 570 9.79 -6.18 12.06
CA GLY A 570 8.65 -5.27 12.22
C GLY A 570 8.51 -4.65 13.62
N ASN A 571 8.95 -5.35 14.69
CA ASN A 571 8.68 -4.96 16.08
C ASN A 571 9.93 -4.44 16.81
N ILE A 572 10.95 -3.97 16.08
CA ILE A 572 12.17 -3.41 16.67
C ILE A 572 12.07 -1.87 16.71
N HIS A 573 12.25 -1.29 17.90
CA HIS A 573 12.20 0.17 18.13
C HIS A 573 13.48 0.86 17.62
N PRO A 574 13.43 1.99 16.88
CA PRO A 574 14.59 2.61 16.22
C PRO A 574 15.76 3.00 17.13
N PHE A 575 15.53 3.19 18.42
CA PHE A 575 16.57 3.54 19.39
C PHE A 575 16.91 2.37 20.34
N ALA A 576 16.55 1.14 19.97
CA ALA A 576 17.00 -0.06 20.66
C ALA A 576 18.54 -0.20 20.57
N PRO A 577 19.24 -0.61 21.67
CA PRO A 577 20.69 -0.75 21.70
C PRO A 577 21.29 -1.63 20.60
N TYR A 578 22.47 -1.25 20.10
CA TYR A 578 23.17 -1.90 18.98
C TYR A 578 23.30 -3.43 19.12
N ASP A 579 23.56 -3.93 20.33
CA ASP A 579 23.73 -5.37 20.58
C ASP A 579 22.45 -6.20 20.37
N GLN A 580 21.30 -5.52 20.25
CA GLN A 580 19.98 -6.09 20.03
C GLN A 580 19.59 -6.10 18.54
N VAL A 581 20.39 -5.50 17.65
CA VAL A 581 20.00 -5.23 16.24
C VAL A 581 21.07 -5.60 15.20
N HIS A 582 21.96 -6.53 15.55
CA HIS A 582 23.03 -7.05 14.67
C HIS A 582 22.52 -7.53 13.28
N GLY A 583 21.33 -8.13 13.23
CA GLY A 583 20.71 -8.58 11.98
C GLY A 583 20.36 -7.40 11.07
N TYR A 584 19.77 -6.34 11.63
CA TYR A 584 19.50 -5.09 10.91
C TYR A 584 20.78 -4.43 10.40
N HIS A 585 21.81 -4.27 11.25
CA HIS A 585 23.10 -3.69 10.82
C HIS A 585 23.78 -4.53 9.73
N THR A 586 23.65 -5.86 9.75
CA THR A 586 24.16 -6.73 8.69
C THR A 586 23.43 -6.50 7.35
N VAL A 587 22.10 -6.38 7.36
CA VAL A 587 21.31 -6.05 6.15
C VAL A 587 21.67 -4.67 5.61
N ILE A 588 21.73 -3.67 6.49
CA ILE A 588 22.07 -2.28 6.17
C ILE A 588 23.45 -2.23 5.51
N LYS A 589 24.48 -2.82 6.14
CA LYS A 589 25.84 -2.78 5.62
C LYS A 589 26.00 -3.58 4.32
N GLU A 590 25.41 -4.78 4.23
CA GLU A 590 25.40 -5.53 2.96
C GLU A 590 24.72 -4.71 1.83
N LEU A 591 23.65 -3.96 2.12
CA LEU A 591 22.99 -3.09 1.13
C LEU A 591 23.84 -1.86 0.76
N GLU A 592 24.43 -1.17 1.73
CA GLU A 592 25.35 -0.04 1.49
C GLU A 592 26.50 -0.43 0.57
N ASP A 593 27.14 -1.58 0.82
CA ASP A 593 28.25 -2.08 0.02
C ASP A 593 27.82 -2.42 -1.42
N TYR A 594 26.63 -3.01 -1.61
CA TYR A 594 26.10 -3.26 -2.96
C TYR A 594 25.70 -1.99 -3.70
N LEU A 595 25.14 -0.99 -3.02
CA LEU A 595 24.82 0.30 -3.66
C LEU A 595 26.11 1.05 -4.05
N CYS A 596 27.16 1.01 -3.21
CA CYS A 596 28.48 1.53 -3.56
C CYS A 596 29.05 0.81 -4.80
N GLN A 597 29.05 -0.53 -4.83
CA GLN A 597 29.55 -1.30 -5.97
C GLN A 597 28.77 -1.00 -7.26
N ILE A 598 27.43 -0.97 -7.20
CA ILE A 598 26.56 -0.70 -8.35
C ILE A 598 26.77 0.72 -8.89
N THR A 599 26.95 1.71 -8.01
CA THR A 599 27.11 3.12 -8.43
C THR A 599 28.56 3.52 -8.75
N GLY A 600 29.54 2.74 -8.30
CA GLY A 600 30.98 3.02 -8.43
C GLY A 600 31.52 4.00 -7.37
N PHE A 601 30.75 4.27 -6.31
CA PHE A 601 31.10 5.23 -5.25
C PHE A 601 31.78 4.57 -4.04
N HIS A 602 32.34 5.40 -3.15
CA HIS A 602 33.14 4.97 -2.01
C HIS A 602 32.31 4.70 -0.74
N SER A 603 31.22 5.45 -0.52
CA SER A 603 30.42 5.33 0.71
C SER A 603 28.96 5.64 0.46
N ALA A 604 28.08 5.11 1.30
CA ALA A 604 26.63 5.29 1.23
C ALA A 604 26.05 5.78 2.56
N SER A 605 24.83 6.33 2.52
CA SER A 605 23.99 6.53 3.70
C SER A 605 22.54 6.16 3.38
N LEU A 606 21.95 5.29 4.19
CA LEU A 606 20.53 4.87 4.08
C LEU A 606 19.56 5.76 4.86
N GLN A 607 20.03 6.83 5.52
CA GLN A 607 19.17 7.71 6.34
C GLN A 607 18.00 8.38 5.57
N PRO A 608 18.18 8.91 4.34
CA PRO A 608 17.13 9.70 3.70
C PRO A 608 15.94 8.86 3.23
N ASN A 609 14.77 9.11 3.80
CA ASN A 609 13.53 8.33 3.60
C ASN A 609 12.70 8.68 2.35
N SER A 610 13.25 9.42 1.38
CA SER A 610 12.65 9.61 0.04
C SER A 610 13.67 10.10 -0.97
N GLY A 611 13.36 10.05 -2.27
CA GLY A 611 14.27 10.56 -3.31
C GLY A 611 14.61 12.05 -3.14
N ALA A 612 13.60 12.86 -2.85
CA ALA A 612 13.75 14.28 -2.53
C ALA A 612 14.56 14.52 -1.23
N ALA A 613 14.47 13.63 -0.24
CA ALA A 613 15.36 13.67 0.92
C ALA A 613 16.80 13.32 0.53
N GLY A 614 17.02 12.36 -0.38
CA GLY A 614 18.33 12.04 -0.95
C GLY A 614 18.97 13.21 -1.68
N GLU A 615 18.22 13.90 -2.54
CA GLU A 615 18.66 15.15 -3.19
C GLU A 615 19.07 16.22 -2.18
N TYR A 616 18.19 16.52 -1.21
CA TYR A 616 18.46 17.49 -0.16
C TYR A 616 19.72 17.14 0.63
N THR A 617 19.90 15.86 0.94
CA THR A 617 21.08 15.35 1.67
C THR A 617 22.35 15.49 0.86
N GLY A 618 22.34 15.10 -0.42
CA GLY A 618 23.50 15.22 -1.31
C GLY A 618 23.96 16.67 -1.52
N LEU A 619 23.01 17.61 -1.59
CA LEU A 619 23.32 19.04 -1.67
C LEU A 619 23.82 19.62 -0.33
N CYS A 620 23.30 19.15 0.80
CA CYS A 620 23.84 19.49 2.12
C CYS A 620 25.28 18.95 2.31
N VAL A 621 25.58 17.75 1.81
CA VAL A 621 26.93 17.16 1.79
C VAL A 621 27.88 17.99 0.93
N ILE A 622 27.50 18.34 -0.31
CA ILE A 622 28.28 19.24 -1.19
C ILE A 622 28.54 20.59 -0.50
N ARG A 623 27.51 21.16 0.14
CA ARG A 623 27.64 22.45 0.83
C ARG A 623 28.58 22.36 2.04
N ALA A 624 28.47 21.31 2.86
CA ALA A 624 29.36 21.10 4.00
C ALA A 624 30.83 20.89 3.57
N TYR A 625 31.05 20.20 2.45
CA TYR A 625 32.37 20.10 1.82
C TYR A 625 32.92 21.49 1.44
N HIS A 626 32.15 22.31 0.70
CA HIS A 626 32.57 23.67 0.34
C HIS A 626 32.81 24.58 1.57
N GLU A 627 31.95 24.50 2.58
CA GLU A 627 32.14 25.18 3.88
C GLU A 627 33.46 24.74 4.55
N SER A 628 33.81 23.45 4.50
CA SER A 628 35.08 22.92 5.06
C SER A 628 36.33 23.35 4.30
N CYS A 629 36.21 23.56 2.98
CA CYS A 629 37.28 24.09 2.13
C CYS A 629 37.48 25.61 2.29
N GLY A 630 36.64 26.29 3.09
CA GLY A 630 36.63 27.75 3.21
C GLY A 630 35.94 28.46 2.04
N GLU A 631 35.25 27.72 1.16
CA GLU A 631 34.54 28.22 -0.02
C GLU A 631 33.01 28.28 0.18
N GLY A 632 32.56 28.49 1.43
CA GLY A 632 31.14 28.54 1.81
C GLY A 632 30.30 29.65 1.14
N GLN A 633 30.91 30.55 0.35
CA GLN A 633 30.20 31.47 -0.53
C GLN A 633 29.65 30.79 -1.81
N ARG A 634 30.04 29.54 -2.10
CA ARG A 634 29.53 28.77 -3.24
C ARG A 634 28.04 28.45 -3.03
N ASP A 635 27.18 29.21 -3.71
CA ASP A 635 25.73 29.13 -3.60
C ASP A 635 25.00 28.84 -4.92
N VAL A 636 25.68 28.80 -6.08
CA VAL A 636 25.02 28.56 -7.39
C VAL A 636 24.86 27.06 -7.65
N CYS A 637 23.63 26.65 -7.95
CA CYS A 637 23.31 25.32 -8.47
C CYS A 637 22.85 25.40 -9.93
N LEU A 638 23.61 24.80 -10.85
CA LEU A 638 23.24 24.68 -12.26
C LEU A 638 22.29 23.49 -12.44
N ILE A 639 21.17 23.68 -13.13
CA ILE A 639 20.14 22.63 -13.32
C ILE A 639 19.57 22.68 -14.74
N PRO A 640 19.59 21.59 -15.53
CA PRO A 640 18.95 21.54 -16.85
C PRO A 640 17.44 21.79 -16.79
N LEU A 641 16.89 22.47 -17.79
CA LEU A 641 15.43 22.69 -17.91
C LEU A 641 14.61 21.39 -17.92
N SER A 642 15.19 20.30 -18.42
CA SER A 642 14.61 18.94 -18.45
C SER A 642 14.55 18.23 -17.10
N ALA A 643 15.35 18.66 -16.10
CA ALA A 643 15.41 17.99 -14.80
C ALA A 643 14.03 17.97 -14.10
N HIS A 644 13.81 16.98 -13.24
CA HIS A 644 12.59 16.84 -12.45
C HIS A 644 12.38 18.04 -11.50
N GLY A 645 11.15 18.21 -11.00
CA GLY A 645 10.78 19.40 -10.23
C GLY A 645 11.31 19.41 -8.79
N THR A 646 11.71 18.25 -8.27
CA THR A 646 12.36 18.11 -6.96
C THR A 646 13.74 18.75 -6.96
N ASN A 647 14.58 18.49 -7.97
CA ASN A 647 15.97 18.97 -8.05
C ASN A 647 16.11 20.48 -7.74
N PRO A 648 15.37 21.40 -8.40
CA PRO A 648 15.40 22.83 -8.08
C PRO A 648 14.73 23.21 -6.76
N ALA A 649 13.76 22.43 -6.26
CA ALA A 649 13.17 22.63 -4.94
C ALA A 649 14.15 22.24 -3.81
N SER A 650 14.84 21.10 -3.98
CA SER A 650 15.91 20.60 -3.10
C SER A 650 17.09 21.57 -3.06
N ALA A 651 17.49 22.14 -4.20
CA ALA A 651 18.51 23.18 -4.28
C ALA A 651 18.11 24.46 -3.52
N ALA A 652 16.90 24.99 -3.77
CA ALA A 652 16.40 26.15 -3.03
C ALA A 652 16.31 25.87 -1.51
N MET A 653 15.89 24.66 -1.12
CA MET A 653 15.78 24.21 0.27
C MET A 653 17.14 24.05 0.96
N ALA A 654 18.21 23.70 0.23
CA ALA A 654 19.60 23.68 0.74
C ALA A 654 20.23 25.08 0.87
N GLY A 655 19.55 26.11 0.36
CA GLY A 655 20.02 27.50 0.31
C GLY A 655 20.73 27.89 -0.99
N LEU A 656 20.66 27.06 -2.04
CA LEU A 656 21.35 27.29 -3.31
C LEU A 656 20.49 28.05 -4.32
N ARG A 657 21.08 29.03 -5.01
CA ARG A 657 20.48 29.78 -6.12
C ARG A 657 20.49 28.94 -7.39
N VAL A 658 19.31 28.47 -7.80
CA VAL A 658 19.11 27.75 -9.06
C VAL A 658 19.37 28.64 -10.27
N VAL A 659 20.22 28.17 -11.19
CA VAL A 659 20.45 28.77 -12.51
C VAL A 659 20.17 27.71 -13.56
N ALA A 660 19.13 27.93 -14.36
CA ALA A 660 18.71 26.98 -15.39
C ALA A 660 19.72 26.87 -16.54
N VAL A 661 20.03 25.64 -16.98
CA VAL A 661 20.84 25.32 -18.16
C VAL A 661 19.92 24.89 -19.32
N LYS A 662 20.23 25.33 -20.53
CA LYS A 662 19.44 25.00 -21.73
C LYS A 662 19.55 23.52 -22.12
N VAL A 663 18.57 23.08 -22.90
CA VAL A 663 18.62 21.87 -23.70
C VAL A 663 18.37 22.24 -25.16
N HIS A 664 18.99 21.52 -26.08
CA HIS A 664 18.80 21.67 -27.52
C HIS A 664 17.45 21.09 -27.97
N SER A 665 17.03 21.40 -29.20
CA SER A 665 15.72 20.99 -29.73
C SER A 665 15.55 19.48 -29.95
N ASP A 666 16.67 18.75 -30.00
CA ASP A 666 16.80 17.29 -30.06
C ASP A 666 16.89 16.61 -28.68
N GLY A 667 16.80 17.39 -27.60
CA GLY A 667 16.76 16.92 -26.21
C GLY A 667 18.11 16.96 -25.49
N ASN A 668 19.23 17.04 -26.21
CA ASN A 668 20.57 17.00 -25.62
C ASN A 668 20.85 18.25 -24.74
N LEU A 669 21.69 18.08 -23.72
CA LEU A 669 22.20 19.18 -22.89
C LEU A 669 23.03 20.19 -23.72
N ASP A 670 22.75 21.49 -23.55
CA ASP A 670 23.49 22.57 -24.21
C ASP A 670 24.83 22.80 -23.47
N LEU A 671 25.88 22.10 -23.91
CA LEU A 671 27.21 22.15 -23.28
C LEU A 671 27.87 23.54 -23.37
N GLU A 672 27.55 24.33 -24.39
CA GLU A 672 28.08 25.71 -24.53
C GLU A 672 27.40 26.66 -23.54
N ASP A 673 26.07 26.55 -23.38
CA ASP A 673 25.33 27.26 -22.33
C ASP A 673 25.73 26.82 -20.92
N LEU A 674 26.02 25.53 -20.72
CA LEU A 674 26.60 25.01 -19.48
C LEU A 674 27.97 25.64 -19.19
N ARG A 675 28.90 25.59 -20.16
CA ARG A 675 30.27 26.10 -20.00
C ARG A 675 30.27 27.60 -19.72
N ALA A 676 29.52 28.38 -20.50
CA ALA A 676 29.38 29.82 -20.29
C ALA A 676 28.75 30.18 -18.93
N LYS A 677 27.90 29.31 -18.34
CA LYS A 677 27.33 29.51 -17.00
C LYS A 677 28.26 29.06 -15.88
N ALA A 678 28.99 27.96 -16.07
CA ALA A 678 29.99 27.48 -15.11
C ALA A 678 31.13 28.50 -14.97
N GLU A 679 31.66 29.01 -16.08
CA GLU A 679 32.69 30.05 -16.10
C GLU A 679 32.18 31.36 -15.47
N LYS A 680 30.99 31.84 -15.87
CA LYS A 680 30.37 33.06 -15.32
C LYS A 680 30.13 33.00 -13.81
N HIS A 681 29.90 31.81 -13.26
CA HIS A 681 29.58 31.61 -11.85
C HIS A 681 30.71 30.97 -11.03
N LYS A 682 31.90 30.76 -11.62
CA LYS A 682 33.04 30.00 -11.06
C LYS A 682 33.29 30.19 -9.57
N ASP A 683 33.42 31.45 -9.11
CA ASP A 683 33.77 31.79 -7.72
C ASP A 683 32.65 31.48 -6.70
N ASN A 684 31.44 31.22 -7.20
CA ASN A 684 30.22 30.93 -6.43
C ASN A 684 29.58 29.59 -6.86
N LEU A 685 30.22 28.80 -7.73
CA LEU A 685 29.65 27.57 -8.28
C LEU A 685 29.70 26.45 -7.24
N ALA A 686 28.54 26.04 -6.72
CA ALA A 686 28.43 24.99 -5.72
C ALA A 686 28.22 23.62 -6.37
N ALA A 687 27.19 23.52 -7.22
CA ALA A 687 26.68 22.25 -7.70
C ALA A 687 26.17 22.30 -9.15
N PHE A 688 26.12 21.13 -9.78
CA PHE A 688 25.35 20.85 -11.00
C PHE A 688 24.50 19.60 -10.75
N MET A 689 23.19 19.68 -10.99
CA MET A 689 22.28 18.54 -10.85
C MET A 689 21.88 18.01 -12.22
N ILE A 690 22.19 16.73 -12.51
CA ILE A 690 21.89 16.08 -13.80
C ILE A 690 21.25 14.71 -13.60
N THR A 691 20.14 14.43 -14.30
CA THR A 691 19.53 13.09 -14.38
C THR A 691 20.18 12.32 -15.54
N TYR A 692 20.58 11.06 -15.33
CA TYR A 692 21.22 10.25 -16.38
C TYR A 692 20.73 8.78 -16.39
N PRO A 693 20.35 8.19 -17.55
CA PRO A 693 19.99 8.89 -18.80
C PRO A 693 18.93 9.96 -18.55
N SER A 694 18.87 10.99 -19.39
CA SER A 694 18.04 12.16 -19.11
C SER A 694 16.55 11.82 -19.13
N THR A 695 15.74 12.71 -18.53
CA THR A 695 14.27 12.59 -18.37
C THR A 695 13.50 12.51 -19.70
N PHE A 696 14.19 12.64 -20.83
CA PHE A 696 13.69 12.40 -22.18
C PHE A 696 13.81 10.94 -22.64
N GLY A 697 14.41 10.06 -21.82
CA GLY A 697 14.63 8.65 -22.13
C GLY A 697 15.79 8.40 -23.09
N VAL A 698 16.87 9.19 -23.02
CA VAL A 698 18.01 9.09 -23.94
C VAL A 698 19.36 9.10 -23.21
N PHE A 699 20.31 8.29 -23.68
CA PHE A 699 21.71 8.40 -23.29
C PHE A 699 22.44 9.44 -24.14
N GLU A 700 23.01 10.45 -23.47
CA GLU A 700 23.73 11.55 -24.12
C GLU A 700 25.24 11.33 -24.04
N ASP A 701 25.97 11.49 -25.15
CA ASP A 701 27.44 11.27 -25.24
C ASP A 701 28.26 12.28 -24.40
N GLY A 702 27.67 13.42 -24.04
CA GLY A 702 28.35 14.57 -23.43
C GLY A 702 28.51 14.54 -21.91
N VAL A 703 27.97 13.54 -21.19
CA VAL A 703 27.87 13.58 -19.72
C VAL A 703 29.21 13.77 -19.00
N GLN A 704 30.27 13.06 -19.44
CA GLN A 704 31.62 13.21 -18.86
C GLN A 704 32.22 14.61 -19.10
N GLU A 705 31.91 15.24 -20.25
CA GLU A 705 32.35 16.62 -20.51
C GLU A 705 31.57 17.63 -19.67
N ALA A 706 30.25 17.43 -19.52
CA ALA A 706 29.42 18.24 -18.62
C ALA A 706 29.95 18.20 -17.17
N CYS A 707 30.30 17.02 -16.67
CA CYS A 707 30.89 16.88 -15.34
C CYS A 707 32.24 17.60 -15.24
N LYS A 708 33.13 17.41 -16.23
CA LYS A 708 34.44 18.07 -16.28
C LYS A 708 34.34 19.60 -16.29
N ILE A 709 33.39 20.16 -17.05
CA ILE A 709 33.12 21.62 -17.11
C ILE A 709 32.80 22.20 -15.72
N ILE A 710 32.15 21.41 -14.84
CA ILE A 710 31.81 21.81 -13.48
C ILE A 710 33.02 21.68 -12.55
N HIS A 711 33.77 20.58 -12.63
CA HIS A 711 34.99 20.36 -11.85
C HIS A 711 36.08 21.39 -12.18
N ASP A 712 36.30 21.72 -13.45
CA ASP A 712 37.23 22.77 -13.91
C ASP A 712 36.88 24.17 -13.37
N ASN A 713 35.64 24.35 -12.88
CA ASN A 713 35.13 25.58 -12.29
C ASN A 713 34.83 25.48 -10.78
N GLY A 714 35.32 24.43 -10.11
CA GLY A 714 35.24 24.27 -8.65
C GLY A 714 33.85 23.87 -8.12
N GLY A 715 32.93 23.47 -9.00
CA GLY A 715 31.66 22.90 -8.58
C GLY A 715 31.74 21.40 -8.24
N GLN A 716 30.63 20.87 -7.76
CA GLN A 716 30.42 19.42 -7.57
C GLN A 716 29.26 18.92 -8.43
N VAL A 717 29.29 17.66 -8.82
CA VAL A 717 28.28 17.04 -9.67
C VAL A 717 27.38 16.14 -8.84
N TYR A 718 26.11 16.52 -8.75
CA TYR A 718 25.04 15.70 -8.21
C TYR A 718 24.33 14.96 -9.35
N LEU A 719 24.32 13.64 -9.30
CA LEU A 719 23.60 12.80 -10.26
C LEU A 719 22.26 12.33 -9.67
N ASP A 720 21.20 12.58 -10.41
CA ASP A 720 19.85 12.13 -10.11
C ASP A 720 19.66 10.71 -10.66
N GLY A 721 19.79 9.72 -9.78
CA GLY A 721 19.69 8.30 -10.08
C GLY A 721 18.25 7.77 -10.16
N ALA A 722 17.24 8.62 -10.39
CA ALA A 722 15.88 8.19 -10.69
C ALA A 722 15.81 7.17 -11.85
N ASN A 723 16.66 7.38 -12.86
CA ASN A 723 16.70 6.58 -14.10
C ASN A 723 17.78 5.47 -14.06
N LEU A 724 18.26 5.07 -12.86
CA LEU A 724 19.34 4.09 -12.70
C LEU A 724 18.98 2.69 -13.25
N ASN A 725 17.68 2.37 -13.47
CA ASN A 725 17.27 1.10 -14.07
C ASN A 725 17.85 0.87 -15.47
N ALA A 726 18.22 1.93 -16.18
CA ALA A 726 18.90 1.87 -17.47
C ALA A 726 20.42 1.57 -17.36
N GLN A 727 21.04 1.74 -16.18
CA GLN A 727 22.50 1.78 -16.04
C GLN A 727 23.14 0.47 -15.56
N ILE A 728 22.50 -0.30 -14.66
CA ILE A 728 23.19 -1.30 -13.83
C ILE A 728 23.94 -2.34 -14.67
N GLY A 729 25.26 -2.45 -14.45
CA GLY A 729 26.14 -3.37 -15.19
C GLY A 729 26.54 -2.91 -16.59
N LEU A 730 26.04 -1.76 -17.05
CA LEU A 730 26.32 -1.19 -18.38
C LEU A 730 27.14 0.10 -18.29
N THR A 731 26.80 0.94 -17.32
CA THR A 731 27.50 2.17 -16.91
C THR A 731 27.25 2.40 -15.41
N ASN A 732 27.85 3.42 -14.79
CA ASN A 732 27.45 3.84 -13.44
C ASN A 732 27.70 5.35 -13.19
N PRO A 733 27.04 5.97 -12.19
CA PRO A 733 27.16 7.38 -11.89
C PRO A 733 28.60 7.90 -11.68
N ALA A 734 29.48 7.12 -11.06
CA ALA A 734 30.88 7.50 -10.89
C ALA A 734 31.63 7.54 -12.24
N THR A 735 31.40 6.58 -13.14
CA THR A 735 31.99 6.56 -14.49
C THR A 735 31.44 7.67 -15.39
N CYS A 736 30.21 8.15 -15.13
CA CYS A 736 29.65 9.35 -15.75
C CYS A 736 30.31 10.66 -15.25
N GLY A 737 31.00 10.63 -14.09
CA GLY A 737 31.67 11.80 -13.50
C GLY A 737 30.91 12.49 -12.36
N GLY A 738 29.92 11.83 -11.73
CA GLY A 738 29.26 12.36 -10.54
C GLY A 738 30.12 12.28 -9.27
N ASP A 739 29.97 13.22 -8.35
CA ASP A 739 30.56 13.18 -7.00
C ASP A 739 29.61 12.56 -5.96
N VAL A 740 28.29 12.72 -6.17
CA VAL A 740 27.23 12.15 -5.33
C VAL A 740 26.03 11.76 -6.19
N CYS A 741 25.39 10.63 -5.88
CA CYS A 741 24.14 10.20 -6.50
C CYS A 741 23.16 9.69 -5.47
N HIS A 742 21.88 10.08 -5.56
CA HIS A 742 20.81 9.38 -4.85
C HIS A 742 20.23 8.24 -5.69
N MET A 743 19.56 7.28 -5.05
CA MET A 743 18.85 6.19 -5.73
C MET A 743 17.40 6.09 -5.24
N ASN A 744 16.42 6.02 -6.12
CA ASN A 744 15.06 5.64 -5.71
C ASN A 744 14.99 4.12 -5.50
N LEU A 745 15.10 3.62 -4.26
CA LEU A 745 14.89 2.19 -3.96
C LEU A 745 13.47 1.72 -4.33
N HIS A 746 12.51 2.64 -4.31
CA HIS A 746 11.11 2.51 -4.73
C HIS A 746 10.88 2.75 -6.24
N LYS A 747 11.93 2.60 -7.05
CA LYS A 747 11.87 2.50 -8.52
C LYS A 747 12.77 1.33 -8.94
N THR A 748 14.08 1.52 -8.84
CA THR A 748 15.08 0.59 -9.38
C THR A 748 15.22 -0.70 -8.56
N PHE A 749 15.03 -0.63 -7.23
CA PHE A 749 15.31 -1.73 -6.29
C PHE A 749 14.07 -2.28 -5.59
N ALA A 750 12.95 -2.30 -6.31
CA ALA A 750 11.72 -3.06 -6.02
C ALA A 750 10.95 -2.77 -4.72
N ILE A 751 11.26 -1.71 -3.95
CA ILE A 751 10.37 -1.24 -2.87
C ILE A 751 9.01 -0.84 -3.49
N PRO A 752 7.87 -1.26 -2.91
CA PRO A 752 6.55 -1.01 -3.47
C PRO A 752 6.14 0.46 -3.43
N HIS A 753 5.48 0.90 -4.49
CA HIS A 753 5.04 2.28 -4.74
C HIS A 753 3.94 2.79 -3.79
N GLY A 754 3.22 1.88 -3.11
CA GLY A 754 2.39 2.16 -1.94
C GLY A 754 1.22 3.13 -2.15
N GLY A 755 0.73 3.28 -3.38
CA GLY A 755 -0.26 4.30 -3.74
C GLY A 755 0.27 5.73 -3.75
N GLY A 756 1.59 5.93 -3.63
CA GLY A 756 2.26 7.23 -3.54
C GLY A 756 3.33 7.35 -2.43
N GLY A 757 3.57 6.26 -1.69
CA GLY A 757 4.54 6.14 -0.61
C GLY A 757 4.31 4.83 0.18
N PRO A 758 5.34 4.12 0.66
CA PRO A 758 6.60 4.68 1.16
C PRO A 758 7.69 4.88 0.10
N GLY A 759 8.81 5.42 0.56
CA GLY A 759 10.07 5.40 -0.18
C GLY A 759 11.28 5.27 0.74
N VAL A 760 12.43 5.11 0.09
CA VAL A 760 13.78 5.39 0.61
C VAL A 760 14.55 6.00 -0.55
N GLY A 761 15.46 6.94 -0.24
CA GLY A 761 16.32 7.62 -1.21
C GLY A 761 17.75 7.74 -0.70
N PRO A 762 18.47 6.63 -0.48
CA PRO A 762 19.86 6.66 -0.03
C PRO A 762 20.72 7.48 -0.99
N ILE A 763 21.84 7.99 -0.46
CA ILE A 763 22.90 8.59 -1.27
C ILE A 763 24.14 7.69 -1.27
N CYS A 764 24.87 7.72 -2.39
CA CYS A 764 26.22 7.19 -2.54
C CYS A 764 27.13 8.34 -2.97
N VAL A 765 28.35 8.39 -2.43
CA VAL A 765 29.26 9.54 -2.52
C VAL A 765 30.72 9.13 -2.81
N ALA A 766 31.44 10.03 -3.48
CA ALA A 766 32.89 9.97 -3.65
C ALA A 766 33.62 10.10 -2.30
N GLU A 767 34.88 9.64 -2.26
CA GLU A 767 35.67 9.54 -1.03
C GLU A 767 35.80 10.87 -0.27
N HIS A 768 35.97 11.99 -0.98
CA HIS A 768 36.09 13.32 -0.37
C HIS A 768 34.78 13.86 0.22
N LEU A 769 33.63 13.31 -0.16
CA LEU A 769 32.31 13.67 0.39
C LEU A 769 31.86 12.72 1.52
N ALA A 770 32.46 11.54 1.66
CA ALA A 770 32.17 10.59 2.73
C ALA A 770 32.28 11.14 4.17
N PRO A 771 33.21 12.07 4.51
CA PRO A 771 33.28 12.68 5.83
C PRO A 771 31.99 13.41 6.26
N PHE A 772 31.23 13.94 5.31
CA PHE A 772 30.10 14.86 5.57
C PHE A 772 28.74 14.14 5.64
N LEU A 773 28.70 12.81 5.51
CA LEU A 773 27.46 12.03 5.55
C LEU A 773 26.67 12.22 6.86
N PRO A 774 25.33 12.08 6.85
CA PRO A 774 24.50 12.38 8.02
C PRO A 774 24.84 11.57 9.28
N SER A 775 24.94 12.28 10.40
CA SER A 775 24.95 11.74 11.76
C SER A 775 23.50 11.56 12.28
N HIS A 776 23.35 11.12 13.54
CA HIS A 776 22.06 11.12 14.25
C HIS A 776 22.27 11.21 15.77
N PRO A 777 21.46 11.97 16.53
CA PRO A 777 21.65 12.10 17.99
C PRO A 777 21.65 10.78 18.77
N ALA A 778 20.84 9.79 18.36
CA ALA A 778 20.79 8.47 18.99
C ALA A 778 21.86 7.49 18.47
N MET A 779 22.60 7.85 17.41
CA MET A 779 23.67 7.05 16.83
C MET A 779 24.77 7.95 16.23
N PRO A 780 25.51 8.71 17.07
CA PRO A 780 26.42 9.75 16.59
C PRO A 780 27.65 9.17 15.88
N VAL A 781 27.89 9.64 14.67
CA VAL A 781 29.11 9.33 13.91
C VAL A 781 30.29 10.05 14.55
N LYS A 782 31.43 9.37 14.71
CA LYS A 782 32.65 9.94 15.34
C LYS A 782 33.41 10.95 14.48
N ASN A 783 32.75 11.57 13.50
CA ASN A 783 33.35 12.60 12.66
C ASN A 783 32.75 13.98 13.00
N LYS A 784 33.63 14.95 13.27
CA LYS A 784 33.27 16.35 13.57
C LYS A 784 32.68 17.11 12.37
N ASP A 785 32.93 16.63 11.16
CA ASP A 785 32.53 17.28 9.91
C ASP A 785 31.25 16.68 9.29
N ALA A 786 30.66 15.67 9.94
CA ALA A 786 29.38 15.08 9.53
C ALA A 786 28.24 16.10 9.65
N ILE A 787 27.28 16.09 8.70
CA ILE A 787 26.07 16.91 8.86
C ILE A 787 25.12 16.31 9.89
N GLU A 788 24.29 17.16 10.49
CA GLU A 788 23.20 16.73 11.38
C GLU A 788 22.11 15.95 10.65
N ALA A 789 21.23 15.30 11.41
CA ALA A 789 20.22 14.37 10.88
C ALA A 789 19.32 14.99 9.78
N VAL A 790 18.95 14.18 8.80
CA VAL A 790 18.02 14.50 7.69
C VAL A 790 16.68 13.74 7.77
N SER A 791 16.54 12.82 8.72
CA SER A 791 15.30 12.06 8.97
C SER A 791 15.21 11.66 10.46
N ALA A 792 14.01 11.34 10.96
CA ALA A 792 13.77 11.11 12.39
C ALA A 792 14.47 9.86 12.97
N ALA A 793 14.76 8.85 12.14
CA ALA A 793 15.46 7.63 12.53
C ALA A 793 16.82 7.49 11.82
N PRO A 794 17.84 6.83 12.43
CA PRO A 794 19.21 6.80 11.90
C PRO A 794 19.34 6.24 10.47
N PHE A 795 18.45 5.32 10.10
CA PHE A 795 18.38 4.64 8.80
C PHE A 795 17.01 4.83 8.11
N GLY A 796 16.28 5.90 8.47
CA GLY A 796 14.96 6.21 7.92
C GLY A 796 13.97 5.04 8.05
N SER A 797 13.38 4.64 6.93
CA SER A 797 12.42 3.53 6.83
C SER A 797 13.13 2.15 6.85
N ALA A 798 13.87 1.83 7.92
CA ALA A 798 14.84 0.74 7.94
C ALA A 798 14.29 -0.64 7.53
N SER A 799 13.04 -0.97 7.87
CA SER A 799 12.43 -2.26 7.52
C SER A 799 12.38 -2.52 6.00
N ILE A 800 11.99 -1.54 5.19
CA ILE A 800 11.81 -1.74 3.74
C ILE A 800 13.13 -1.81 2.97
N ASN A 801 14.27 -1.50 3.59
CA ASN A 801 15.60 -1.80 3.03
C ASN A 801 15.82 -3.32 2.83
N LEU A 802 15.11 -4.18 3.58
CA LEU A 802 15.08 -5.64 3.36
C LEU A 802 14.64 -6.00 1.94
N ILE A 803 13.77 -5.21 1.31
CA ILE A 803 13.22 -5.48 -0.02
C ILE A 803 14.30 -5.31 -1.08
N SER A 804 15.04 -4.19 -1.05
CA SER A 804 16.13 -3.92 -1.98
C SER A 804 17.34 -4.83 -1.76
N TRP A 805 17.65 -5.15 -0.49
CA TRP A 805 18.63 -6.19 -0.16
C TRP A 805 18.21 -7.55 -0.73
N ALA A 806 16.95 -7.96 -0.56
CA ALA A 806 16.41 -9.21 -1.10
C ALA A 806 16.45 -9.25 -2.63
N TYR A 807 16.07 -8.17 -3.31
CA TYR A 807 16.12 -8.01 -4.76
C TYR A 807 17.54 -8.23 -5.31
N ILE A 808 18.53 -7.53 -4.75
CA ILE A 808 19.95 -7.65 -5.12
C ILE A 808 20.46 -9.08 -4.85
N LYS A 809 20.14 -9.66 -3.68
CA LYS A 809 20.53 -11.04 -3.33
C LYS A 809 19.92 -12.11 -4.23
N MET A 810 18.67 -11.95 -4.66
CA MET A 810 18.00 -12.97 -5.47
C MET A 810 18.41 -12.94 -6.95
N LEU A 811 18.66 -11.75 -7.51
CA LEU A 811 19.13 -11.62 -8.89
C LEU A 811 20.64 -11.90 -9.03
N GLY A 812 21.44 -11.50 -8.02
CA GLY A 812 22.89 -11.45 -8.15
C GLY A 812 23.36 -10.48 -9.24
N GLY A 813 24.67 -10.39 -9.46
CA GLY A 813 25.25 -9.45 -10.43
C GLY A 813 24.70 -9.66 -11.84
N LYS A 814 24.67 -10.90 -12.33
CA LYS A 814 24.14 -11.19 -13.69
C LYS A 814 22.66 -10.85 -13.82
N GLY A 815 21.81 -11.22 -12.85
CA GLY A 815 20.38 -10.94 -12.94
C GLY A 815 20.08 -9.44 -12.93
N LEU A 816 20.88 -8.64 -12.23
CA LEU A 816 20.80 -7.17 -12.25
C LEU A 816 21.18 -6.59 -13.62
N VAL A 817 22.27 -7.08 -14.24
CA VAL A 817 22.66 -6.64 -15.60
C VAL A 817 21.62 -7.06 -16.64
N ASP A 818 21.13 -8.30 -16.56
CA ASP A 818 20.11 -8.82 -17.48
C ASP A 818 18.80 -8.01 -17.37
N ALA A 819 18.38 -7.65 -16.15
CA ALA A 819 17.22 -6.78 -15.91
C ALA A 819 17.38 -5.42 -16.62
N SER A 820 18.50 -4.72 -16.42
CA SER A 820 18.75 -3.45 -17.13
C SER A 820 18.79 -3.62 -18.65
N LYS A 821 19.40 -4.71 -19.17
CA LYS A 821 19.40 -4.99 -20.62
C LYS A 821 17.98 -5.21 -21.19
N VAL A 822 17.11 -5.91 -20.46
CA VAL A 822 15.72 -6.16 -20.91
C VAL A 822 14.85 -4.91 -20.77
N ALA A 823 15.01 -4.08 -19.74
CA ALA A 823 14.31 -2.80 -19.63
C ALA A 823 14.59 -1.88 -20.85
N LEU A 824 15.85 -1.82 -21.31
CA LEU A 824 16.22 -1.12 -22.54
C LEU A 824 15.55 -1.74 -23.78
N LEU A 825 15.54 -3.08 -23.89
CA LEU A 825 14.94 -3.79 -25.03
C LEU A 825 13.43 -3.56 -25.11
N ASN A 826 12.72 -3.65 -23.99
CA ASN A 826 11.26 -3.49 -23.90
C ASN A 826 10.82 -2.11 -24.39
N ALA A 827 11.47 -1.03 -23.93
CA ALA A 827 11.19 0.33 -24.40
C ALA A 827 11.50 0.54 -25.89
N ASN A 828 12.61 -0.02 -26.38
CA ASN A 828 12.96 0.07 -27.80
C ASN A 828 12.02 -0.76 -28.71
N TYR A 829 11.49 -1.87 -28.20
CA TYR A 829 10.46 -2.67 -28.89
C TYR A 829 9.13 -1.90 -28.99
N MET A 830 8.67 -1.26 -27.91
CA MET A 830 7.51 -0.37 -27.95
C MET A 830 7.71 0.80 -28.93
N ALA A 831 8.89 1.42 -28.92
CA ALA A 831 9.23 2.50 -29.86
C ALA A 831 9.15 2.04 -31.32
N ALA A 832 9.56 0.80 -31.62
CA ALA A 832 9.42 0.22 -32.95
C ALA A 832 7.96 -0.12 -33.31
N ARG A 833 7.18 -0.67 -32.37
CA ARG A 833 5.75 -1.00 -32.57
C ARG A 833 4.84 0.21 -32.77
N LEU A 834 5.14 1.33 -32.10
CA LEU A 834 4.37 2.58 -32.19
C LEU A 834 4.88 3.52 -33.31
N SER A 835 6.01 3.18 -33.95
CA SER A 835 6.55 3.89 -35.11
C SER A 835 5.54 3.91 -36.27
N GLY A 836 5.38 5.07 -36.91
CA GLY A 836 4.38 5.29 -37.96
C GLY A 836 2.94 5.49 -37.47
N HIS A 837 2.66 5.22 -36.19
CA HIS A 837 1.39 5.57 -35.54
C HIS A 837 1.50 6.86 -34.72
N TYR A 838 2.62 7.05 -34.02
CA TYR A 838 2.87 8.22 -33.17
C TYR A 838 4.27 8.81 -33.41
N THR A 839 4.42 10.10 -33.14
CA THR A 839 5.70 10.80 -33.21
C THR A 839 6.55 10.53 -31.97
N LEU A 840 7.59 9.69 -32.10
CA LEU A 840 8.64 9.53 -31.09
C LEU A 840 9.50 10.82 -31.04
N ARG A 841 9.51 11.47 -29.88
CA ARG A 841 10.09 12.82 -29.72
C ARG A 841 11.62 12.84 -29.74
N TYR A 842 12.26 11.90 -29.05
CA TYR A 842 13.71 11.88 -28.81
C TYR A 842 14.30 10.47 -28.97
N LYS A 843 15.57 10.40 -29.38
CA LYS A 843 16.34 9.17 -29.64
C LYS A 843 17.82 9.52 -29.86
N ASN A 844 18.72 8.58 -29.59
CA ASN A 844 20.15 8.73 -29.87
C ASN A 844 20.48 8.65 -31.38
N GLY A 845 21.75 8.84 -31.75
CA GLY A 845 22.21 8.80 -33.15
C GLY A 845 21.97 7.48 -33.90
N ASN A 846 21.78 6.36 -33.18
CA ASN A 846 21.41 5.05 -33.74
C ASN A 846 19.89 4.79 -33.74
N GLY A 847 19.09 5.83 -33.48
CA GLY A 847 17.64 5.75 -33.41
C GLY A 847 17.10 4.98 -32.20
N ARG A 848 17.87 4.85 -31.12
CA ARG A 848 17.49 4.12 -29.89
C ARG A 848 17.05 5.05 -28.78
N VAL A 849 16.20 4.54 -27.90
CA VAL A 849 15.87 5.14 -26.59
C VAL A 849 16.59 4.37 -25.48
N ALA A 850 16.53 4.88 -24.25
CA ALA A 850 16.99 4.18 -23.04
C ALA A 850 15.88 3.23 -22.53
N HIS A 851 15.59 3.22 -21.23
CA HIS A 851 14.55 2.41 -20.58
C HIS A 851 13.12 2.94 -20.73
N GLU A 852 12.95 4.12 -21.32
CA GLU A 852 11.68 4.83 -21.44
C GLU A 852 11.62 5.58 -22.78
N LEU A 853 10.42 5.84 -23.29
CA LEU A 853 10.20 6.54 -24.56
C LEU A 853 9.20 7.70 -24.41
N LEU A 854 9.48 8.82 -25.08
CA LEU A 854 8.63 10.02 -25.07
C LEU A 854 7.87 10.16 -26.40
N ILE A 855 6.54 10.01 -26.36
CA ILE A 855 5.65 10.20 -27.51
C ILE A 855 5.05 11.60 -27.47
N ASP A 856 5.07 12.33 -28.59
CA ASP A 856 4.46 13.65 -28.76
C ASP A 856 3.06 13.54 -29.38
N LEU A 857 2.08 14.21 -28.78
CA LEU A 857 0.67 14.22 -29.20
C LEU A 857 0.23 15.58 -29.78
N ALA A 858 1.14 16.53 -29.96
CA ALA A 858 0.84 17.87 -30.46
C ALA A 858 0.13 17.90 -31.84
N GLU A 859 0.31 16.87 -32.68
CA GLU A 859 -0.37 16.76 -33.97
C GLU A 859 -1.89 16.57 -33.84
N PHE A 860 -2.35 15.80 -32.85
CA PHE A 860 -3.77 15.55 -32.59
C PHE A 860 -4.48 16.76 -31.99
N ASP A 861 -3.76 17.55 -31.19
CA ASP A 861 -4.25 18.83 -30.67
C ASP A 861 -4.45 19.83 -31.83
N LYS A 862 -3.43 19.98 -32.70
CA LYS A 862 -3.49 20.87 -33.85
C LYS A 862 -4.56 20.48 -34.88
N ALA A 863 -4.81 19.19 -35.08
CA ALA A 863 -5.78 18.70 -36.07
C ALA A 863 -7.22 18.62 -35.54
N ALA A 864 -7.40 18.17 -34.29
CA ALA A 864 -8.71 17.81 -33.72
C ALA A 864 -8.99 18.36 -32.32
N GLY A 865 -8.07 19.12 -31.70
CA GLY A 865 -8.22 19.64 -30.33
C GLY A 865 -8.12 18.55 -29.25
N LEU A 866 -7.56 17.39 -29.58
CA LEU A 866 -7.36 16.27 -28.65
C LEU A 866 -6.12 16.52 -27.78
N LYS A 867 -6.29 16.47 -26.45
CA LYS A 867 -5.21 16.71 -25.47
C LYS A 867 -4.65 15.39 -24.94
N VAL A 868 -3.46 15.43 -24.35
CA VAL A 868 -2.83 14.28 -23.66
C VAL A 868 -3.80 13.58 -22.69
N THR A 869 -4.61 14.36 -21.98
CA THR A 869 -5.64 13.86 -21.05
C THR A 869 -6.73 13.04 -21.74
N ASP A 870 -7.12 13.35 -22.98
CA ASP A 870 -8.14 12.58 -23.71
C ASP A 870 -7.63 11.16 -24.04
N PHE A 871 -6.39 11.05 -24.52
CA PHE A 871 -5.71 9.77 -24.74
C PHE A 871 -5.51 9.01 -23.43
N ALA A 872 -5.13 9.70 -22.34
CA ALA A 872 -4.96 9.10 -21.03
C ALA A 872 -6.28 8.51 -20.51
N LYS A 873 -7.37 9.27 -20.51
CA LYS A 873 -8.67 8.74 -20.07
C LYS A 873 -9.15 7.60 -20.97
N ARG A 874 -8.87 7.63 -22.28
CA ARG A 874 -9.22 6.54 -23.19
C ARG A 874 -8.44 5.25 -22.93
N LEU A 875 -7.18 5.30 -22.50
CA LEU A 875 -6.43 4.09 -22.09
C LEU A 875 -7.07 3.34 -20.91
N GLN A 876 -7.78 4.05 -20.02
CA GLN A 876 -8.53 3.43 -18.92
C GLN A 876 -9.66 2.52 -19.45
N ASP A 877 -10.28 2.87 -20.59
CA ASP A 877 -11.31 2.03 -21.22
C ASP A 877 -10.75 0.69 -21.72
N TYR A 878 -9.47 0.68 -22.13
CA TYR A 878 -8.70 -0.49 -22.56
C TYR A 878 -8.07 -1.27 -21.37
N GLY A 879 -8.35 -0.87 -20.13
CA GLY A 879 -7.89 -1.56 -18.93
C GLY A 879 -6.46 -1.24 -18.48
N PHE A 880 -5.84 -0.17 -18.99
CA PHE A 880 -4.50 0.26 -18.61
C PHE A 880 -4.51 1.53 -17.77
N HIS A 881 -3.58 1.63 -16.81
CA HIS A 881 -3.22 2.93 -16.24
C HIS A 881 -2.40 3.72 -17.27
N PRO A 882 -2.72 4.99 -17.54
CA PRO A 882 -1.93 5.85 -18.43
C PRO A 882 -0.43 5.95 -18.06
N PRO A 883 0.45 6.15 -19.06
CA PRO A 883 1.83 6.57 -18.85
C PRO A 883 1.94 7.94 -18.14
N THR A 884 3.17 8.37 -17.88
CA THR A 884 3.44 9.69 -17.28
C THR A 884 3.04 10.78 -18.27
N CYS A 885 2.03 11.58 -17.92
CA CYS A 885 1.39 12.54 -18.82
C CYS A 885 1.94 13.95 -18.65
N SER A 886 2.14 14.68 -19.75
CA SER A 886 2.49 16.11 -19.79
C SER A 886 3.80 16.50 -19.09
N TRP A 887 4.66 15.53 -18.79
CA TRP A 887 6.00 15.70 -18.23
C TRP A 887 7.00 14.74 -18.93
N PRO A 888 8.25 15.18 -19.20
CA PRO A 888 8.79 16.53 -19.02
C PRO A 888 8.25 17.56 -20.03
N ILE A 889 7.51 17.13 -21.07
CA ILE A 889 6.91 18.01 -22.08
C ILE A 889 5.39 17.91 -22.04
N GLN A 890 4.73 19.08 -22.03
CA GLN A 890 3.27 19.22 -21.84
C GLN A 890 2.42 18.49 -22.89
N THR A 891 2.90 18.35 -24.12
CA THR A 891 2.20 17.64 -25.22
C THR A 891 2.47 16.14 -25.27
N CYS A 892 3.26 15.60 -24.34
CA CYS A 892 3.79 14.24 -24.45
C CYS A 892 3.24 13.24 -23.43
N MET A 893 3.47 11.96 -23.72
CA MET A 893 3.43 10.85 -22.77
C MET A 893 4.82 10.20 -22.68
N LEU A 894 5.32 10.00 -21.46
CA LEU A 894 6.56 9.29 -21.16
C LEU A 894 6.22 7.88 -20.65
N ILE A 895 6.71 6.86 -21.35
CA ILE A 895 6.32 5.46 -21.21
C ILE A 895 7.53 4.64 -20.76
N GLU A 896 7.42 3.90 -19.66
CA GLU A 896 8.47 3.01 -19.14
C GLU A 896 7.87 1.62 -18.83
N PRO A 897 8.12 0.57 -19.64
CA PRO A 897 7.55 -0.76 -19.40
C PRO A 897 8.30 -1.59 -18.34
N THR A 898 9.53 -1.20 -17.98
CA THR A 898 10.45 -2.01 -17.14
C THR A 898 10.82 -3.38 -17.75
N GLU A 899 11.61 -4.16 -17.02
CA GLU A 899 12.00 -5.52 -17.38
C GLU A 899 10.98 -6.61 -17.01
N SER A 900 10.01 -6.32 -16.13
CA SER A 900 9.13 -7.34 -15.54
C SER A 900 7.91 -7.71 -16.37
N GLU A 901 7.56 -6.88 -17.35
CA GLU A 901 6.36 -7.06 -18.17
C GLU A 901 6.59 -8.07 -19.31
N SER A 902 5.61 -8.93 -19.55
CA SER A 902 5.70 -9.94 -20.61
C SER A 902 5.56 -9.33 -22.00
N LEU A 903 6.03 -10.03 -23.03
CA LEU A 903 5.82 -9.59 -24.40
C LEU A 903 4.33 -9.56 -24.79
N GLU A 904 3.50 -10.39 -24.17
CA GLU A 904 2.04 -10.34 -24.34
C GLU A 904 1.43 -9.04 -23.77
N GLU A 905 1.87 -8.59 -22.59
CA GLU A 905 1.36 -7.35 -21.98
C GLU A 905 1.84 -6.09 -22.71
N ILE A 906 3.10 -6.11 -23.16
CA ILE A 906 3.68 -5.06 -24.01
C ILE A 906 2.95 -5.02 -25.38
N ASP A 907 2.65 -6.17 -25.98
CA ASP A 907 1.87 -6.28 -27.22
C ASP A 907 0.44 -5.73 -27.03
N ARG A 908 -0.25 -6.09 -25.92
CA ARG A 908 -1.59 -5.56 -25.56
C ARG A 908 -1.62 -4.04 -25.46
N PHE A 909 -0.65 -3.44 -24.76
CA PHE A 909 -0.58 -1.97 -24.61
C PHE A 909 -0.30 -1.28 -25.95
N CYS A 910 0.61 -1.84 -26.76
CA CYS A 910 0.90 -1.31 -28.09
C CYS A 910 -0.35 -1.32 -28.98
N ASP A 911 -1.11 -2.41 -28.97
CA ASP A 911 -2.31 -2.55 -29.81
C ASP A 911 -3.46 -1.65 -29.34
N ALA A 912 -3.60 -1.41 -28.02
CA ALA A 912 -4.51 -0.39 -27.48
C ALA A 912 -4.14 1.01 -27.98
N MET A 913 -2.87 1.42 -27.87
CA MET A 913 -2.39 2.70 -28.40
C MET A 913 -2.60 2.83 -29.91
N ILE A 914 -2.35 1.77 -30.68
CA ILE A 914 -2.56 1.73 -32.14
C ILE A 914 -4.06 1.81 -32.50
N GLN A 915 -4.95 1.27 -31.66
CA GLN A 915 -6.40 1.40 -31.88
C GLN A 915 -6.89 2.82 -31.55
N ILE A 916 -6.44 3.42 -30.43
CA ILE A 916 -6.74 4.82 -30.08
C ILE A 916 -6.24 5.78 -31.18
N ARG A 917 -5.12 5.46 -31.85
CA ARG A 917 -4.64 6.24 -33.01
C ARG A 917 -5.64 6.25 -34.18
N LYS A 918 -6.40 5.17 -34.39
CA LYS A 918 -7.45 5.08 -35.43
C LYS A 918 -8.70 5.85 -35.01
N GLU A 919 -9.10 5.74 -33.74
CA GLU A 919 -10.19 6.55 -33.17
C GLU A 919 -9.91 8.06 -33.33
N ALA A 920 -8.67 8.49 -33.09
CA ALA A 920 -8.23 9.85 -33.34
C ALA A 920 -8.25 10.24 -34.84
N GLU A 921 -7.89 9.33 -35.75
CA GLU A 921 -7.98 9.56 -37.20
C GLU A 921 -9.44 9.72 -37.67
N ASP A 922 -10.37 8.96 -37.09
CA ASP A 922 -11.79 9.06 -37.40
C ASP A 922 -12.39 10.40 -36.94
N ILE A 923 -11.82 11.03 -35.91
CA ILE A 923 -12.16 12.40 -35.48
C ILE A 923 -11.50 13.45 -36.40
N ILE A 924 -10.24 13.25 -36.79
CA ILE A 924 -9.51 14.14 -37.71
C ILE A 924 -10.17 14.19 -39.09
N THR A 925 -10.56 13.02 -39.61
CA THR A 925 -11.23 12.86 -40.92
C THR A 925 -12.73 13.18 -40.88
N GLY A 926 -13.30 13.47 -39.71
CA GLY A 926 -14.70 13.91 -39.56
C GLY A 926 -15.74 12.78 -39.60
N LYS A 927 -15.34 11.50 -39.47
CA LYS A 927 -16.26 10.37 -39.27
C LYS A 927 -16.90 10.41 -37.88
N GLN A 928 -16.16 10.89 -36.88
CA GLN A 928 -16.70 11.27 -35.56
C GLN A 928 -16.57 12.79 -35.35
N PRO A 929 -17.51 13.44 -34.63
CA PRO A 929 -17.46 14.88 -34.38
C PRO A 929 -16.40 15.22 -33.32
N LYS A 930 -15.73 16.38 -33.47
CA LYS A 930 -14.57 16.79 -32.65
C LYS A 930 -14.87 16.95 -31.16
N ASP A 931 -16.08 17.37 -30.82
CA ASP A 931 -16.47 17.74 -29.47
C ASP A 931 -17.20 16.61 -28.71
N ASN A 932 -17.57 15.52 -29.40
CA ASN A 932 -18.46 14.48 -28.85
C ASN A 932 -18.16 13.08 -29.40
N ASN A 933 -17.01 12.53 -29.01
CA ASN A 933 -16.44 11.26 -29.51
C ASN A 933 -15.90 10.39 -28.36
N LEU A 934 -15.39 9.20 -28.70
CA LEU A 934 -14.83 8.24 -27.75
C LEU A 934 -13.74 8.85 -26.83
N LEU A 935 -12.84 9.68 -27.37
CA LEU A 935 -11.72 10.27 -26.62
C LEU A 935 -12.17 11.42 -25.70
N LYS A 936 -13.14 12.25 -26.13
CA LYS A 936 -13.68 13.35 -25.32
C LYS A 936 -14.60 12.87 -24.19
N ASN A 937 -15.33 11.77 -24.40
CA ASN A 937 -16.23 11.20 -23.38
C ASN A 937 -15.54 10.23 -22.41
N ALA A 938 -14.34 9.74 -22.73
CA ALA A 938 -13.61 8.83 -21.84
C ALA A 938 -13.23 9.47 -20.48
N PRO A 939 -13.14 8.70 -19.39
CA PRO A 939 -13.37 7.26 -19.33
C PRO A 939 -14.87 6.94 -19.29
N HIS A 940 -15.25 5.74 -19.71
CA HIS A 940 -16.64 5.28 -19.70
C HIS A 940 -16.86 4.38 -18.46
N PRO A 941 -17.31 4.94 -17.31
CA PRO A 941 -17.60 4.17 -16.11
C PRO A 941 -18.93 3.44 -16.23
N ILE A 942 -19.29 2.70 -15.18
CA ILE A 942 -20.43 1.79 -15.23
C ILE A 942 -21.79 2.47 -15.43
N SER A 943 -22.04 3.59 -14.76
CA SER A 943 -23.31 4.32 -14.89
C SER A 943 -23.51 4.91 -16.29
N PHE A 944 -22.42 5.19 -17.00
CA PHE A 944 -22.44 5.78 -18.33
C PHE A 944 -22.87 4.77 -19.39
N MET A 945 -22.42 3.51 -19.26
CA MET A 945 -22.72 2.45 -20.23
C MET A 945 -24.20 2.03 -20.23
N THR A 946 -24.90 2.19 -19.10
CA THR A 946 -26.33 1.85 -18.91
C THR A 946 -27.20 3.09 -18.70
N LEU A 947 -26.86 4.21 -19.34
CA LEU A 947 -27.77 5.35 -19.45
C LEU A 947 -29.00 4.95 -20.30
N PRO A 948 -30.24 5.34 -19.93
CA PRO A 948 -31.43 5.08 -20.76
C PRO A 948 -31.28 5.66 -22.16
N GLY A 949 -31.78 4.94 -23.18
CA GLY A 949 -31.56 5.27 -24.59
C GLY A 949 -31.96 6.70 -25.01
N GLU A 950 -33.00 7.26 -24.40
CA GLU A 950 -33.45 8.65 -24.62
C GLU A 950 -32.41 9.71 -24.21
N LYS A 951 -31.44 9.35 -23.36
CA LYS A 951 -30.32 10.21 -22.93
C LYS A 951 -29.03 9.96 -23.74
N TRP A 952 -28.99 8.92 -24.59
CA TRP A 952 -27.79 8.54 -25.35
C TRP A 952 -27.59 9.41 -26.60
N THR A 953 -26.97 10.57 -26.42
CA THR A 953 -26.71 11.57 -27.46
C THR A 953 -25.33 11.41 -28.12
N ARG A 954 -24.93 10.16 -28.45
CA ARG A 954 -23.57 9.79 -28.87
C ARG A 954 -23.54 9.01 -30.20
N PRO A 955 -22.54 9.24 -31.08
CA PRO A 955 -22.51 8.73 -32.45
C PRO A 955 -21.86 7.33 -32.62
N TYR A 956 -21.77 6.52 -31.56
CA TYR A 956 -21.11 5.21 -31.54
C TYR A 956 -21.93 4.16 -30.75
N THR A 957 -21.70 2.88 -31.01
CA THR A 957 -22.49 1.74 -30.49
C THR A 957 -21.87 1.10 -29.25
N ARG A 958 -22.58 0.15 -28.61
CA ARG A 958 -22.20 -0.49 -27.34
C ARG A 958 -21.49 -1.85 -27.47
N GLU A 959 -21.20 -2.32 -28.69
CA GLU A 959 -21.01 -3.76 -28.97
C GLU A 959 -19.53 -4.25 -29.03
N GLU A 960 -18.54 -3.42 -28.70
CA GLU A 960 -17.10 -3.68 -28.92
C GLU A 960 -16.35 -4.35 -27.72
N ALA A 961 -16.94 -5.30 -26.94
CA ALA A 961 -16.55 -5.50 -25.50
C ALA A 961 -16.40 -6.91 -24.76
N ALA A 962 -16.38 -8.10 -25.39
CA ALA A 962 -15.81 -9.43 -24.88
C ALA A 962 -16.35 -10.19 -23.59
N LEU A 963 -15.79 -11.40 -23.16
CA LEU A 963 -16.49 -12.68 -22.70
C LEU A 963 -16.27 -13.45 -21.27
N ASP A 964 -16.29 -14.84 -21.09
CA ASP A 964 -17.23 -15.65 -20.17
C ASP A 964 -16.87 -17.17 -19.67
N TRP A 965 -17.36 -18.08 -18.70
CA TRP A 965 -18.32 -18.31 -17.48
C TRP A 965 -18.05 -19.56 -16.45
N SER A 966 -19.06 -20.21 -15.73
CA SER A 966 -19.05 -21.22 -14.54
C SER A 966 -19.71 -22.69 -14.71
N THR A 967 -20.18 -23.66 -13.81
CA THR A 967 -20.57 -24.01 -12.34
C THR A 967 -20.60 -25.61 -12.09
N SER A 968 -21.09 -26.48 -11.10
CA SER A 968 -21.73 -26.71 -9.70
C SER A 968 -21.87 -28.29 -9.37
N LYS A 969 -22.44 -29.08 -8.35
CA LYS A 969 -22.99 -29.21 -6.90
C LYS A 969 -23.52 -30.70 -6.60
N SER A 970 -24.13 -31.35 -5.52
CA SER A 970 -24.41 -31.39 -4.00
C SER A 970 -25.41 -32.59 -3.59
N MET A 971 -25.83 -33.18 -2.40
CA MET A 971 -25.54 -33.40 -0.90
C MET A 971 -26.49 -34.55 -0.25
N LEU A 972 -26.79 -34.75 1.10
CA LEU A 972 -27.60 -35.92 1.71
C LEU A 972 -28.41 -35.76 3.11
N ILE A 973 -29.43 -36.62 3.47
CA ILE A 973 -30.50 -36.54 4.58
C ILE A 973 -30.27 -37.42 5.86
N PHE A 974 -30.79 -37.09 7.09
CA PHE A 974 -30.58 -37.95 8.31
C PHE A 974 -31.68 -38.16 9.42
N ALA A 975 -32.11 -37.15 10.19
CA ALA A 975 -32.38 -37.30 11.66
C ALA A 975 -33.47 -38.28 12.18
N GLN A 976 -34.42 -38.78 11.39
CA GLN A 976 -35.43 -39.75 11.87
C GLN A 976 -34.87 -41.18 12.07
N ALA A 977 -33.72 -41.50 11.48
CA ALA A 977 -33.11 -42.82 11.62
C ALA A 977 -32.66 -43.13 13.06
N CYS A 978 -32.14 -42.13 13.78
CA CYS A 978 -31.39 -42.29 15.02
C CYS A 978 -32.11 -43.16 16.07
N LYS A 979 -33.36 -42.80 16.40
CA LYS A 979 -34.13 -43.51 17.42
C LYS A 979 -34.47 -44.95 17.02
N ILE A 980 -34.80 -45.20 15.74
CA ILE A 980 -35.11 -46.55 15.25
C ILE A 980 -33.87 -47.45 15.34
N ILE A 981 -32.69 -46.91 15.05
CA ILE A 981 -31.41 -47.62 15.16
C ILE A 981 -31.12 -48.01 16.61
N HIS A 982 -31.24 -47.08 17.58
CA HIS A 982 -31.04 -47.37 19.00
C HIS A 982 -32.03 -48.39 19.57
N ASP A 983 -33.33 -48.24 19.26
CA ASP A 983 -34.38 -49.15 19.73
C ASP A 983 -34.21 -50.60 19.18
N ASN A 984 -33.31 -50.81 18.20
CA ASN A 984 -32.93 -52.12 17.63
C ASN A 984 -31.47 -52.51 17.92
N GLY A 985 -30.78 -51.83 18.86
CA GLY A 985 -29.42 -52.17 19.29
C GLY A 985 -28.29 -51.76 18.34
N GLY A 986 -28.57 -50.91 17.35
CA GLY A 986 -27.56 -50.30 16.49
C GLY A 986 -26.89 -49.07 17.12
N GLN A 987 -25.98 -48.45 16.38
CA GLN A 987 -25.25 -47.24 16.77
C GLN A 987 -25.45 -46.15 15.71
N VAL A 988 -25.52 -44.89 16.14
CA VAL A 988 -25.89 -43.74 15.32
C VAL A 988 -24.66 -42.87 15.03
N TYR A 989 -24.35 -42.72 13.74
CA TYR A 989 -23.33 -41.83 13.23
C TYR A 989 -23.97 -40.52 12.72
N LEU A 990 -23.85 -39.43 13.47
CA LEU A 990 -24.29 -38.10 13.06
C LEU A 990 -23.25 -37.42 12.16
N ASP A 991 -23.66 -36.99 10.97
CA ASP A 991 -22.88 -36.01 10.22
C ASP A 991 -23.05 -34.63 10.85
N GLY A 992 -22.00 -34.12 11.49
CA GLY A 992 -21.96 -32.81 12.15
C GLY A 992 -21.81 -31.67 11.14
N ALA A 993 -22.61 -31.72 10.07
CA ALA A 993 -22.61 -30.73 9.00
C ALA A 993 -23.22 -29.40 9.45
N ASN A 994 -24.30 -29.49 10.24
CA ASN A 994 -25.19 -28.37 10.57
C ASN A 994 -25.03 -28.01 12.07
N LEU A 995 -23.78 -27.99 12.55
CA LEU A 995 -23.42 -27.74 13.96
C LEU A 995 -23.40 -26.25 14.32
N ASN A 996 -23.24 -25.36 13.33
CA ASN A 996 -23.41 -23.92 13.47
C ASN A 996 -24.79 -23.54 14.04
N ALA A 997 -25.85 -24.31 13.77
CA ALA A 997 -27.18 -24.17 14.36
C ALA A 997 -27.32 -24.73 15.80
N GLN A 998 -26.30 -25.40 16.33
CA GLN A 998 -26.41 -26.24 17.53
C GLN A 998 -25.51 -25.79 18.69
N ILE A 999 -24.33 -25.22 18.42
CA ILE A 999 -23.33 -24.96 19.47
C ILE A 999 -23.90 -24.07 20.59
N GLY A 1000 -23.86 -24.58 21.83
CA GLY A 1000 -24.40 -23.89 23.00
C GLY A 1000 -25.93 -23.87 23.11
N LEU A 1001 -26.65 -24.46 22.15
CA LEU A 1001 -28.11 -24.60 22.12
C LEU A 1001 -28.55 -26.08 22.26
N THR A 1002 -27.77 -27.01 21.72
CA THR A 1002 -27.88 -28.47 21.86
C THR A 1002 -26.52 -29.12 21.54
N ASN A 1003 -26.41 -30.44 21.50
CA ASN A 1003 -25.25 -31.15 20.95
C ASN A 1003 -25.61 -32.53 20.35
N PRO A 1004 -24.74 -33.12 19.50
CA PRO A 1004 -24.99 -34.41 18.86
C PRO A 1004 -25.32 -35.57 19.81
N ALA A 1005 -24.67 -35.65 20.98
CA ALA A 1005 -24.94 -36.71 21.96
C ALA A 1005 -26.34 -36.56 22.57
N THR A 1006 -26.76 -35.33 22.91
CA THR A 1006 -28.15 -35.05 23.34
C THR A 1006 -29.19 -35.24 22.24
N CYS A 1007 -28.78 -35.31 20.97
CA CYS A 1007 -29.63 -35.67 19.84
C CYS A 1007 -29.60 -37.19 19.51
N GLY A 1008 -28.88 -38.01 20.29
CA GLY A 1008 -28.82 -39.45 20.11
C GLY A 1008 -27.83 -39.92 19.03
N GLY A 1009 -26.66 -39.31 18.92
CA GLY A 1009 -25.53 -39.85 18.16
C GLY A 1009 -24.43 -40.44 19.05
N ASP A 1010 -23.99 -41.66 18.75
CA ASP A 1010 -22.85 -42.32 19.41
C ASP A 1010 -21.51 -41.95 18.76
N VAL A 1011 -21.52 -41.58 17.48
CA VAL A 1011 -20.40 -41.00 16.75
C VAL A 1011 -20.88 -39.72 16.08
N CYS A 1012 -20.09 -38.66 16.09
CA CYS A 1012 -20.33 -37.48 15.29
C CYS A 1012 -19.06 -37.02 14.56
N HIS A 1013 -19.14 -36.93 13.24
CA HIS A 1013 -18.11 -36.35 12.39
C HIS A 1013 -18.23 -34.83 12.39
N MET A 1014 -17.23 -34.12 12.91
CA MET A 1014 -17.26 -32.66 13.00
C MET A 1014 -16.83 -32.03 11.67
N ASN A 1015 -17.73 -31.42 10.92
CA ASN A 1015 -17.37 -30.69 9.69
C ASN A 1015 -16.74 -29.33 10.06
N LEU A 1016 -15.44 -29.33 10.41
CA LEU A 1016 -14.73 -28.13 10.85
C LEU A 1016 -14.75 -26.99 9.81
N HIS A 1017 -14.87 -27.33 8.53
CA HIS A 1017 -15.00 -26.39 7.41
C HIS A 1017 -16.37 -25.68 7.38
N LYS A 1018 -17.47 -26.36 7.72
CA LYS A 1018 -18.81 -25.75 7.83
C LYS A 1018 -19.01 -24.97 9.14
N THR A 1019 -18.32 -25.36 10.21
CA THR A 1019 -18.67 -24.95 11.59
C THR A 1019 -17.62 -24.06 12.26
N PHE A 1020 -16.35 -24.16 11.86
CA PHE A 1020 -15.22 -23.51 12.54
C PHE A 1020 -14.23 -22.92 11.51
N ALA A 1021 -14.78 -22.22 10.52
CA ALA A 1021 -14.12 -21.30 9.58
C ALA A 1021 -12.99 -21.87 8.68
N ILE A 1022 -12.88 -23.19 8.49
CA ILE A 1022 -11.88 -23.75 7.54
C ILE A 1022 -12.34 -23.55 6.07
N PRO A 1023 -11.51 -22.97 5.17
CA PRO A 1023 -11.94 -22.60 3.81
C PRO A 1023 -12.41 -23.73 2.89
N HIS A 1024 -13.54 -23.51 2.21
CA HIS A 1024 -14.14 -24.39 1.21
C HIS A 1024 -13.44 -24.29 -0.18
N GLY A 1025 -12.17 -24.67 -0.28
CA GLY A 1025 -11.38 -24.58 -1.51
C GLY A 1025 -11.74 -25.59 -2.62
N GLY A 1026 -12.90 -25.44 -3.27
CA GLY A 1026 -13.23 -26.14 -4.53
C GLY A 1026 -13.29 -27.68 -4.46
N GLY A 1027 -13.64 -28.24 -3.29
CA GLY A 1027 -13.30 -29.61 -2.91
C GLY A 1027 -12.11 -29.66 -1.94
N GLY A 1028 -12.06 -28.68 -1.03
CA GLY A 1028 -10.90 -28.38 -0.19
C GLY A 1028 -10.57 -29.45 0.85
N PRO A 1029 -9.50 -29.24 1.64
CA PRO A 1029 -8.99 -30.20 2.63
C PRO A 1029 -9.99 -30.44 3.77
N GLY A 1030 -10.92 -31.38 3.55
CA GLY A 1030 -11.92 -31.80 4.52
C GLY A 1030 -11.27 -32.48 5.71
N VAL A 1031 -11.09 -31.73 6.80
CA VAL A 1031 -10.70 -32.31 8.10
C VAL A 1031 -11.95 -32.57 8.92
N GLY A 1032 -12.10 -33.86 9.26
CA GLY A 1032 -13.25 -34.41 9.95
C GLY A 1032 -12.84 -35.23 11.15
N PRO A 1033 -12.50 -34.61 12.31
CA PRO A 1033 -12.31 -35.36 13.53
C PRO A 1033 -13.65 -35.95 13.96
N ILE A 1034 -13.62 -37.21 14.41
CA ILE A 1034 -14.78 -37.83 15.04
C ILE A 1034 -14.78 -37.54 16.54
N CYS A 1035 -15.88 -37.00 17.03
CA CYS A 1035 -16.26 -37.09 18.43
C CYS A 1035 -17.04 -38.40 18.62
N VAL A 1036 -16.83 -39.10 19.72
CA VAL A 1036 -17.50 -40.37 20.02
C VAL A 1036 -18.02 -40.38 21.45
N ALA A 1037 -19.09 -41.13 21.69
CA ALA A 1037 -19.58 -41.45 23.02
C ALA A 1037 -18.52 -42.22 23.81
N GLU A 1038 -18.58 -42.13 25.14
CA GLU A 1038 -17.53 -42.62 26.05
C GLU A 1038 -17.20 -44.11 25.84
N HIS A 1039 -18.19 -44.94 25.55
CA HIS A 1039 -18.01 -46.38 25.29
C HIS A 1039 -17.31 -46.70 23.97
N LEU A 1040 -17.27 -45.75 23.02
CA LEU A 1040 -16.57 -45.88 21.74
C LEU A 1040 -15.18 -45.22 21.73
N ALA A 1041 -14.86 -44.38 22.72
CA ALA A 1041 -13.53 -43.76 22.86
C ALA A 1041 -12.34 -44.76 22.86
N PRO A 1042 -12.46 -46.00 23.38
CA PRO A 1042 -11.39 -47.00 23.27
C PRO A 1042 -10.97 -47.37 21.85
N PHE A 1043 -11.88 -47.24 20.88
CA PHE A 1043 -11.73 -47.72 19.50
C PHE A 1043 -11.23 -46.64 18.53
N LEU A 1044 -10.87 -45.46 19.01
CA LEU A 1044 -10.34 -44.38 18.17
C LEU A 1044 -9.03 -44.78 17.46
N PRO A 1045 -8.73 -44.29 16.24
CA PRO A 1045 -7.59 -44.76 15.46
C PRO A 1045 -6.22 -44.59 16.13
N SER A 1046 -5.36 -45.60 15.98
CA SER A 1046 -3.97 -45.62 16.39
C SER A 1046 -3.04 -45.55 15.18
N HIS A 1047 -1.98 -44.73 15.25
CA HIS A 1047 -1.04 -44.59 14.13
C HIS A 1047 0.27 -45.35 14.41
N PRO A 1048 0.80 -46.18 13.49
CA PRO A 1048 2.02 -46.97 13.73
C PRO A 1048 3.24 -46.18 14.22
N ALA A 1049 3.42 -44.94 13.74
CA ALA A 1049 4.50 -44.06 14.19
C ALA A 1049 4.25 -43.36 15.54
N MET A 1050 3.00 -43.32 16.03
CA MET A 1050 2.62 -42.77 17.35
C MET A 1050 1.40 -43.56 17.91
N PRO A 1051 1.62 -44.77 18.43
CA PRO A 1051 0.52 -45.62 18.89
C PRO A 1051 -0.10 -45.09 20.19
N VAL A 1052 -1.43 -45.02 20.24
CA VAL A 1052 -2.14 -44.78 21.50
C VAL A 1052 -2.02 -46.01 22.42
N LYS A 1053 -2.00 -45.79 23.74
CA LYS A 1053 -1.91 -46.86 24.75
C LYS A 1053 -3.25 -47.56 24.98
N ASN A 1054 -3.94 -47.93 23.90
CA ASN A 1054 -5.14 -48.75 23.95
C ASN A 1054 -5.00 -49.95 23.01
N LYS A 1055 -5.30 -51.14 23.55
CA LYS A 1055 -5.25 -52.42 22.85
C LYS A 1055 -6.45 -52.63 21.91
N ASP A 1056 -7.54 -51.90 22.13
CA ASP A 1056 -8.82 -52.03 21.41
C ASP A 1056 -8.96 -50.95 20.29
N ALA A 1057 -7.94 -50.11 20.11
CA ALA A 1057 -7.89 -49.06 19.09
C ALA A 1057 -7.75 -49.63 17.66
N ILE A 1058 -8.44 -49.04 16.69
CA ILE A 1058 -8.35 -49.47 15.28
C ILE A 1058 -7.07 -48.96 14.59
N GLU A 1059 -6.72 -49.53 13.44
CA GLU A 1059 -5.54 -49.13 12.65
C GLU A 1059 -5.67 -47.72 12.02
N ALA A 1060 -4.58 -47.23 11.44
CA ALA A 1060 -4.48 -45.87 10.92
C ALA A 1060 -5.36 -45.62 9.69
N VAL A 1061 -6.34 -44.72 9.84
CA VAL A 1061 -7.19 -44.23 8.74
C VAL A 1061 -6.55 -43.12 7.89
N SER A 1062 -5.32 -42.71 8.21
CA SER A 1062 -4.56 -41.69 7.48
C SER A 1062 -3.06 -41.95 7.57
N ALA A 1063 -2.30 -41.55 6.54
CA ALA A 1063 -0.85 -41.73 6.46
C ALA A 1063 -0.04 -40.75 7.35
N ALA A 1064 -0.71 -39.84 8.06
CA ALA A 1064 -0.11 -38.95 9.05
C ALA A 1064 -0.88 -39.08 10.38
N PRO A 1065 -0.20 -39.09 11.56
CA PRO A 1065 -0.84 -39.32 12.87
C PRO A 1065 -2.02 -38.39 13.21
N PHE A 1066 -2.06 -37.20 12.60
CA PHE A 1066 -3.05 -36.16 12.85
C PHE A 1066 -3.73 -35.65 11.57
N GLY A 1067 -3.60 -36.39 10.45
CA GLY A 1067 -4.06 -35.93 9.14
C GLY A 1067 -3.48 -34.56 8.76
N SER A 1068 -4.35 -33.64 8.32
CA SER A 1068 -3.98 -32.28 7.90
C SER A 1068 -3.80 -31.31 9.08
N ALA A 1069 -2.93 -31.64 10.04
CA ALA A 1069 -2.84 -30.98 11.35
C ALA A 1069 -2.72 -29.44 11.33
N SER A 1070 -2.10 -28.86 10.30
CA SER A 1070 -1.87 -27.41 10.18
C SER A 1070 -3.16 -26.59 10.09
N ILE A 1071 -4.23 -27.12 9.49
CA ILE A 1071 -5.45 -26.36 9.23
C ILE A 1071 -6.37 -26.28 10.46
N ASN A 1072 -6.20 -27.18 11.43
CA ASN A 1072 -6.91 -27.18 12.71
C ASN A 1072 -6.61 -25.93 13.56
N LEU A 1073 -5.51 -25.22 13.26
CA LEU A 1073 -5.17 -23.95 13.89
C LEU A 1073 -6.23 -22.87 13.64
N ILE A 1074 -6.94 -22.91 12.49
CA ILE A 1074 -8.03 -21.99 12.16
C ILE A 1074 -9.19 -22.18 13.13
N SER A 1075 -9.68 -23.43 13.26
CA SER A 1075 -10.78 -23.76 14.16
C SER A 1075 -10.42 -23.57 15.64
N TRP A 1076 -9.16 -23.85 16.02
CA TRP A 1076 -8.64 -23.53 17.35
C TRP A 1076 -8.68 -22.03 17.63
N ALA A 1077 -8.23 -21.19 16.69
CA ALA A 1077 -8.27 -19.74 16.83
C ALA A 1077 -9.71 -19.22 16.93
N TYR A 1078 -10.62 -19.67 16.06
CA TYR A 1078 -12.04 -19.31 16.09
C TYR A 1078 -12.68 -19.60 17.46
N ILE A 1079 -12.48 -20.82 17.99
CA ILE A 1079 -12.99 -21.23 19.31
C ILE A 1079 -12.36 -20.39 20.44
N LYS A 1080 -11.08 -20.02 20.34
CA LYS A 1080 -10.38 -19.21 21.36
C LYS A 1080 -10.74 -17.73 21.32
N MET A 1081 -11.00 -17.15 20.15
CA MET A 1081 -11.35 -15.74 19.99
C MET A 1081 -12.81 -15.44 20.36
N LEU A 1082 -13.76 -16.31 19.96
CA LEU A 1082 -15.17 -16.16 20.33
C LEU A 1082 -15.45 -16.61 21.77
N GLY A 1083 -14.73 -17.62 22.25
CA GLY A 1083 -15.00 -18.26 23.53
C GLY A 1083 -16.39 -18.91 23.60
N GLY A 1084 -16.75 -19.44 24.78
CA GLY A 1084 -18.01 -20.15 24.96
C GLY A 1084 -19.24 -19.30 24.63
N LYS A 1085 -19.27 -18.03 25.04
CA LYS A 1085 -20.40 -17.12 24.77
C LYS A 1085 -20.51 -16.75 23.29
N GLY A 1086 -19.42 -16.32 22.65
CA GLY A 1086 -19.46 -15.89 21.24
C GLY A 1086 -19.91 -17.01 20.31
N LEU A 1087 -19.52 -18.26 20.60
CA LEU A 1087 -20.00 -19.43 19.88
C LEU A 1087 -21.52 -19.66 20.04
N VAL A 1088 -22.09 -19.47 21.24
CA VAL A 1088 -23.54 -19.59 21.47
C VAL A 1088 -24.30 -18.46 20.76
N ASP A 1089 -23.75 -17.25 20.79
CA ASP A 1089 -24.40 -16.07 20.18
C ASP A 1089 -24.33 -16.12 18.65
N ALA A 1090 -23.25 -16.64 18.06
CA ALA A 1090 -23.17 -17.00 16.65
C ALA A 1090 -24.31 -17.95 16.23
N SER A 1091 -24.50 -19.07 16.93
CA SER A 1091 -25.60 -20.01 16.64
C SER A 1091 -27.00 -19.38 16.69
N LYS A 1092 -27.22 -18.37 17.55
CA LYS A 1092 -28.48 -17.61 17.58
C LYS A 1092 -28.65 -16.72 16.35
N VAL A 1093 -27.59 -16.05 15.90
CA VAL A 1093 -27.63 -15.14 14.73
C VAL A 1093 -27.84 -15.94 13.44
N ALA A 1094 -27.20 -17.11 13.28
CA ALA A 1094 -27.45 -17.99 12.13
C ALA A 1094 -28.93 -18.44 12.03
N LEU A 1095 -29.54 -18.81 13.16
CA LEU A 1095 -30.97 -19.14 13.24
C LEU A 1095 -31.88 -17.93 12.95
N LEU A 1096 -31.49 -16.73 13.42
CA LEU A 1096 -32.23 -15.48 13.19
C LEU A 1096 -32.22 -15.09 11.71
N ASN A 1097 -31.04 -15.04 11.09
CA ASN A 1097 -30.82 -14.66 9.70
C ASN A 1097 -31.65 -15.52 8.74
N ALA A 1098 -31.61 -16.85 8.90
CA ALA A 1098 -32.38 -17.77 8.07
C ALA A 1098 -33.89 -17.64 8.26
N ASN A 1099 -34.36 -17.37 9.48
CA ASN A 1099 -35.78 -17.15 9.75
C ASN A 1099 -36.27 -15.76 9.29
N TYR A 1100 -35.39 -14.76 9.21
CA TYR A 1100 -35.67 -13.48 8.58
C TYR A 1100 -35.84 -13.63 7.06
N MET A 1101 -34.90 -14.32 6.39
CA MET A 1101 -35.03 -14.67 4.97
C MET A 1101 -36.30 -15.47 4.67
N ALA A 1102 -36.61 -16.45 5.51
CA ALA A 1102 -37.85 -17.22 5.40
C ALA A 1102 -39.09 -16.35 5.55
N ALA A 1103 -39.08 -15.34 6.43
CA ALA A 1103 -40.17 -14.36 6.51
C ALA A 1103 -40.28 -13.56 5.20
N ARG A 1104 -39.20 -12.92 4.72
CA ARG A 1104 -39.19 -12.10 3.49
C ARG A 1104 -39.63 -12.88 2.26
N LEU A 1105 -39.19 -14.12 2.09
CA LEU A 1105 -39.47 -14.92 0.88
C LEU A 1105 -40.78 -15.72 0.93
N SER A 1106 -41.42 -15.85 2.10
CA SER A 1106 -42.64 -16.67 2.26
C SER A 1106 -43.87 -16.20 1.45
N GLY A 1107 -43.94 -14.92 1.08
CA GLY A 1107 -45.00 -14.38 0.21
C GLY A 1107 -44.72 -14.54 -1.29
N HIS A 1108 -43.53 -15.04 -1.67
CA HIS A 1108 -43.04 -15.10 -3.05
C HIS A 1108 -42.75 -16.53 -3.52
N TYR A 1109 -42.36 -17.41 -2.60
CA TYR A 1109 -41.92 -18.78 -2.88
C TYR A 1109 -42.48 -19.80 -1.88
N THR A 1110 -42.81 -20.99 -2.36
CA THR A 1110 -43.23 -22.12 -1.52
C THR A 1110 -42.09 -22.62 -0.64
N LEU A 1111 -42.10 -22.29 0.65
CA LEU A 1111 -41.11 -22.76 1.63
C LEU A 1111 -41.42 -24.18 2.14
N ARG A 1112 -40.44 -25.09 2.02
CA ARG A 1112 -40.47 -26.48 2.49
C ARG A 1112 -39.86 -26.63 3.89
N TYR A 1113 -40.18 -27.75 4.55
CA TYR A 1113 -39.60 -28.22 5.82
C TYR A 1113 -39.55 -27.18 6.96
N LYS A 1114 -40.62 -26.39 7.10
CA LYS A 1114 -40.87 -25.61 8.32
C LYS A 1114 -41.29 -26.52 9.48
N ASN A 1115 -40.88 -26.18 10.70
CA ASN A 1115 -41.31 -26.86 11.93
C ASN A 1115 -42.75 -26.49 12.32
N GLY A 1116 -43.27 -27.08 13.40
CA GLY A 1116 -44.64 -26.84 13.89
C GLY A 1116 -44.97 -25.38 14.25
N ASN A 1117 -43.96 -24.54 14.48
CA ASN A 1117 -44.10 -23.10 14.74
C ASN A 1117 -43.91 -22.25 13.46
N GLY A 1118 -43.88 -22.88 12.27
CA GLY A 1118 -43.68 -22.20 10.99
C GLY A 1118 -42.25 -21.70 10.74
N ARG A 1119 -41.27 -22.13 11.56
CA ARG A 1119 -39.87 -21.67 11.49
C ARG A 1119 -38.96 -22.66 10.77
N VAL A 1120 -37.87 -22.14 10.22
CA VAL A 1120 -36.76 -22.91 9.62
C VAL A 1120 -35.61 -23.03 10.63
N ALA A 1121 -34.51 -23.70 10.25
CA ALA A 1121 -33.29 -23.76 11.06
C ALA A 1121 -32.37 -22.56 10.76
N HIS A 1122 -31.07 -22.81 10.59
CA HIS A 1122 -30.06 -21.87 10.06
C HIS A 1122 -30.02 -21.85 8.52
N GLU A 1123 -30.88 -22.65 7.89
CA GLU A 1123 -31.01 -22.84 6.45
C GLU A 1123 -32.52 -22.90 6.10
N LEU A 1124 -32.89 -22.47 4.90
CA LEU A 1124 -34.26 -22.50 4.37
C LEU A 1124 -34.32 -23.16 2.99
N LEU A 1125 -35.45 -23.82 2.70
CA LEU A 1125 -35.69 -24.52 1.43
C LEU A 1125 -36.84 -23.89 0.66
N ILE A 1126 -36.54 -23.34 -0.52
CA ILE A 1126 -37.51 -22.83 -1.50
C ILE A 1126 -37.78 -23.90 -2.55
N ASP A 1127 -39.05 -24.26 -2.76
CA ASP A 1127 -39.48 -25.14 -3.85
C ASP A 1127 -39.85 -24.33 -5.10
N LEU A 1128 -39.43 -24.83 -6.25
CA LEU A 1128 -39.64 -24.23 -7.57
C LEU A 1128 -40.53 -25.09 -8.48
N ALA A 1129 -41.09 -26.20 -7.96
CA ALA A 1129 -41.97 -27.11 -8.71
C ALA A 1129 -43.21 -26.43 -9.32
N GLU A 1130 -43.68 -25.32 -8.75
CA GLU A 1130 -44.80 -24.54 -9.31
C GLU A 1130 -44.43 -23.84 -10.63
N PHE A 1131 -43.20 -23.30 -10.74
CA PHE A 1131 -42.68 -22.68 -11.96
C PHE A 1131 -42.34 -23.73 -13.02
N ASP A 1132 -41.93 -24.92 -12.62
CA ASP A 1132 -41.77 -26.06 -13.53
C ASP A 1132 -43.13 -26.46 -14.13
N LYS A 1133 -44.15 -26.63 -13.29
CA LYS A 1133 -45.50 -27.01 -13.74
C LYS A 1133 -46.17 -25.93 -14.62
N ALA A 1134 -45.95 -24.65 -14.33
CA ALA A 1134 -46.61 -23.54 -15.03
C ALA A 1134 -45.86 -23.08 -16.29
N ALA A 1135 -44.52 -23.04 -16.24
CA ALA A 1135 -43.65 -22.44 -17.27
C ALA A 1135 -42.47 -23.34 -17.70
N GLY A 1136 -42.36 -24.57 -17.19
CA GLY A 1136 -41.27 -25.50 -17.49
C GLY A 1136 -39.93 -25.14 -16.85
N LEU A 1137 -39.89 -24.13 -15.98
CA LEU A 1137 -38.68 -23.57 -15.37
C LEU A 1137 -38.11 -24.52 -14.30
N LYS A 1138 -36.86 -24.95 -14.47
CA LYS A 1138 -36.16 -25.87 -13.56
C LYS A 1138 -35.34 -25.08 -12.54
N VAL A 1139 -34.96 -25.73 -11.43
CA VAL A 1139 -34.06 -25.13 -10.41
C VAL A 1139 -32.77 -24.59 -11.02
N THR A 1140 -32.22 -25.29 -12.01
CA THR A 1140 -31.05 -24.85 -12.78
C THR A 1140 -31.25 -23.46 -13.36
N ASP A 1141 -32.45 -23.14 -13.83
CA ASP A 1141 -32.73 -21.92 -14.59
C ASP A 1141 -32.74 -20.72 -13.63
N PHE A 1142 -33.35 -20.88 -12.45
CA PHE A 1142 -33.23 -19.93 -11.32
C PHE A 1142 -31.79 -19.84 -10.78
N ALA A 1143 -31.06 -20.96 -10.70
CA ALA A 1143 -29.68 -21.00 -10.19
C ALA A 1143 -28.68 -20.34 -11.14
N LYS A 1144 -28.91 -20.45 -12.44
CA LYS A 1144 -28.16 -19.76 -13.47
C LYS A 1144 -28.50 -18.27 -13.43
N ARG A 1145 -29.78 -17.91 -13.32
CA ARG A 1145 -30.22 -16.52 -13.19
C ARG A 1145 -29.66 -15.80 -11.95
N LEU A 1146 -29.51 -16.49 -10.81
CA LEU A 1146 -28.89 -15.90 -9.61
C LEU A 1146 -27.43 -15.45 -9.80
N GLN A 1147 -26.69 -16.04 -10.74
CA GLN A 1147 -25.32 -15.62 -11.05
C GLN A 1147 -25.30 -14.27 -11.79
N ASP A 1148 -26.33 -13.99 -12.61
CA ASP A 1148 -26.54 -12.68 -13.24
C ASP A 1148 -26.85 -11.57 -12.21
N TYR A 1149 -27.23 -11.94 -10.98
CA TYR A 1149 -27.41 -11.02 -9.84
C TYR A 1149 -26.18 -10.95 -8.91
N GLY A 1150 -25.04 -11.54 -9.32
CA GLY A 1150 -23.78 -11.53 -8.57
C GLY A 1150 -23.71 -12.49 -7.38
N PHE A 1151 -24.72 -13.35 -7.18
CA PHE A 1151 -24.72 -14.35 -6.12
C PHE A 1151 -24.20 -15.70 -6.62
N HIS A 1152 -23.20 -16.27 -5.92
CA HIS A 1152 -22.95 -17.71 -6.06
C HIS A 1152 -24.23 -18.45 -5.62
N PRO A 1153 -24.83 -19.33 -6.44
CA PRO A 1153 -26.17 -19.78 -6.13
C PRO A 1153 -26.21 -20.58 -4.82
N PRO A 1154 -27.33 -20.53 -4.08
CA PRO A 1154 -27.60 -21.45 -2.98
C PRO A 1154 -27.58 -22.92 -3.46
N THR A 1155 -27.58 -23.89 -2.56
CA THR A 1155 -27.39 -25.30 -2.95
C THR A 1155 -28.62 -25.80 -3.73
N CYS A 1156 -28.42 -26.26 -4.97
CA CYS A 1156 -29.48 -26.45 -5.96
C CYS A 1156 -29.90 -27.91 -6.09
N SER A 1157 -31.19 -28.15 -6.35
CA SER A 1157 -31.78 -29.48 -6.57
C SER A 1157 -31.52 -30.44 -5.41
N TRP A 1158 -31.45 -29.90 -4.19
CA TRP A 1158 -31.15 -30.63 -2.98
C TRP A 1158 -31.91 -30.05 -1.76
N PRO A 1159 -32.42 -30.87 -0.81
CA PRO A 1159 -32.54 -32.33 -0.83
C PRO A 1159 -33.61 -32.84 -1.80
N ILE A 1160 -34.49 -31.95 -2.26
CA ILE A 1160 -35.46 -32.24 -3.32
C ILE A 1160 -34.93 -31.65 -4.63
N GLN A 1161 -35.02 -32.41 -5.73
CA GLN A 1161 -34.60 -31.98 -7.07
C GLN A 1161 -35.22 -30.65 -7.55
N THR A 1162 -36.38 -30.26 -6.99
CA THR A 1162 -37.12 -29.03 -7.31
C THR A 1162 -36.79 -27.85 -6.38
N CYS A 1163 -35.88 -28.00 -5.40
CA CYS A 1163 -35.63 -26.98 -4.37
C CYS A 1163 -34.26 -26.29 -4.47
N MET A 1164 -34.19 -25.09 -3.87
CA MET A 1164 -32.95 -24.40 -3.48
C MET A 1164 -32.84 -24.34 -1.96
N LEU A 1165 -31.66 -24.68 -1.43
CA LEU A 1165 -31.29 -24.53 -0.03
C LEU A 1165 -30.41 -23.29 0.15
N ILE A 1166 -30.87 -22.35 0.98
CA ILE A 1166 -30.19 -21.10 1.30
C ILE A 1166 -29.75 -21.16 2.76
N GLU A 1167 -28.49 -20.82 3.03
CA GLU A 1167 -27.88 -20.78 4.37
C GLU A 1167 -27.14 -19.43 4.51
N PRO A 1168 -27.68 -18.44 5.23
CA PRO A 1168 -27.03 -17.14 5.41
C PRO A 1168 -25.94 -17.13 6.48
N THR A 1169 -25.84 -18.14 7.35
CA THR A 1169 -24.92 -18.16 8.51
C THR A 1169 -25.11 -16.99 9.49
N GLU A 1170 -24.27 -16.95 10.53
CA GLU A 1170 -24.16 -15.85 11.48
C GLU A 1170 -23.37 -14.63 10.96
N SER A 1171 -22.58 -14.80 9.90
CA SER A 1171 -21.59 -13.80 9.45
C SER A 1171 -22.14 -12.79 8.44
N GLU A 1172 -23.36 -13.00 7.94
CA GLU A 1172 -23.97 -12.12 6.95
C GLU A 1172 -24.70 -10.93 7.58
N SER A 1173 -24.48 -9.75 6.99
CA SER A 1173 -25.16 -8.53 7.37
C SER A 1173 -26.61 -8.52 6.88
N LEU A 1174 -27.47 -7.79 7.58
CA LEU A 1174 -28.87 -7.60 7.18
C LEU A 1174 -29.00 -7.06 5.76
N GLU A 1175 -28.08 -6.19 5.33
CA GLU A 1175 -28.02 -5.62 3.98
C GLU A 1175 -27.73 -6.69 2.89
N GLU A 1176 -26.80 -7.61 3.12
CA GLU A 1176 -26.50 -8.69 2.16
C GLU A 1176 -27.68 -9.67 2.08
N ILE A 1177 -28.27 -9.99 3.24
CA ILE A 1177 -29.48 -10.81 3.39
C ILE A 1177 -30.66 -10.19 2.64
N ASP A 1178 -30.87 -8.88 2.79
CA ASP A 1178 -31.91 -8.14 2.09
C ASP A 1178 -31.65 -8.11 0.58
N ARG A 1179 -30.42 -7.83 0.14
CA ARG A 1179 -30.07 -7.84 -1.30
C ARG A 1179 -30.29 -9.22 -1.94
N PHE A 1180 -30.00 -10.31 -1.22
CA PHE A 1180 -30.32 -11.66 -1.67
C PHE A 1180 -31.84 -11.88 -1.76
N CYS A 1181 -32.59 -11.47 -0.73
CA CYS A 1181 -34.04 -11.56 -0.74
C CYS A 1181 -34.66 -10.76 -1.90
N ASP A 1182 -34.19 -9.55 -2.17
CA ASP A 1182 -34.67 -8.69 -3.25
C ASP A 1182 -34.32 -9.25 -4.64
N ALA A 1183 -33.13 -9.84 -4.82
CA ALA A 1183 -32.79 -10.56 -6.05
C ALA A 1183 -33.74 -11.75 -6.30
N MET A 1184 -34.01 -12.58 -5.28
CA MET A 1184 -35.00 -13.66 -5.39
C MET A 1184 -36.42 -13.12 -5.69
N ILE A 1185 -36.84 -12.04 -5.03
CA ILE A 1185 -38.14 -11.40 -5.28
C ILE A 1185 -38.24 -10.84 -6.70
N GLN A 1186 -37.13 -10.38 -7.29
CA GLN A 1186 -37.09 -9.94 -8.68
C GLN A 1186 -37.14 -11.13 -9.67
N ILE A 1187 -36.36 -12.19 -9.46
CA ILE A 1187 -36.42 -13.42 -10.27
C ILE A 1187 -37.82 -14.06 -10.20
N ARG A 1188 -38.54 -13.93 -9.09
CA ARG A 1188 -39.95 -14.32 -8.97
C ARG A 1188 -40.87 -13.54 -9.94
N LYS A 1189 -40.60 -12.26 -10.22
CA LYS A 1189 -41.36 -11.46 -11.19
C LYS A 1189 -41.00 -11.85 -12.62
N GLU A 1190 -39.71 -12.05 -12.92
CA GLU A 1190 -39.25 -12.57 -14.22
C GLU A 1190 -39.95 -13.91 -14.55
N ALA A 1191 -40.12 -14.80 -13.57
CA ALA A 1191 -40.88 -16.04 -13.72
C ALA A 1191 -42.39 -15.82 -13.92
N GLU A 1192 -43.00 -14.81 -13.27
CA GLU A 1192 -44.42 -14.46 -13.47
C GLU A 1192 -44.69 -13.92 -14.88
N ASP A 1193 -43.77 -13.15 -15.44
CA ASP A 1193 -43.88 -12.61 -16.80
C ASP A 1193 -43.82 -13.73 -17.87
N ILE A 1194 -43.17 -14.86 -17.56
CA ILE A 1194 -43.20 -16.07 -18.39
C ILE A 1194 -44.51 -16.88 -18.18
N ILE A 1195 -45.01 -16.96 -16.94
CA ILE A 1195 -46.29 -17.64 -16.62
C ILE A 1195 -47.48 -16.93 -17.26
N THR A 1196 -47.52 -15.60 -17.17
CA THR A 1196 -48.56 -14.73 -17.74
C THR A 1196 -48.44 -14.51 -19.26
N GLY A 1197 -47.36 -15.00 -19.88
CA GLY A 1197 -47.18 -14.96 -21.33
C GLY A 1197 -46.64 -13.64 -21.90
N LYS A 1198 -46.13 -12.73 -21.05
CA LYS A 1198 -45.39 -11.54 -21.51
C LYS A 1198 -44.04 -11.90 -22.12
N GLN A 1199 -43.38 -12.95 -21.59
CA GLN A 1199 -42.19 -13.57 -22.20
C GLN A 1199 -42.51 -15.01 -22.68
N PRO A 1200 -41.98 -15.46 -23.84
CA PRO A 1200 -42.16 -16.84 -24.31
C PRO A 1200 -41.53 -17.89 -23.40
N LYS A 1201 -42.23 -19.01 -23.18
CA LYS A 1201 -41.79 -20.11 -22.27
C LYS A 1201 -40.45 -20.75 -22.64
N ASP A 1202 -40.12 -20.76 -23.92
CA ASP A 1202 -38.96 -21.49 -24.46
C ASP A 1202 -37.75 -20.58 -24.72
N ASN A 1203 -37.92 -19.25 -24.60
CA ASN A 1203 -36.95 -18.26 -25.06
C ASN A 1203 -37.02 -16.98 -24.20
N ASN A 1204 -36.58 -17.07 -22.95
CA ASN A 1204 -36.68 -16.02 -21.93
C ASN A 1204 -35.39 -15.90 -21.10
N LEU A 1205 -35.37 -14.96 -20.15
CA LEU A 1205 -34.23 -14.70 -19.27
C LEU A 1205 -33.76 -15.96 -18.51
N LEU A 1206 -34.65 -16.67 -17.82
CA LEU A 1206 -34.27 -17.84 -17.01
C LEU A 1206 -33.83 -19.05 -17.88
N LYS A 1207 -34.53 -19.31 -19.00
CA LYS A 1207 -34.21 -20.44 -19.90
C LYS A 1207 -32.90 -20.28 -20.65
N ASN A 1208 -32.54 -19.04 -20.97
CA ASN A 1208 -31.29 -18.74 -21.65
C ASN A 1208 -30.20 -18.28 -20.67
N ALA A 1209 -30.33 -18.52 -19.36
CA ALA A 1209 -29.28 -18.30 -18.37
C ALA A 1209 -28.34 -19.55 -18.27
N PRO A 1210 -27.01 -19.43 -18.03
CA PRO A 1210 -26.21 -18.22 -18.20
C PRO A 1210 -26.51 -17.55 -19.51
N HIS A 1211 -26.45 -16.23 -19.54
CA HIS A 1211 -26.30 -15.48 -20.79
C HIS A 1211 -24.81 -15.37 -21.09
N PRO A 1212 -24.18 -16.43 -21.63
CA PRO A 1212 -22.76 -16.39 -21.85
C PRO A 1212 -22.46 -15.25 -22.81
N ILE A 1213 -21.40 -14.50 -22.57
CA ILE A 1213 -21.16 -13.32 -23.39
C ILE A 1213 -20.86 -13.70 -24.86
N SER A 1214 -20.46 -14.96 -25.12
CA SER A 1214 -20.43 -15.55 -26.48
C SER A 1214 -21.76 -15.57 -27.22
N PHE A 1215 -22.88 -15.42 -26.52
CA PHE A 1215 -24.21 -15.17 -27.08
C PHE A 1215 -24.58 -13.67 -27.06
N MET A 1216 -24.00 -12.89 -26.14
CA MET A 1216 -24.22 -11.44 -26.05
C MET A 1216 -23.50 -10.65 -27.16
N THR A 1217 -22.37 -11.15 -27.67
CA THR A 1217 -21.67 -10.60 -28.84
C THR A 1217 -22.19 -11.14 -30.18
N LEU A 1218 -23.35 -11.80 -30.22
CA LEU A 1218 -23.99 -12.17 -31.48
C LEU A 1218 -24.41 -10.91 -32.25
N PRO A 1219 -24.09 -10.77 -33.56
CA PRO A 1219 -24.58 -9.67 -34.39
C PRO A 1219 -26.08 -9.47 -34.28
N GLY A 1220 -26.58 -8.24 -34.41
CA GLY A 1220 -28.00 -7.90 -34.21
C GLY A 1220 -28.96 -8.79 -35.02
N GLU A 1221 -28.64 -9.08 -36.28
CA GLU A 1221 -29.37 -9.99 -37.19
C GLU A 1221 -29.50 -11.44 -36.66
N LYS A 1222 -28.70 -11.83 -35.67
CA LYS A 1222 -28.66 -13.17 -35.07
C LYS A 1222 -29.21 -13.21 -33.63
N TRP A 1223 -29.61 -12.07 -33.05
CA TRP A 1223 -30.22 -12.01 -31.73
C TRP A 1223 -31.74 -12.25 -31.82
N THR A 1224 -32.15 -13.52 -31.92
CA THR A 1224 -33.55 -13.95 -31.99
C THR A 1224 -34.21 -14.09 -30.61
N ARG A 1225 -33.86 -13.21 -29.66
CA ARG A 1225 -34.38 -13.23 -28.28
C ARG A 1225 -35.42 -12.11 -28.08
N PRO A 1226 -36.53 -12.34 -27.37
CA PRO A 1226 -37.61 -11.38 -27.17
C PRO A 1226 -37.37 -10.41 -25.98
N TYR A 1227 -36.13 -10.29 -25.54
CA TYR A 1227 -35.65 -9.41 -24.47
C TYR A 1227 -34.30 -8.82 -24.90
N THR A 1228 -33.91 -7.69 -24.33
CA THR A 1228 -32.68 -6.98 -24.68
C THR A 1228 -31.43 -7.68 -24.14
N ARG A 1229 -30.26 -7.25 -24.63
CA ARG A 1229 -28.99 -7.74 -24.10
C ARG A 1229 -28.64 -7.16 -22.72
N GLU A 1230 -29.19 -6.00 -22.39
CA GLU A 1230 -28.98 -5.31 -21.11
C GLU A 1230 -29.69 -6.07 -19.98
N GLU A 1231 -30.97 -6.40 -20.17
CA GLU A 1231 -31.77 -7.21 -19.22
C GLU A 1231 -31.21 -8.62 -18.94
N ALA A 1232 -30.40 -9.14 -19.87
CA ALA A 1232 -29.85 -10.48 -19.85
C ALA A 1232 -28.63 -10.61 -18.94
N ALA A 1233 -27.45 -10.16 -19.37
CA ALA A 1233 -26.21 -10.30 -18.59
C ALA A 1233 -25.92 -9.11 -17.66
N TYR A 1234 -26.62 -7.98 -17.83
CA TYR A 1234 -26.37 -6.72 -17.11
C TYR A 1234 -27.62 -6.12 -16.47
N PRO A 1235 -28.41 -6.91 -15.68
CA PRO A 1235 -29.54 -6.37 -14.93
C PRO A 1235 -29.10 -5.26 -13.97
N LEU A 1236 -27.83 -5.30 -13.55
CA LEU A 1236 -27.07 -4.13 -13.08
C LEU A 1236 -25.68 -4.08 -13.75
N PRO A 1237 -25.04 -2.89 -13.82
CA PRO A 1237 -24.13 -2.61 -14.94
C PRO A 1237 -22.72 -3.25 -14.89
N TRP A 1238 -22.23 -3.71 -13.74
CA TRP A 1238 -20.78 -3.96 -13.50
C TRP A 1238 -20.23 -5.33 -13.89
N LEU A 1239 -21.04 -6.20 -14.50
CA LEU A 1239 -20.76 -7.64 -14.57
C LEU A 1239 -19.93 -8.08 -15.80
N HIS A 1240 -19.35 -7.13 -16.54
CA HIS A 1240 -19.04 -7.28 -17.97
C HIS A 1240 -17.86 -8.16 -18.42
N GLU A 1241 -16.77 -8.38 -17.64
CA GLU A 1241 -15.71 -9.37 -18.04
C GLU A 1241 -14.64 -9.74 -17.00
N LYS A 1242 -14.45 -8.94 -15.93
CA LYS A 1242 -13.12 -8.39 -15.52
C LYS A 1242 -12.63 -7.20 -16.36
N LYS A 1243 -13.53 -6.50 -17.05
CA LYS A 1243 -13.32 -5.07 -17.24
C LYS A 1243 -13.15 -4.42 -15.86
N PHE A 1244 -11.94 -3.95 -15.54
CA PHE A 1244 -11.76 -2.98 -14.46
C PHE A 1244 -12.52 -1.73 -14.89
N TRP A 1245 -13.54 -1.36 -14.14
CA TRP A 1245 -14.37 -0.21 -14.48
C TRP A 1245 -13.86 1.03 -13.74
N PRO A 1246 -13.57 2.13 -14.47
CA PRO A 1246 -13.42 3.44 -13.87
C PRO A 1246 -14.60 3.70 -12.92
N SER A 1247 -14.26 4.00 -11.67
CA SER A 1247 -15.22 4.02 -10.56
C SER A 1247 -16.12 5.26 -10.56
N VAL A 1248 -15.70 6.29 -11.30
CA VAL A 1248 -16.38 7.57 -11.55
C VAL A 1248 -16.08 8.01 -12.99
N SER A 1249 -16.86 8.94 -13.56
CA SER A 1249 -16.53 9.54 -14.86
C SER A 1249 -15.41 10.59 -14.74
N ARG A 1250 -15.05 11.27 -15.84
CA ARG A 1250 -14.02 12.33 -15.87
C ARG A 1250 -14.33 13.42 -14.83
N LEU A 1251 -13.36 13.75 -13.96
CA LEU A 1251 -13.55 14.74 -12.89
C LEU A 1251 -13.48 16.20 -13.38
N ASP A 1252 -14.18 17.08 -12.67
CA ASP A 1252 -14.06 18.53 -12.75
C ASP A 1252 -12.93 19.02 -11.82
N ASP A 1253 -11.70 19.09 -12.34
CA ASP A 1253 -10.53 19.57 -11.59
C ASP A 1253 -10.69 21.01 -11.08
N ALA A 1254 -11.30 21.87 -11.89
CA ALA A 1254 -11.44 23.30 -11.59
C ALA A 1254 -12.45 23.55 -10.47
N TYR A 1255 -13.56 22.82 -10.44
CA TYR A 1255 -14.53 22.89 -9.34
C TYR A 1255 -13.91 22.47 -8.00
N GLY A 1256 -13.06 21.44 -7.97
CA GLY A 1256 -12.41 20.95 -6.75
C GLY A 1256 -11.35 21.90 -6.17
N ASP A 1257 -10.62 22.64 -7.02
CA ASP A 1257 -9.68 23.68 -6.57
C ASP A 1257 -10.38 24.98 -6.15
N LEU A 1258 -11.59 25.24 -6.65
CA LEU A 1258 -12.43 26.38 -6.23
C LEU A 1258 -13.23 26.09 -4.94
N ASN A 1259 -13.74 24.87 -4.79
CA ASN A 1259 -14.64 24.44 -3.70
C ASN A 1259 -13.92 23.38 -2.86
N LEU A 1260 -12.78 23.76 -2.27
CA LEU A 1260 -11.89 22.86 -1.57
C LEU A 1260 -12.54 22.31 -0.28
N ILE A 1261 -12.93 21.04 -0.32
CA ILE A 1261 -13.44 20.24 0.81
C ILE A 1261 -12.50 19.05 0.95
N CYS A 1262 -11.91 18.83 2.13
CA CYS A 1262 -10.75 17.91 2.33
C CYS A 1262 -10.98 16.87 3.43
N ASP A 1263 -12.20 16.81 3.93
CA ASP A 1263 -12.75 15.93 4.92
C ASP A 1263 -13.85 15.04 4.29
N CYS A 1264 -14.28 14.02 5.03
CA CYS A 1264 -15.47 13.25 4.68
C CYS A 1264 -16.72 14.16 4.71
N PRO A 1265 -17.77 13.89 3.92
CA PRO A 1265 -19.02 14.65 3.96
C PRO A 1265 -19.64 14.71 5.37
N THR A 1266 -20.40 15.75 5.68
CA THR A 1266 -21.08 15.83 6.98
C THR A 1266 -22.19 14.78 7.09
N VAL A 1267 -22.69 14.53 8.31
CA VAL A 1267 -23.81 13.59 8.53
C VAL A 1267 -25.07 14.06 7.80
N GLU A 1268 -25.26 15.37 7.73
CA GLU A 1268 -26.34 16.04 7.01
C GLU A 1268 -26.18 15.91 5.49
N GLU A 1269 -24.96 16.10 4.96
CA GLU A 1269 -24.66 15.89 3.52
C GLU A 1269 -24.80 14.43 3.06
N LEU A 1270 -24.71 13.46 3.99
CA LEU A 1270 -24.98 12.04 3.70
C LEU A 1270 -26.47 11.65 3.84
N ALA A 1271 -27.30 12.54 4.37
CA ALA A 1271 -28.73 12.32 4.57
C ALA A 1271 -29.61 13.04 3.54
N SER A 1272 -29.02 13.87 2.67
CA SER A 1272 -29.66 14.68 1.62
C SER A 1272 -29.49 14.10 0.22
#